data_AF-A0A9W5QYS2-F1
#
_entry.id   AF-A0A9W5QYS2-F1
#
_cell.length_a   1.000
_cell.length_b   1.000
_cell.length_c   1.000
_cell.angle_alpha   90.00
_cell.angle_beta   90.00
_cell.angle_gamma   90.00
#
_symmetry.space_group_name_H-M   'P 1'
#
loop_
_entity.id
_entity.type
_entity.pdbx_description
1 polymer ?
#
loop_
_entity_poly.entity_id
_entity_poly.type
_entity_poly.pdbx_seq_one_letter_code
_entity_poly.pdbx_strand_id
1 'polypeptide(L)'
;MRKSFNQKIKKLSSSLIVVLLICMNFLIHLPFKAEAATTELKGLGDVSYYNAIIFGDHSATSADIEGAMAVQKNMNASSYTVVAAATGANNLAGATWVDEGYPSLLLGGQFTKAGAGQVIIQDGTVAMTKDGDPDGAMKTSYDRISYKEQAEIDAKFKEFRKDVDGVIGDASKLQTDKPKPNMSFGIGEDVNNPNIYVSSGQTGKKTFDVKDVFLPNVENKDFIVIYSDAEEVSFGGGAILYDTRNTGMATDLINTSQAYDPNSSFTELASKVIWVFPNATKITTKGYGVVGSVFAPNAVVETKGGSINGQAYVGGLHQRDGFEVHNFKFNWPKWNKPATEKGHLQIKKVDENDENIVLKDAKFDVIDKDNNVVATVTTNEKGIAEVKDLPLGDYFVKEINAPEGYIKVDTPVKVTIDNTNVIELVMKNTRKVENGQFKLLKKDSESGQLLPGAKFDVIDKDGKVVETIVTDDKGEALSKQLPVGSYTIKEVEAPKGYELSSSSVSVDVEANKVVTVDVVNKKISEKVTGQFEIVKVDAEDKTKVLSDAEFEVYKDGKKVDTLRTDKTGKVVSQKLEPGKYTLKETKAPEGYKLLKEEIEVVVEANKLVEVQIENAKELGSLQVIKKDAESGTVLAGAEFKLKNEAGQVVGEAKTTNKEGVVKFENLVPGKYTLEETKAPEGYKALEVTVEVNVVANEVVKQEVTNEKVTGQFEIVKVDANDKTKLLSGAEFEVYKDGKKVAELKTDESGKVMSPKLPLGEYTVKETKAPAGYKLSNKEWKVTIQNEKEVVKVEAENEKILGSLQIIKMDDKDQTKRLAGAKFTLKDAKGNVVKEGITTDKSGTVKVDGLVPGEYTLEETKAPEGYELTKQIIHVTVDGEKVVDVKVTNSKSLGQFEIVKVDAEDKTKVLSDAEFEVYKDGKKVDTLRTDKTGKVVSQKLEPGKYTLKETKAPQGYKLLKEEIEVVVEANKVVEVQVENAKELGSLQVIKKDSESGKVLAGAEFKLKNEAGQVVGEAKTTNKDGVVKFESLVPGKYTLEETKAPEGYKALEVTVEVNVVANEVVKQEVMNEKVKEEITGQLEITKVDANNTNKTLAGAVFEIWKDGTKIDTLTTNKSGKATSKKLEPGDYTLKEIQAPEGYTLSDKEMKFTISNEKIEVVKLQITNKKDTEKGPEKPGEGTEKPGEGTEKPGEGTEKPVEGTEKPGEGVEKPNLPEKGQGSSNNQQLPATGHNTNYVPFIGFMLLLLGIRLRFMAKNS
;
A
#
# COMPACT_ATOMS: atom_id res chain seq x y z
N MET A 1 -19.04 56.65 -15.37
CA MET A 1 -20.26 56.30 -16.12
C MET A 1 -21.00 55.20 -15.35
N ARG A 2 -22.23 55.45 -14.85
CA ARG A 2 -22.99 54.49 -14.02
C ARG A 2 -24.52 54.57 -14.27
N LYS A 3 -24.89 54.73 -15.55
CA LYS A 3 -26.26 54.78 -16.09
C LYS A 3 -26.21 54.36 -17.56
N SER A 4 -26.56 53.10 -17.90
CA SER A 4 -27.09 52.66 -19.23
C SER A 4 -27.23 51.13 -19.35
N PHE A 5 -27.94 50.46 -18.43
CA PHE A 5 -28.44 49.09 -18.68
C PHE A 5 -29.65 48.71 -17.81
N ASN A 6 -30.50 49.68 -17.45
CA ASN A 6 -31.54 49.44 -16.45
C ASN A 6 -32.82 50.27 -16.68
N GLN A 7 -33.49 50.05 -17.81
CA GLN A 7 -34.94 50.24 -18.02
C GLN A 7 -35.37 49.76 -19.41
N LYS A 8 -36.63 49.28 -19.52
CA LYS A 8 -37.14 48.31 -20.53
C LYS A 8 -36.49 46.92 -20.31
N ILE A 9 -37.22 45.82 -20.15
CA ILE A 9 -38.64 45.53 -20.45
C ILE A 9 -39.38 45.05 -19.19
N LYS A 10 -40.61 45.54 -18.93
CA LYS A 10 -41.55 44.94 -17.96
C LYS A 10 -43.01 45.36 -18.20
N LYS A 11 -43.69 44.76 -19.19
CA LYS A 11 -45.17 44.57 -19.24
C LYS A 11 -45.60 43.80 -20.49
N LEU A 12 -46.64 42.97 -20.34
CA LEU A 12 -47.37 42.20 -21.38
C LEU A 12 -46.54 41.10 -22.10
N SER A 13 -47.09 39.93 -22.45
CA SER A 13 -48.28 39.24 -21.92
C SER A 13 -48.32 37.77 -22.37
N SER A 14 -48.74 36.88 -21.48
CA SER A 14 -49.67 35.75 -21.75
C SER A 14 -49.49 34.77 -22.92
N SER A 15 -48.34 34.71 -23.62
CA SER A 15 -48.18 33.82 -24.79
C SER A 15 -47.07 32.76 -24.69
N LEU A 16 -46.26 32.74 -23.62
CA LEU A 16 -45.12 31.79 -23.50
C LEU A 16 -45.34 30.65 -22.48
N ILE A 17 -46.31 30.79 -21.57
CA ILE A 17 -46.58 29.79 -20.51
C ILE A 17 -47.38 28.59 -21.03
N VAL A 18 -48.19 28.77 -22.09
CA VAL A 18 -49.02 27.68 -22.66
C VAL A 18 -48.17 26.69 -23.47
N VAL A 19 -47.15 27.15 -24.19
CA VAL A 19 -46.24 26.28 -24.96
C VAL A 19 -45.39 25.40 -24.03
N LEU A 20 -45.00 25.91 -22.86
CA LEU A 20 -44.22 25.18 -21.86
C LEU A 20 -45.00 24.09 -21.09
N LEU A 21 -46.34 24.09 -21.16
CA LEU A 21 -47.19 23.09 -20.48
C LEU A 21 -47.70 21.96 -21.38
N ILE A 22 -47.62 22.10 -22.71
CA ILE A 22 -48.14 21.09 -23.66
C ILE A 22 -47.12 19.96 -23.93
N CYS A 23 -45.83 20.16 -23.61
CA CYS A 23 -44.84 19.07 -23.67
C CYS A 23 -44.91 18.08 -22.48
N MET A 24 -45.77 18.31 -21.48
CA MET A 24 -45.98 17.41 -20.34
C MET A 24 -47.14 16.42 -20.57
N ASN A 25 -47.07 15.63 -21.65
CA ASN A 25 -47.65 14.27 -21.78
C ASN A 25 -47.54 13.75 -23.23
N PHE A 26 -46.39 13.17 -23.62
CA PHE A 26 -46.31 11.98 -24.50
C PHE A 26 -44.86 11.53 -24.74
N LEU A 27 -44.26 10.83 -23.77
CA LEU A 27 -43.25 9.77 -23.99
C LEU A 27 -42.92 9.10 -22.66
N ILE A 28 -43.19 7.80 -22.55
CA ILE A 28 -42.86 6.97 -21.40
C ILE A 28 -41.63 6.11 -21.75
N HIS A 29 -40.75 5.92 -20.77
CA HIS A 29 -39.53 5.09 -20.82
C HIS A 29 -38.40 5.53 -21.78
N LEU A 30 -37.50 6.37 -21.26
CA LEU A 30 -36.04 6.19 -21.40
C LEU A 30 -35.41 6.50 -20.03
N PRO A 31 -34.40 5.74 -19.54
CA PRO A 31 -33.82 5.95 -18.22
C PRO A 31 -32.86 7.15 -18.20
N PHE A 32 -32.79 7.83 -17.06
CA PHE A 32 -31.77 8.86 -16.80
C PHE A 32 -30.38 8.24 -16.87
N LYS A 33 -29.60 8.59 -17.89
CA LYS A 33 -28.20 8.22 -18.00
C LYS A 33 -27.36 9.28 -17.31
N ALA A 34 -26.98 9.02 -16.06
CA ALA A 34 -25.95 9.83 -15.40
C ALA A 34 -24.64 9.70 -16.17
N GLU A 35 -23.95 10.82 -16.42
CA GLU A 35 -22.59 10.80 -16.94
C GLU A 35 -21.65 10.36 -15.82
N ALA A 36 -21.44 9.05 -15.73
CA ALA A 36 -20.45 8.48 -14.84
C ALA A 36 -19.06 9.02 -15.21
N ALA A 37 -18.38 9.60 -14.24
CA ALA A 37 -16.93 9.78 -14.33
C ALA A 37 -16.29 8.40 -14.60
N THR A 38 -15.29 8.34 -15.47
CA THR A 38 -14.59 7.10 -15.80
C THR A 38 -13.73 6.65 -14.62
N THR A 39 -14.34 5.97 -13.66
CA THR A 39 -13.65 5.30 -12.55
C THR A 39 -12.65 4.28 -13.08
N GLU A 40 -11.38 4.40 -12.68
CA GLU A 40 -10.33 3.45 -13.07
C GLU A 40 -10.50 2.13 -12.30
N LEU A 41 -11.31 1.22 -12.86
CA LEU A 41 -11.58 -0.12 -12.30
C LEU A 41 -10.33 -1.01 -12.17
N LYS A 42 -9.16 -0.57 -12.67
CA LYS A 42 -7.85 -1.23 -12.56
C LYS A 42 -7.56 -1.71 -11.13
N GLY A 43 -7.86 -0.90 -10.12
CA GLY A 43 -7.54 -1.19 -8.72
C GLY A 43 -8.36 -2.31 -8.05
N LEU A 44 -9.16 -3.06 -8.82
CA LEU A 44 -10.02 -4.14 -8.34
C LEU A 44 -9.71 -5.50 -9.02
N GLY A 45 -8.58 -5.64 -9.71
CA GLY A 45 -8.20 -6.86 -10.45
C GLY A 45 -9.05 -7.11 -11.69
N ASP A 46 -8.90 -8.28 -12.32
CA ASP A 46 -9.70 -8.74 -13.46
C ASP A 46 -10.31 -10.14 -13.22
N VAL A 47 -11.03 -10.66 -14.21
CA VAL A 47 -11.78 -11.93 -14.13
C VAL A 47 -10.88 -13.17 -13.91
N SER A 48 -9.58 -13.07 -14.20
CA SER A 48 -8.58 -14.13 -13.97
C SER A 48 -8.00 -14.12 -12.54
N TYR A 49 -7.98 -12.95 -11.90
CA TYR A 49 -7.42 -12.80 -10.56
C TYR A 49 -8.23 -13.53 -9.47
N TYR A 50 -9.57 -13.55 -9.58
CA TYR A 50 -10.44 -14.12 -8.56
C TYR A 50 -10.73 -15.61 -8.77
N ASN A 51 -10.52 -16.42 -7.74
CA ASN A 51 -10.79 -17.86 -7.75
C ASN A 51 -12.29 -18.16 -7.67
N ALA A 52 -13.08 -17.32 -7.01
CA ALA A 52 -14.53 -17.34 -7.11
C ALA A 52 -15.08 -15.95 -7.37
N ILE A 53 -15.98 -15.83 -8.35
CA ILE A 53 -16.79 -14.64 -8.63
C ILE A 53 -18.25 -15.03 -8.52
N ILE A 54 -18.94 -14.43 -7.56
CA ILE A 54 -20.27 -14.82 -7.12
C ILE A 54 -21.21 -13.63 -7.39
N PHE A 55 -22.03 -13.72 -8.44
CA PHE A 55 -22.94 -12.65 -8.90
C PHE A 55 -24.19 -12.46 -8.02
N GLY A 56 -24.29 -13.23 -6.94
CA GLY A 56 -25.34 -13.15 -5.95
C GLY A 56 -24.78 -13.20 -4.54
N ASP A 57 -25.53 -13.86 -3.66
CA ASP A 57 -25.19 -14.00 -2.25
C ASP A 57 -24.28 -15.22 -2.01
N HIS A 58 -23.43 -15.11 -1.00
CA HIS A 58 -22.51 -16.15 -0.56
C HIS A 58 -22.79 -16.51 0.91
N SER A 59 -22.78 -17.80 1.23
CA SER A 59 -22.79 -18.26 2.62
C SER A 59 -21.71 -19.31 2.84
N ALA A 60 -20.95 -19.22 3.93
CA ALA A 60 -19.87 -20.16 4.23
C ALA A 60 -19.94 -20.66 5.69
N THR A 61 -19.81 -21.97 5.88
CA THR A 61 -19.76 -22.58 7.22
C THR A 61 -18.83 -23.79 7.23
N SER A 62 -17.70 -23.68 7.93
CA SER A 62 -16.65 -24.72 7.99
C SER A 62 -16.15 -25.12 6.59
N ALA A 63 -15.52 -24.14 5.93
CA ALA A 63 -15.07 -24.19 4.53
C ALA A 63 -13.91 -23.21 4.30
N ASP A 64 -13.34 -23.15 3.10
CA ASP A 64 -12.36 -22.13 2.72
C ASP A 64 -12.31 -21.88 1.19
N ILE A 65 -11.46 -20.93 0.80
CA ILE A 65 -11.01 -20.71 -0.57
C ILE A 65 -9.51 -20.41 -0.56
N GLU A 66 -8.74 -21.13 -1.37
CA GLU A 66 -7.28 -21.04 -1.39
C GLU A 66 -6.74 -19.69 -1.92
N GLY A 67 -7.54 -18.93 -2.67
CA GLY A 67 -7.17 -17.64 -3.26
C GLY A 67 -8.22 -16.54 -3.11
N ALA A 68 -8.17 -15.53 -3.97
CA ALA A 68 -9.02 -14.34 -3.88
C ALA A 68 -10.48 -14.60 -4.29
N MET A 69 -11.43 -13.85 -3.71
CA MET A 69 -12.87 -13.99 -3.96
C MET A 69 -13.58 -12.66 -4.22
N ALA A 70 -14.58 -12.67 -5.11
CA ALA A 70 -15.47 -11.54 -5.36
C ALA A 70 -16.93 -11.95 -5.14
N VAL A 71 -17.65 -11.28 -4.23
CA VAL A 71 -19.08 -11.47 -3.94
C VAL A 71 -19.85 -10.20 -4.29
N GLN A 72 -20.82 -10.27 -5.20
CA GLN A 72 -21.56 -9.10 -5.66
C GLN A 72 -22.60 -8.62 -4.64
N LYS A 73 -23.22 -9.55 -3.91
CA LYS A 73 -24.21 -9.23 -2.87
C LYS A 73 -23.65 -9.60 -1.49
N ASN A 74 -24.48 -10.18 -0.62
CA ASN A 74 -24.16 -10.34 0.79
C ASN A 74 -23.29 -11.57 1.03
N MET A 75 -22.46 -11.53 2.06
CA MET A 75 -21.59 -12.63 2.49
C MET A 75 -21.89 -12.99 3.95
N ASN A 76 -22.47 -14.17 4.18
CA ASN A 76 -22.83 -14.65 5.52
C ASN A 76 -21.93 -15.83 5.94
N ALA A 77 -20.90 -15.58 6.76
CA ALA A 77 -19.81 -16.53 6.97
C ALA A 77 -19.45 -16.78 8.45
N SER A 78 -19.06 -18.02 8.78
CA SER A 78 -18.47 -18.39 10.08
C SER A 78 -17.60 -19.64 9.97
N SER A 79 -16.40 -19.64 10.57
CA SER A 79 -15.38 -20.67 10.36
C SER A 79 -15.05 -20.78 8.86
N TYR A 80 -14.49 -19.70 8.31
CA TYR A 80 -14.17 -19.57 6.88
C TYR A 80 -12.83 -18.87 6.67
N THR A 81 -12.02 -19.37 5.74
CA THR A 81 -10.72 -18.77 5.38
C THR A 81 -10.74 -18.34 3.92
N VAL A 82 -10.33 -17.11 3.64
CA VAL A 82 -10.02 -16.60 2.29
C VAL A 82 -8.52 -16.51 2.13
N VAL A 83 -8.02 -16.90 0.96
CA VAL A 83 -6.58 -17.02 0.65
C VAL A 83 -5.87 -18.08 1.49
N ALA A 84 -6.50 -19.23 1.74
CA ALA A 84 -5.92 -20.28 2.59
C ALA A 84 -4.54 -20.80 2.14
N ALA A 85 -4.18 -20.61 0.85
CA ALA A 85 -2.87 -21.00 0.32
C ALA A 85 -1.71 -20.06 0.67
N ALA A 86 -1.95 -18.89 1.26
CA ALA A 86 -0.89 -17.91 1.56
C ALA A 86 0.11 -18.40 2.63
N THR A 87 -0.30 -19.29 3.54
CA THR A 87 0.59 -19.86 4.59
C THR A 87 1.74 -20.72 4.08
N GLY A 88 1.81 -21.04 2.78
CA GLY A 88 2.89 -21.86 2.21
C GLY A 88 2.90 -23.30 2.73
N ALA A 89 1.74 -23.84 3.11
CA ALA A 89 1.61 -25.18 3.68
C ALA A 89 1.79 -26.26 2.59
N ASN A 90 2.69 -27.23 2.81
CA ASN A 90 3.05 -28.28 1.83
C ASN A 90 1.94 -29.33 1.56
N ASN A 91 0.69 -29.05 1.94
CA ASN A 91 -0.47 -29.94 1.82
C ASN A 91 -1.68 -29.27 1.14
N LEU A 92 -1.50 -28.08 0.57
CA LEU A 92 -2.49 -27.38 -0.26
C LEU A 92 -2.69 -28.14 -1.58
N ALA A 93 -3.92 -28.15 -2.09
CA ALA A 93 -4.25 -28.93 -3.29
C ALA A 93 -4.06 -28.10 -4.58
N GLY A 94 -4.36 -26.79 -4.54
CA GLY A 94 -4.07 -25.85 -5.61
C GLY A 94 -2.75 -25.11 -5.43
N ALA A 95 -2.42 -24.24 -6.40
CA ALA A 95 -1.16 -23.50 -6.41
C ALA A 95 -1.09 -22.50 -5.24
N THR A 96 0.13 -22.14 -4.82
CA THR A 96 0.32 -21.01 -3.88
C THR A 96 -0.28 -19.73 -4.47
N TRP A 97 -1.07 -18.99 -3.68
CA TRP A 97 -1.60 -17.69 -4.09
C TRP A 97 -0.50 -16.60 -4.08
N VAL A 98 -0.68 -15.57 -4.91
CA VAL A 98 0.25 -14.45 -5.07
C VAL A 98 -0.51 -13.14 -4.89
N ASP A 99 0.03 -12.21 -4.07
CA ASP A 99 -0.52 -10.85 -3.95
C ASP A 99 -0.08 -10.02 -5.17
N GLU A 100 -0.99 -9.86 -6.13
CA GLU A 100 -0.84 -8.98 -7.30
C GLU A 100 -1.20 -7.51 -7.01
N GLY A 101 -1.48 -7.16 -5.73
CA GLY A 101 -1.87 -5.81 -5.31
C GLY A 101 -3.38 -5.52 -5.40
N TYR A 102 -4.19 -6.55 -5.65
CA TYR A 102 -5.65 -6.46 -5.79
C TYR A 102 -6.40 -6.96 -4.53
N PRO A 103 -7.72 -6.73 -4.40
CA PRO A 103 -8.47 -7.18 -3.24
C PRO A 103 -8.60 -8.70 -3.18
N SER A 104 -8.06 -9.30 -2.12
CA SER A 104 -8.25 -10.71 -1.77
C SER A 104 -9.71 -11.05 -1.48
N LEU A 105 -10.50 -10.08 -1.01
CA LEU A 105 -11.95 -10.14 -0.99
C LEU A 105 -12.53 -8.85 -1.56
N LEU A 106 -13.33 -8.94 -2.62
CA LEU A 106 -14.16 -7.85 -3.14
C LEU A 106 -15.63 -8.12 -2.79
N LEU A 107 -16.26 -7.23 -2.03
CA LEU A 107 -17.61 -7.41 -1.50
C LEU A 107 -18.52 -6.23 -1.87
N GLY A 108 -19.56 -6.50 -2.68
CA GLY A 108 -20.54 -5.50 -3.14
C GLY A 108 -21.79 -5.36 -2.28
N GLY A 109 -22.09 -6.31 -1.39
CA GLY A 109 -23.18 -6.23 -0.41
C GLY A 109 -22.68 -6.18 1.03
N GLN A 110 -23.50 -6.65 1.98
CA GLN A 110 -23.15 -6.64 3.40
C GLN A 110 -22.51 -7.96 3.84
N PHE A 111 -21.50 -7.86 4.69
CA PHE A 111 -20.97 -8.98 5.47
C PHE A 111 -21.85 -9.23 6.69
N THR A 112 -22.03 -10.50 7.05
CA THR A 112 -22.68 -10.92 8.28
C THR A 112 -21.93 -12.11 8.86
N LYS A 113 -21.70 -12.10 10.17
CA LYS A 113 -20.99 -13.19 10.86
C LYS A 113 -21.98 -14.26 11.32
N ALA A 114 -21.95 -15.43 10.67
CA ALA A 114 -22.96 -16.49 10.84
C ALA A 114 -22.91 -17.26 12.17
N GLY A 115 -22.02 -16.90 13.09
CA GLY A 115 -21.86 -17.59 14.38
C GLY A 115 -20.53 -17.26 15.09
N ALA A 116 -20.16 -18.10 16.06
CA ALA A 116 -18.96 -17.90 16.88
C ALA A 116 -17.63 -18.14 16.13
N GLY A 117 -17.66 -18.86 15.01
CA GLY A 117 -16.48 -19.17 14.21
C GLY A 117 -15.76 -17.92 13.66
N GLN A 118 -14.44 -18.00 13.52
CA GLN A 118 -13.66 -16.90 12.92
C GLN A 118 -13.88 -16.84 11.41
N VAL A 119 -13.68 -15.65 10.83
CA VAL A 119 -13.49 -15.47 9.39
C VAL A 119 -12.11 -14.87 9.22
N ILE A 120 -11.25 -15.53 8.44
CA ILE A 120 -9.83 -15.21 8.30
C ILE A 120 -9.58 -14.84 6.84
N ILE A 121 -8.76 -13.81 6.61
CA ILE A 121 -8.25 -13.45 5.29
C ILE A 121 -6.74 -13.40 5.42
N GLN A 122 -6.01 -14.23 4.68
CA GLN A 122 -4.56 -14.33 4.85
C GLN A 122 -3.84 -13.33 3.95
N ASP A 123 -2.94 -12.53 4.54
CA ASP A 123 -2.06 -11.53 3.91
C ASP A 123 -2.68 -10.61 2.85
N GLY A 124 -4.00 -10.41 2.93
CA GLY A 124 -4.81 -9.82 1.88
C GLY A 124 -5.39 -8.44 2.17
N THR A 125 -6.20 -7.94 1.24
CA THR A 125 -6.94 -6.67 1.39
C THR A 125 -8.41 -6.89 1.07
N VAL A 126 -9.32 -6.31 1.86
CA VAL A 126 -10.76 -6.33 1.58
C VAL A 126 -11.17 -5.03 0.87
N ALA A 127 -11.82 -5.12 -0.28
CA ALA A 127 -12.52 -4.00 -0.90
C ALA A 127 -14.02 -4.13 -0.66
N MET A 128 -14.64 -3.14 -0.02
CA MET A 128 -16.08 -3.14 0.28
C MET A 128 -16.66 -1.71 0.29
N THR A 129 -17.98 -1.58 0.31
CA THR A 129 -18.61 -0.28 0.61
C THR A 129 -18.56 0.05 2.10
N LYS A 130 -18.75 1.33 2.45
CA LYS A 130 -18.72 1.80 3.86
C LYS A 130 -19.81 1.16 4.72
N ASP A 131 -20.94 0.82 4.11
CA ASP A 131 -22.09 0.16 4.74
C ASP A 131 -22.03 -1.38 4.61
N GLY A 132 -20.93 -1.91 4.05
CA GLY A 132 -20.70 -3.35 3.81
C GLY A 132 -20.30 -4.16 5.05
N ASP A 133 -20.01 -3.51 6.19
CA ASP A 133 -19.75 -4.16 7.48
C ASP A 133 -20.54 -3.46 8.61
N PRO A 134 -21.88 -3.56 8.61
CA PRO A 134 -22.75 -2.74 9.46
C PRO A 134 -22.54 -2.98 10.97
N ASP A 135 -22.19 -4.20 11.35
CA ASP A 135 -21.89 -4.59 12.73
C ASP A 135 -20.41 -4.39 13.11
N GLY A 136 -19.55 -3.96 12.17
CA GLY A 136 -18.11 -3.83 12.38
C GLY A 136 -17.38 -5.18 12.57
N ALA A 137 -17.97 -6.29 12.12
CA ALA A 137 -17.47 -7.65 12.35
C ALA A 137 -16.21 -7.98 11.52
N MET A 138 -16.09 -7.43 10.31
CA MET A 138 -14.84 -7.50 9.54
C MET A 138 -13.80 -6.54 10.11
N LYS A 139 -14.18 -5.30 10.39
CA LYS A 139 -13.30 -4.24 10.90
C LYS A 139 -12.72 -4.53 12.30
N THR A 140 -13.39 -5.34 13.10
CA THR A 140 -12.86 -5.85 14.40
C THR A 140 -12.02 -7.11 14.26
N SER A 141 -11.99 -7.73 13.08
CA SER A 141 -11.23 -8.94 12.77
C SER A 141 -10.09 -8.70 11.77
N TYR A 142 -10.06 -7.54 11.09
CA TYR A 142 -9.17 -7.28 9.95
C TYR A 142 -8.90 -5.79 9.71
N ASP A 143 -7.61 -5.40 9.67
CA ASP A 143 -7.18 -4.01 9.55
C ASP A 143 -7.06 -3.51 8.08
N ARG A 144 -6.82 -4.40 7.11
CA ARG A 144 -6.61 -4.06 5.69
C ARG A 144 -7.94 -3.94 4.91
N ILE A 145 -8.74 -2.92 5.25
CA ILE A 145 -10.00 -2.61 4.54
C ILE A 145 -9.85 -1.35 3.67
N SER A 146 -10.19 -1.49 2.39
CA SER A 146 -10.23 -0.44 1.36
C SER A 146 -11.69 -0.12 1.02
N TYR A 147 -12.14 1.10 1.33
CA TYR A 147 -13.53 1.48 1.08
C TYR A 147 -13.73 2.01 -0.34
N LYS A 148 -14.73 1.47 -1.03
CA LYS A 148 -15.09 1.78 -2.42
C LYS A 148 -16.53 2.29 -2.50
N GLU A 149 -16.85 3.00 -3.57
CA GLU A 149 -18.22 3.43 -3.85
C GLU A 149 -18.99 2.30 -4.56
N GLN A 150 -20.28 2.12 -4.23
CA GLN A 150 -21.10 1.01 -4.76
C GLN A 150 -21.04 0.92 -6.29
N ALA A 151 -21.11 2.06 -6.97
CA ALA A 151 -21.07 2.14 -8.43
C ALA A 151 -19.74 1.66 -9.05
N GLU A 152 -18.62 1.73 -8.31
CA GLU A 152 -17.33 1.19 -8.76
C GLU A 152 -17.34 -0.35 -8.69
N ILE A 153 -17.86 -0.91 -7.60
CA ILE A 153 -18.00 -2.36 -7.42
C ILE A 153 -19.00 -2.94 -8.42
N ASP A 154 -20.19 -2.32 -8.56
CA ASP A 154 -21.22 -2.73 -9.51
C ASP A 154 -20.70 -2.70 -10.96
N ALA A 155 -19.91 -1.68 -11.32
CA ALA A 155 -19.27 -1.60 -12.63
C ALA A 155 -18.24 -2.71 -12.84
N LYS A 156 -17.47 -3.09 -11.80
CA LYS A 156 -16.51 -4.19 -11.86
C LYS A 156 -17.20 -5.56 -11.98
N PHE A 157 -18.28 -5.82 -11.24
CA PHE A 157 -19.06 -7.06 -11.44
C PHE A 157 -19.73 -7.11 -12.82
N LYS A 158 -20.11 -5.97 -13.40
CA LYS A 158 -20.59 -5.91 -14.78
C LYS A 158 -19.49 -6.22 -15.81
N GLU A 159 -18.23 -5.89 -15.51
CA GLU A 159 -17.07 -6.29 -16.30
C GLU A 159 -16.85 -7.82 -16.22
N PHE A 160 -16.73 -8.38 -15.01
CA PHE A 160 -16.62 -9.83 -14.80
C PHE A 160 -17.76 -10.60 -15.47
N ARG A 161 -19.00 -10.08 -15.34
CA ARG A 161 -20.19 -10.72 -15.93
C ARG A 161 -20.13 -10.74 -17.45
N LYS A 162 -19.70 -9.64 -18.09
CA LYS A 162 -19.50 -9.56 -19.54
C LYS A 162 -18.48 -10.61 -20.02
N ASP A 163 -17.39 -10.80 -19.28
CA ASP A 163 -16.32 -11.71 -19.72
C ASP A 163 -16.70 -13.17 -19.50
N VAL A 164 -17.41 -13.48 -18.39
CA VAL A 164 -18.02 -14.80 -18.12
C VAL A 164 -19.11 -15.15 -19.13
N ASP A 165 -20.04 -14.22 -19.43
CA ASP A 165 -21.05 -14.41 -20.47
C ASP A 165 -20.40 -14.52 -21.87
N GLY A 166 -19.20 -13.96 -22.06
CA GLY A 166 -18.35 -14.14 -23.25
C GLY A 166 -17.85 -15.58 -23.40
N VAL A 167 -17.21 -16.14 -22.36
CA VAL A 167 -16.77 -17.56 -22.33
C VAL A 167 -17.95 -18.50 -22.62
N ILE A 168 -19.11 -18.23 -22.00
CA ILE A 168 -20.35 -18.98 -22.23
C ILE A 168 -20.82 -18.86 -23.69
N GLY A 169 -20.79 -17.64 -24.24
CA GLY A 169 -21.17 -17.37 -25.62
C GLY A 169 -20.29 -18.09 -26.63
N ASP A 170 -18.98 -18.15 -26.40
CA ASP A 170 -18.05 -18.87 -27.27
C ASP A 170 -18.16 -20.40 -27.10
N ALA A 171 -18.26 -20.88 -25.86
CA ALA A 171 -18.48 -22.31 -25.58
C ALA A 171 -19.79 -22.84 -26.19
N SER A 172 -20.84 -22.01 -26.28
CA SER A 172 -22.12 -22.39 -26.91
C SER A 172 -22.05 -22.61 -28.43
N LYS A 173 -20.95 -22.22 -29.08
CA LYS A 173 -20.69 -22.42 -30.53
C LYS A 173 -19.91 -23.70 -30.80
N LEU A 174 -19.30 -24.30 -29.77
CA LEU A 174 -18.48 -25.50 -29.88
C LEU A 174 -19.38 -26.74 -30.02
N GLN A 175 -19.02 -27.64 -30.93
CA GLN A 175 -19.72 -28.88 -31.19
C GLN A 175 -18.76 -29.93 -31.75
N THR A 176 -18.94 -31.20 -31.38
CA THR A 176 -18.21 -32.33 -31.97
C THR A 176 -19.14 -33.22 -32.78
N ASP A 177 -18.68 -33.62 -33.97
CA ASP A 177 -19.30 -34.68 -34.77
C ASP A 177 -18.61 -36.05 -34.59
N LYS A 178 -17.48 -36.07 -33.87
CA LYS A 178 -16.59 -37.23 -33.68
C LYS A 178 -16.30 -37.46 -32.17
N PRO A 179 -17.31 -37.87 -31.38
CA PRO A 179 -17.11 -38.23 -29.97
C PRO A 179 -16.11 -39.38 -29.83
N LYS A 180 -15.13 -39.27 -28.93
CA LYS A 180 -14.17 -40.34 -28.65
C LYS A 180 -14.89 -41.52 -27.96
N PRO A 181 -14.67 -42.78 -28.41
CA PRO A 181 -15.26 -43.95 -27.76
C PRO A 181 -14.97 -44.01 -26.26
N ASN A 182 -15.93 -44.55 -25.50
CA ASN A 182 -15.92 -44.71 -24.03
C ASN A 182 -15.87 -43.41 -23.20
N MET A 183 -15.52 -42.25 -23.77
CA MET A 183 -15.40 -40.99 -23.03
C MET A 183 -16.77 -40.49 -22.54
N SER A 184 -16.78 -39.86 -21.37
CA SER A 184 -17.99 -39.28 -20.80
C SER A 184 -18.56 -38.16 -21.65
N PHE A 185 -19.87 -37.94 -21.54
CA PHE A 185 -20.61 -36.86 -22.20
C PHE A 185 -20.40 -36.73 -23.72
N GLY A 186 -19.99 -37.82 -24.39
CA GLY A 186 -19.67 -37.80 -25.82
C GLY A 186 -18.58 -36.76 -26.16
N ILE A 187 -17.57 -36.61 -25.30
CA ILE A 187 -16.44 -35.70 -25.52
C ILE A 187 -15.68 -36.12 -26.79
N GLY A 188 -15.52 -35.18 -27.72
CA GLY A 188 -14.82 -35.35 -28.99
C GLY A 188 -14.18 -34.03 -29.44
N GLU A 189 -13.45 -34.04 -30.54
CA GLU A 189 -12.78 -32.82 -31.05
C GLU A 189 -13.82 -31.84 -31.62
N ASP A 190 -13.67 -30.55 -31.37
CA ASP A 190 -14.54 -29.53 -31.96
C ASP A 190 -14.37 -29.48 -33.49
N VAL A 191 -15.49 -29.31 -34.20
CA VAL A 191 -15.54 -29.32 -35.67
C VAL A 191 -14.68 -28.21 -36.29
N ASN A 192 -14.51 -27.07 -35.61
CA ASN A 192 -13.84 -25.87 -36.11
C ASN A 192 -12.46 -25.64 -35.47
N ASN A 193 -12.22 -26.17 -34.26
CA ASN A 193 -10.96 -26.03 -33.54
C ASN A 193 -10.47 -27.38 -32.96
N PRO A 194 -9.59 -28.11 -33.67
CA PRO A 194 -9.12 -29.42 -33.22
C PRO A 194 -8.31 -29.37 -31.91
N ASN A 195 -7.82 -28.22 -31.46
CA ASN A 195 -7.12 -28.10 -30.17
C ASN A 195 -8.06 -28.15 -28.97
N ILE A 196 -9.39 -28.08 -29.18
CA ILE A 196 -10.40 -28.14 -28.12
C ILE A 196 -11.18 -29.46 -28.26
N TYR A 197 -11.37 -30.15 -27.12
CA TYR A 197 -12.43 -31.14 -27.02
C TYR A 197 -13.72 -30.50 -26.47
N VAL A 198 -14.87 -30.97 -26.91
CA VAL A 198 -16.19 -30.52 -26.45
C VAL A 198 -17.14 -31.71 -26.25
N SER A 199 -18.01 -31.64 -25.25
CA SER A 199 -19.08 -32.62 -24.98
C SER A 199 -20.22 -32.52 -26.00
N SER A 200 -20.85 -33.66 -26.32
CA SER A 200 -22.04 -33.73 -27.19
C SER A 200 -23.26 -34.29 -26.46
N GLY A 201 -24.47 -34.00 -26.94
CA GLY A 201 -25.70 -34.63 -26.44
C GLY A 201 -26.08 -34.33 -24.99
N GLN A 202 -25.63 -33.19 -24.44
CA GLN A 202 -26.03 -32.70 -23.10
C GLN A 202 -27.03 -31.54 -23.14
N THR A 203 -27.36 -31.04 -24.34
CA THR A 203 -28.37 -30.01 -24.59
C THR A 203 -29.79 -30.57 -24.63
N GLY A 204 -30.79 -29.72 -24.41
CA GLY A 204 -32.21 -30.08 -24.31
C GLY A 204 -32.59 -30.86 -23.05
N LYS A 205 -31.74 -30.89 -22.02
CA LYS A 205 -31.97 -31.66 -20.79
C LYS A 205 -32.48 -30.75 -19.68
N LYS A 206 -33.44 -31.21 -18.87
CA LYS A 206 -33.87 -30.45 -17.68
C LYS A 206 -32.86 -30.58 -16.52
N THR A 207 -32.29 -31.77 -16.32
CA THR A 207 -31.29 -32.04 -15.29
C THR A 207 -30.01 -32.63 -15.90
N PHE A 208 -28.86 -32.32 -15.30
CA PHE A 208 -27.56 -32.89 -15.69
C PHE A 208 -26.87 -33.50 -14.45
N ASP A 209 -26.95 -34.82 -14.32
CA ASP A 209 -26.27 -35.58 -13.28
C ASP A 209 -24.86 -36.00 -13.75
N VAL A 210 -23.84 -35.47 -13.07
CA VAL A 210 -22.42 -35.76 -13.29
C VAL A 210 -21.99 -36.83 -12.28
N LYS A 211 -21.47 -37.95 -12.78
CA LYS A 211 -20.95 -39.08 -11.99
C LYS A 211 -19.94 -39.87 -12.84
N ASP A 212 -18.86 -40.35 -12.22
CA ASP A 212 -17.83 -41.22 -12.84
C ASP A 212 -17.33 -40.71 -14.20
N VAL A 213 -16.76 -39.50 -14.20
CA VAL A 213 -16.37 -38.79 -15.43
C VAL A 213 -15.06 -39.35 -15.96
N PHE A 214 -15.07 -39.81 -17.21
CA PHE A 214 -13.91 -40.33 -17.92
C PHE A 214 -13.49 -39.39 -19.06
N LEU A 215 -12.23 -38.92 -19.01
CA LEU A 215 -11.65 -37.89 -19.87
C LEU A 215 -10.51 -38.44 -20.75
N PRO A 216 -10.40 -38.01 -22.03
CA PRO A 216 -9.31 -38.40 -22.94
C PRO A 216 -8.00 -37.65 -22.66
N ASN A 217 -6.84 -38.19 -23.09
CA ASN A 217 -5.55 -37.48 -23.10
C ASN A 217 -5.70 -36.06 -23.68
N VAL A 218 -5.20 -35.05 -22.95
CA VAL A 218 -5.24 -33.62 -23.33
C VAL A 218 -3.86 -33.00 -23.58
N GLU A 219 -2.80 -33.80 -23.72
CA GLU A 219 -1.40 -33.31 -23.86
C GLU A 219 -1.30 -32.24 -24.95
N ASN A 220 -1.76 -32.58 -26.16
CA ASN A 220 -1.82 -31.71 -27.34
C ASN A 220 -3.16 -30.94 -27.47
N LYS A 221 -3.82 -30.61 -26.35
CA LYS A 221 -5.10 -29.88 -26.33
C LYS A 221 -5.07 -28.69 -25.38
N ASP A 222 -5.79 -27.64 -25.75
CA ASP A 222 -5.93 -26.42 -24.97
C ASP A 222 -7.00 -26.59 -23.87
N PHE A 223 -8.16 -27.16 -24.21
CA PHE A 223 -9.30 -27.29 -23.29
C PHE A 223 -10.16 -28.55 -23.51
N ILE A 224 -10.85 -29.01 -22.45
CA ILE A 224 -12.08 -29.82 -22.52
C ILE A 224 -13.24 -28.94 -22.10
N VAL A 225 -14.23 -28.74 -22.98
CA VAL A 225 -15.43 -27.95 -22.69
C VAL A 225 -16.63 -28.86 -22.49
N ILE A 226 -17.13 -28.96 -21.25
CA ILE A 226 -18.32 -29.71 -20.90
C ILE A 226 -19.49 -28.74 -20.77
N TYR A 227 -20.28 -28.63 -21.84
CA TYR A 227 -21.39 -27.69 -21.98
C TYR A 227 -22.74 -28.38 -21.75
N SER A 228 -23.63 -27.81 -20.94
CA SER A 228 -25.02 -28.27 -20.80
C SER A 228 -25.97 -27.10 -20.54
N ASP A 229 -27.14 -27.13 -21.16
CA ASP A 229 -28.18 -26.09 -21.08
C ASP A 229 -29.25 -26.37 -20.00
N ALA A 230 -28.95 -27.29 -19.07
CA ALA A 230 -29.85 -27.75 -18.03
C ALA A 230 -30.12 -26.72 -16.91
N GLU A 231 -31.34 -26.77 -16.36
CA GLU A 231 -31.79 -25.88 -15.27
C GLU A 231 -31.21 -26.28 -13.90
N GLU A 232 -30.92 -27.57 -13.72
CA GLU A 232 -30.34 -28.15 -12.49
C GLU A 232 -29.15 -29.08 -12.82
N VAL A 233 -28.04 -28.93 -12.09
CA VAL A 233 -26.83 -29.77 -12.24
C VAL A 233 -26.45 -30.43 -10.90
N SER A 234 -26.04 -31.70 -10.93
CA SER A 234 -25.77 -32.50 -9.73
C SER A 234 -24.45 -33.26 -9.88
N PHE A 235 -23.40 -32.79 -9.20
CA PHE A 235 -22.12 -33.50 -9.08
C PHE A 235 -22.25 -34.58 -7.98
N GLY A 236 -22.57 -35.80 -8.42
CA GLY A 236 -22.78 -36.98 -7.58
C GLY A 236 -21.52 -37.80 -7.37
N GLY A 237 -21.39 -38.40 -6.18
CA GLY A 237 -20.23 -39.19 -5.78
C GLY A 237 -19.84 -40.27 -6.79
N GLY A 238 -18.56 -40.24 -7.18
CA GLY A 238 -17.94 -41.07 -8.21
C GLY A 238 -16.48 -40.64 -8.42
N ALA A 239 -15.83 -41.17 -9.46
CA ALA A 239 -14.44 -40.87 -9.81
C ALA A 239 -14.28 -39.75 -10.87
N ILE A 240 -13.04 -39.29 -11.03
CA ILE A 240 -12.49 -38.68 -12.25
C ILE A 240 -11.45 -39.67 -12.81
N LEU A 241 -11.68 -40.17 -14.02
CA LEU A 241 -10.82 -41.11 -14.72
C LEU A 241 -10.13 -40.43 -15.90
N TYR A 242 -8.85 -40.73 -16.13
CA TYR A 242 -8.07 -40.09 -17.20
C TYR A 242 -7.32 -41.13 -18.04
N ASP A 243 -7.41 -40.99 -19.37
CA ASP A 243 -6.63 -41.78 -20.32
C ASP A 243 -5.31 -41.08 -20.63
N THR A 244 -4.40 -41.03 -19.65
CA THR A 244 -3.04 -40.45 -19.81
C THR A 244 -2.29 -40.97 -21.04
N ARG A 245 -2.62 -42.16 -21.56
CA ARG A 245 -1.88 -42.84 -22.63
C ARG A 245 -2.63 -42.90 -23.99
N ASN A 246 -3.76 -42.19 -24.13
CA ASN A 246 -4.58 -42.16 -25.35
C ASN A 246 -4.96 -43.57 -25.88
N THR A 247 -5.28 -44.49 -24.96
CA THR A 247 -5.63 -45.90 -25.18
C THR A 247 -7.12 -46.15 -25.43
N GLY A 248 -7.98 -45.17 -25.20
CA GLY A 248 -9.44 -45.33 -25.18
C GLY A 248 -9.98 -45.97 -23.89
N MET A 249 -9.15 -46.10 -22.85
CA MET A 249 -9.49 -46.67 -21.54
C MET A 249 -8.86 -45.84 -20.42
N ALA A 250 -9.41 -45.90 -19.21
CA ALA A 250 -8.84 -45.19 -18.06
C ALA A 250 -7.48 -45.80 -17.67
N THR A 251 -6.41 -45.01 -17.75
CA THR A 251 -5.06 -45.41 -17.35
C THR A 251 -4.59 -44.74 -16.06
N ASP A 252 -5.35 -43.77 -15.56
CA ASP A 252 -5.10 -43.05 -14.31
C ASP A 252 -6.43 -42.69 -13.59
N LEU A 253 -6.34 -42.52 -12.27
CA LEU A 253 -7.44 -42.17 -11.35
C LEU A 253 -7.06 -40.90 -10.60
N ILE A 254 -7.73 -39.80 -10.93
CA ILE A 254 -7.33 -38.47 -10.44
C ILE A 254 -7.76 -38.28 -8.99
N ASN A 255 -6.78 -38.17 -8.10
CA ASN A 255 -6.99 -37.81 -6.70
C ASN A 255 -7.21 -36.30 -6.57
N THR A 256 -8.47 -35.87 -6.45
CA THR A 256 -8.85 -34.45 -6.32
C THR A 256 -8.54 -33.80 -4.98
N SER A 257 -7.81 -34.50 -4.11
CA SER A 257 -7.33 -34.04 -2.80
C SER A 257 -5.84 -34.35 -2.61
N GLN A 258 -5.07 -34.53 -3.70
CA GLN A 258 -3.62 -34.58 -3.62
C GLN A 258 -3.03 -33.17 -3.49
N ALA A 259 -1.86 -33.07 -2.86
CA ALA A 259 -1.12 -31.82 -2.78
C ALA A 259 -0.65 -31.35 -4.17
N TYR A 260 -0.52 -30.04 -4.35
CA TYR A 260 -0.19 -29.42 -5.63
C TYR A 260 1.18 -29.86 -6.19
N ASP A 261 1.15 -30.51 -7.35
CA ASP A 261 2.32 -30.75 -8.20
C ASP A 261 2.03 -30.20 -9.61
N PRO A 262 2.82 -29.23 -10.12
CA PRO A 262 2.60 -28.64 -11.44
C PRO A 262 2.76 -29.62 -12.62
N ASN A 263 3.36 -30.79 -12.40
CA ASN A 263 3.58 -31.82 -13.43
C ASN A 263 2.55 -32.97 -13.36
N SER A 264 1.60 -32.90 -12.43
CA SER A 264 0.65 -33.99 -12.19
C SER A 264 -0.57 -33.93 -13.11
N SER A 265 -1.13 -35.10 -13.42
CA SER A 265 -2.36 -35.25 -14.21
C SER A 265 -3.56 -34.49 -13.66
N PHE A 266 -3.62 -34.31 -12.34
CA PHE A 266 -4.62 -33.48 -11.67
C PHE A 266 -4.49 -32.00 -12.04
N THR A 267 -3.28 -31.43 -11.95
CA THR A 267 -3.02 -30.02 -12.31
C THR A 267 -3.22 -29.76 -13.80
N GLU A 268 -2.80 -30.69 -14.67
CA GLU A 268 -3.07 -30.60 -16.10
C GLU A 268 -4.58 -30.45 -16.35
N LEU A 269 -5.39 -31.39 -15.84
CA LEU A 269 -6.84 -31.37 -16.05
C LEU A 269 -7.51 -30.17 -15.37
N ALA A 270 -7.09 -29.78 -14.17
CA ALA A 270 -7.65 -28.62 -13.47
C ALA A 270 -7.43 -27.30 -14.24
N SER A 271 -6.35 -27.19 -15.03
CA SER A 271 -6.09 -26.04 -15.90
C SER A 271 -6.80 -26.07 -17.26
N LYS A 272 -7.16 -27.27 -17.76
CA LYS A 272 -7.71 -27.50 -19.11
C LYS A 272 -9.21 -27.81 -19.15
N VAL A 273 -9.81 -28.35 -18.08
CA VAL A 273 -11.25 -28.69 -18.04
C VAL A 273 -12.07 -27.45 -17.69
N ILE A 274 -13.17 -27.21 -18.41
CA ILE A 274 -14.20 -26.25 -18.03
C ILE A 274 -15.61 -26.84 -18.13
N TRP A 275 -16.46 -26.44 -17.18
CA TRP A 275 -17.87 -26.79 -17.09
C TRP A 275 -18.71 -25.54 -17.36
N VAL A 276 -19.62 -25.60 -18.34
CA VAL A 276 -20.33 -24.40 -18.84
C VAL A 276 -21.84 -24.65 -18.79
N PHE A 277 -22.52 -23.91 -17.92
CA PHE A 277 -23.93 -24.11 -17.57
C PHE A 277 -24.73 -22.78 -17.61
N PRO A 278 -25.02 -22.22 -18.80
CA PRO A 278 -25.69 -20.92 -18.94
C PRO A 278 -27.04 -20.82 -18.23
N ASN A 279 -27.85 -21.88 -18.34
CA ASN A 279 -29.24 -21.89 -17.87
C ASN A 279 -29.39 -22.43 -16.45
N ALA A 280 -28.31 -22.94 -15.84
CA ALA A 280 -28.40 -23.54 -14.52
C ALA A 280 -28.84 -22.48 -13.50
N THR A 281 -29.85 -22.83 -12.72
CA THR A 281 -30.35 -22.05 -11.57
C THR A 281 -29.90 -22.67 -10.25
N LYS A 282 -29.60 -23.98 -10.26
CA LYS A 282 -29.11 -24.74 -9.12
C LYS A 282 -27.98 -25.69 -9.53
N ILE A 283 -26.90 -25.71 -8.76
CA ILE A 283 -25.88 -26.75 -8.77
C ILE A 283 -25.85 -27.41 -7.39
N THR A 284 -25.58 -28.71 -7.31
CA THR A 284 -25.37 -29.40 -6.02
C THR A 284 -24.16 -30.32 -6.08
N THR A 285 -23.28 -30.24 -5.08
CA THR A 285 -22.18 -31.19 -4.89
C THR A 285 -22.49 -32.18 -3.76
N LYS A 286 -22.00 -33.41 -3.89
CA LYS A 286 -22.24 -34.52 -2.95
C LYS A 286 -20.92 -35.24 -2.63
N GLY A 287 -19.97 -34.53 -2.01
CA GLY A 287 -18.63 -35.05 -1.74
C GLY A 287 -17.73 -35.22 -2.97
N TYR A 288 -18.10 -34.61 -4.11
CA TYR A 288 -17.39 -34.77 -5.38
C TYR A 288 -16.35 -33.67 -5.59
N GLY A 289 -15.13 -34.04 -6.01
CA GLY A 289 -14.12 -33.09 -6.46
C GLY A 289 -14.33 -32.74 -7.93
N VAL A 290 -14.83 -31.52 -8.19
CA VAL A 290 -15.02 -31.01 -9.56
C VAL A 290 -13.65 -30.58 -10.09
N VAL A 291 -13.12 -31.29 -11.09
CA VAL A 291 -11.87 -30.91 -11.76
C VAL A 291 -12.16 -29.90 -12.86
N GLY A 292 -11.46 -28.76 -12.86
CA GLY A 292 -11.66 -27.69 -13.84
C GLY A 292 -12.53 -26.54 -13.33
N SER A 293 -12.60 -25.48 -14.14
CA SER A 293 -13.32 -24.24 -13.81
C SER A 293 -14.80 -24.31 -14.17
N VAL A 294 -15.67 -23.63 -13.42
CA VAL A 294 -17.14 -23.71 -13.53
C VAL A 294 -17.74 -22.35 -13.90
N PHE A 295 -18.40 -22.27 -15.04
CA PHE A 295 -19.06 -21.08 -15.59
C PHE A 295 -20.59 -21.27 -15.55
N ALA A 296 -21.22 -20.80 -14.46
CA ALA A 296 -22.65 -20.94 -14.20
C ALA A 296 -23.23 -19.69 -13.50
N PRO A 297 -23.16 -18.49 -14.11
CA PRO A 297 -23.33 -17.20 -13.45
C PRO A 297 -24.78 -16.88 -13.02
N ASN A 298 -25.72 -17.79 -13.28
CA ASN A 298 -27.12 -17.72 -12.87
C ASN A 298 -27.45 -18.76 -11.77
N ALA A 299 -26.52 -19.68 -11.46
CA ALA A 299 -26.77 -20.83 -10.60
C ALA A 299 -26.34 -20.61 -9.14
N VAL A 300 -27.18 -21.03 -8.20
CA VAL A 300 -26.79 -21.17 -6.79
C VAL A 300 -26.16 -22.55 -6.58
N VAL A 301 -24.91 -22.60 -6.12
CA VAL A 301 -24.21 -23.84 -5.77
C VAL A 301 -24.49 -24.19 -4.31
N GLU A 302 -25.15 -25.31 -4.07
CA GLU A 302 -25.33 -25.91 -2.74
C GLU A 302 -24.31 -27.04 -2.53
N THR A 303 -23.38 -26.88 -1.58
CA THR A 303 -22.35 -27.90 -1.34
C THR A 303 -22.71 -28.85 -0.20
N LYS A 304 -22.19 -30.07 -0.27
CA LYS A 304 -22.21 -31.08 0.81
C LYS A 304 -20.87 -31.82 0.81
N GLY A 305 -19.80 -31.09 1.15
CA GLY A 305 -18.41 -31.51 0.96
C GLY A 305 -18.00 -31.70 -0.50
N GLY A 306 -16.71 -31.99 -0.71
CA GLY A 306 -16.06 -32.02 -2.03
C GLY A 306 -15.32 -30.71 -2.31
N SER A 307 -14.94 -30.48 -3.56
CA SER A 307 -14.18 -29.27 -3.94
C SER A 307 -14.48 -28.79 -5.35
N ILE A 308 -14.13 -27.55 -5.66
CA ILE A 308 -13.88 -27.10 -7.04
C ILE A 308 -12.38 -26.87 -7.20
N ASN A 309 -11.80 -27.51 -8.20
CA ASN A 309 -10.38 -27.52 -8.50
C ASN A 309 -10.17 -26.70 -9.79
N GLY A 310 -10.39 -25.40 -9.66
CA GLY A 310 -10.55 -24.45 -10.77
C GLY A 310 -11.20 -23.15 -10.28
N GLN A 311 -11.49 -22.23 -11.20
CA GLN A 311 -12.18 -20.97 -10.87
C GLN A 311 -13.71 -21.13 -10.96
N ALA A 312 -14.45 -20.49 -10.05
CA ALA A 312 -15.91 -20.61 -9.95
C ALA A 312 -16.63 -19.29 -10.25
N TYR A 313 -17.35 -19.22 -11.37
CA TYR A 313 -18.08 -18.05 -11.85
C TYR A 313 -19.59 -18.31 -11.75
N VAL A 314 -20.20 -17.99 -10.61
CA VAL A 314 -21.51 -18.57 -10.20
C VAL A 314 -22.54 -17.52 -9.75
N GLY A 315 -23.83 -17.85 -9.84
CA GLY A 315 -24.93 -16.97 -9.41
C GLY A 315 -25.14 -16.89 -7.89
N GLY A 316 -24.59 -17.84 -7.13
CA GLY A 316 -24.57 -17.87 -5.67
C GLY A 316 -23.74 -19.06 -5.18
N LEU A 317 -23.18 -18.99 -3.97
CA LEU A 317 -22.32 -20.07 -3.45
C LEU A 317 -22.56 -20.32 -1.96
N HIS A 318 -23.07 -21.50 -1.62
CA HIS A 318 -23.35 -21.95 -0.25
C HIS A 318 -22.37 -23.06 0.17
N GLN A 319 -21.17 -22.66 0.63
CA GLN A 319 -20.12 -23.58 1.10
C GLN A 319 -20.41 -24.11 2.50
N ARG A 320 -20.44 -25.44 2.62
CA ARG A 320 -20.76 -26.21 3.81
C ARG A 320 -20.06 -27.57 3.79
N ASP A 321 -19.93 -28.15 4.99
CA ASP A 321 -19.48 -29.52 5.23
C ASP A 321 -18.06 -29.80 4.71
N GLY A 322 -17.13 -28.84 4.89
CA GLY A 322 -15.75 -28.97 4.41
C GLY A 322 -15.65 -28.91 2.89
N PHE A 323 -16.28 -27.90 2.27
CA PHE A 323 -16.15 -27.67 0.84
C PHE A 323 -15.12 -26.59 0.52
N GLU A 324 -14.16 -26.96 -0.33
CA GLU A 324 -12.93 -26.21 -0.59
C GLU A 324 -12.93 -25.69 -2.05
N VAL A 325 -12.40 -24.48 -2.28
CA VAL A 325 -12.20 -23.94 -3.65
C VAL A 325 -10.72 -23.71 -3.88
N HIS A 326 -10.10 -24.60 -4.63
CA HIS A 326 -8.65 -24.68 -4.80
C HIS A 326 -8.12 -23.73 -5.89
N ASN A 327 -6.89 -23.27 -5.72
CA ASN A 327 -6.24 -22.27 -6.57
C ASN A 327 -5.64 -22.87 -7.84
N PHE A 328 -6.52 -23.32 -8.74
CA PHE A 328 -6.18 -23.61 -10.13
C PHE A 328 -6.75 -22.50 -11.03
N LYS A 329 -5.87 -21.86 -11.80
CA LYS A 329 -6.24 -20.76 -12.71
C LYS A 329 -6.69 -21.32 -14.07
N PHE A 330 -7.80 -20.77 -14.58
CA PHE A 330 -8.21 -20.96 -15.96
C PHE A 330 -7.24 -20.23 -16.89
N ASN A 331 -6.91 -20.83 -18.05
CA ASN A 331 -5.95 -20.27 -18.99
C ASN A 331 -6.59 -19.18 -19.88
N TRP A 332 -6.97 -18.06 -19.25
CA TRP A 332 -7.52 -16.87 -19.90
C TRP A 332 -6.72 -16.39 -21.13
N PRO A 333 -5.36 -16.40 -21.14
CA PRO A 333 -4.59 -16.08 -22.35
C PRO A 333 -4.85 -17.03 -23.52
N LYS A 334 -4.91 -18.35 -23.29
CA LYS A 334 -5.24 -19.34 -24.34
C LYS A 334 -6.70 -19.26 -24.78
N TRP A 335 -7.64 -18.95 -23.88
CA TRP A 335 -9.06 -18.81 -24.27
C TRP A 335 -9.30 -17.55 -25.11
N ASN A 336 -8.76 -16.41 -24.69
CA ASN A 336 -8.94 -15.12 -25.37
C ASN A 336 -8.12 -15.01 -26.67
N LYS A 337 -7.12 -15.89 -26.85
CA LYS A 337 -6.29 -15.98 -28.04
C LYS A 337 -5.97 -17.46 -28.33
N PRO A 338 -6.93 -18.25 -28.84
CA PRO A 338 -6.70 -19.65 -29.16
C PRO A 338 -5.53 -19.78 -30.12
N ALA A 339 -4.61 -20.68 -29.79
CA ALA A 339 -3.35 -20.80 -30.51
C ALA A 339 -3.58 -21.48 -31.86
N THR A 340 -3.92 -20.69 -32.89
CA THR A 340 -3.77 -21.11 -34.29
C THR A 340 -2.28 -21.14 -34.66
N GLU A 341 -1.54 -22.00 -33.97
CA GLU A 341 -0.26 -22.47 -34.47
C GLU A 341 -0.51 -23.14 -35.82
N LYS A 342 0.32 -22.77 -36.78
CA LYS A 342 0.19 -23.14 -38.17
C LYS A 342 1.54 -23.64 -38.64
N GLY A 343 1.56 -24.81 -39.26
CA GLY A 343 2.76 -25.34 -39.88
C GLY A 343 2.93 -24.91 -41.33
N HIS A 344 4.05 -25.32 -41.90
CA HIS A 344 4.39 -25.07 -43.29
C HIS A 344 4.64 -26.40 -44.00
N LEU A 345 4.11 -26.56 -45.21
CA LEU A 345 4.29 -27.76 -46.02
C LEU A 345 5.15 -27.41 -47.24
N GLN A 346 6.28 -28.10 -47.42
CA GLN A 346 7.10 -28.02 -48.62
C GLN A 346 7.02 -29.32 -49.40
N ILE A 347 6.51 -29.26 -50.63
CA ILE A 347 6.43 -30.39 -51.56
C ILE A 347 7.65 -30.32 -52.48
N LYS A 348 8.53 -31.32 -52.43
CA LYS A 348 9.68 -31.48 -53.34
C LYS A 348 9.34 -32.53 -54.39
N LYS A 349 9.54 -32.20 -55.67
CA LYS A 349 9.18 -33.03 -56.82
C LYS A 349 10.41 -33.47 -57.61
N VAL A 350 10.49 -34.78 -57.89
CA VAL A 350 11.63 -35.40 -58.58
C VAL A 350 11.21 -36.50 -59.59
N ASP A 351 12.14 -36.90 -60.47
CA ASP A 351 12.08 -38.17 -61.22
C ASP A 351 12.12 -39.36 -60.23
N GLU A 352 11.41 -40.44 -60.56
CA GLU A 352 11.34 -41.63 -59.72
C GLU A 352 12.67 -42.41 -59.59
N ASN A 353 13.53 -42.32 -60.62
CA ASN A 353 14.79 -43.08 -60.77
C ASN A 353 16.03 -42.25 -60.39
N ASP A 354 15.96 -40.92 -60.42
CA ASP A 354 17.03 -40.03 -59.98
C ASP A 354 16.47 -38.81 -59.23
N GLU A 355 16.58 -38.83 -57.90
CA GLU A 355 16.08 -37.77 -57.01
C GLU A 355 16.84 -36.44 -57.11
N ASN A 356 17.92 -36.38 -57.90
CA ASN A 356 18.61 -35.13 -58.23
C ASN A 356 17.92 -34.40 -59.40
N ILE A 357 17.14 -35.10 -60.22
CA ILE A 357 16.36 -34.50 -61.32
C ILE A 357 15.06 -33.94 -60.73
N VAL A 358 15.14 -32.71 -60.24
CA VAL A 358 14.00 -31.95 -59.73
C VAL A 358 13.06 -31.52 -60.86
N LEU A 359 11.74 -31.59 -60.63
CA LEU A 359 10.73 -31.37 -61.68
C LEU A 359 9.88 -30.13 -61.40
N LYS A 360 10.02 -29.14 -62.29
CA LYS A 360 9.21 -27.92 -62.37
C LYS A 360 7.78 -28.23 -62.84
N ASP A 361 6.86 -27.31 -62.58
CA ASP A 361 5.50 -27.23 -63.15
C ASP A 361 4.55 -28.41 -62.84
N ALA A 362 4.90 -29.27 -61.87
CA ALA A 362 3.95 -30.19 -61.24
C ALA A 362 2.97 -29.39 -60.39
N LYS A 363 1.66 -29.65 -60.53
CA LYS A 363 0.60 -28.92 -59.84
C LYS A 363 -0.13 -29.82 -58.85
N PHE A 364 -0.28 -29.34 -57.62
CA PHE A 364 -0.89 -30.04 -56.50
C PHE A 364 -2.08 -29.28 -55.92
N ASP A 365 -3.13 -30.01 -55.57
CA ASP A 365 -4.11 -29.56 -54.58
C ASP A 365 -3.74 -30.18 -53.23
N VAL A 366 -3.70 -29.36 -52.19
CA VAL A 366 -3.64 -29.79 -50.79
C VAL A 366 -5.05 -29.74 -50.25
N ILE A 367 -5.51 -30.90 -49.75
CA ILE A 367 -6.90 -31.18 -49.42
C ILE A 367 -6.99 -31.46 -47.92
N ASP A 368 -7.97 -30.89 -47.22
CA ASP A 368 -8.17 -31.13 -45.78
C ASP A 368 -8.91 -32.46 -45.49
N LYS A 369 -9.08 -32.77 -44.19
CA LYS A 369 -9.83 -33.94 -43.70
C LYS A 369 -11.31 -34.00 -44.12
N ASP A 370 -11.90 -32.87 -44.52
CA ASP A 370 -13.30 -32.74 -44.92
C ASP A 370 -13.44 -32.66 -46.46
N ASN A 371 -12.34 -32.93 -47.19
CA ASN A 371 -12.21 -32.99 -48.64
C ASN A 371 -12.35 -31.64 -49.38
N ASN A 372 -12.03 -30.52 -48.71
CA ASN A 372 -11.91 -29.20 -49.36
C ASN A 372 -10.47 -28.95 -49.85
N VAL A 373 -10.29 -28.31 -51.00
CA VAL A 373 -8.98 -27.82 -51.45
C VAL A 373 -8.63 -26.55 -50.66
N VAL A 374 -7.67 -26.65 -49.75
CA VAL A 374 -7.21 -25.51 -48.92
C VAL A 374 -6.08 -24.71 -49.58
N ALA A 375 -5.32 -25.33 -50.48
CA ALA A 375 -4.33 -24.65 -51.31
C ALA A 375 -4.11 -25.39 -52.63
N THR A 376 -3.84 -24.64 -53.70
CA THR A 376 -3.38 -25.18 -54.99
C THR A 376 -2.02 -24.56 -55.29
N VAL A 377 -0.99 -25.38 -55.48
CA VAL A 377 0.40 -24.93 -55.67
C VAL A 377 1.10 -25.63 -56.83
N THR A 378 2.11 -24.99 -57.40
CA THR A 378 2.89 -25.48 -58.54
C THR A 378 4.38 -25.46 -58.20
N THR A 379 5.15 -26.48 -58.64
CA THR A 379 6.57 -26.57 -58.32
C THR A 379 7.43 -25.61 -59.14
N ASN A 380 8.31 -24.89 -58.46
CA ASN A 380 9.27 -23.97 -59.05
C ASN A 380 10.46 -24.71 -59.70
N GLU A 381 11.45 -23.96 -60.21
CA GLU A 381 12.63 -24.49 -60.91
C GLU A 381 13.54 -25.38 -60.07
N LYS A 382 13.37 -25.40 -58.74
CA LYS A 382 14.06 -26.33 -57.83
C LYS A 382 13.22 -27.58 -57.55
N GLY A 383 12.11 -27.76 -58.25
CA GLY A 383 11.09 -28.78 -58.00
C GLY A 383 10.31 -28.55 -56.71
N ILE A 384 10.31 -27.34 -56.13
CA ILE A 384 9.73 -27.07 -54.82
C ILE A 384 8.42 -26.27 -54.94
N ALA A 385 7.39 -26.69 -54.22
CA ALA A 385 6.18 -25.92 -53.95
C ALA A 385 6.00 -25.75 -52.43
N GLU A 386 5.48 -24.61 -51.98
CA GLU A 386 5.28 -24.32 -50.55
C GLU A 386 3.83 -23.90 -50.27
N VAL A 387 3.22 -24.48 -49.23
CA VAL A 387 1.99 -23.99 -48.61
C VAL A 387 2.34 -23.51 -47.21
N LYS A 388 1.97 -22.27 -46.89
CA LYS A 388 2.23 -21.64 -45.59
C LYS A 388 0.93 -21.49 -44.82
N ASP A 389 1.06 -21.31 -43.51
CA ASP A 389 -0.03 -20.99 -42.61
C ASP A 389 -1.16 -22.04 -42.55
N LEU A 390 -0.82 -23.33 -42.74
CA LEU A 390 -1.76 -24.45 -42.59
C LEU A 390 -2.04 -24.74 -41.10
N PRO A 391 -3.31 -24.81 -40.64
CA PRO A 391 -3.64 -25.33 -39.32
C PRO A 391 -3.03 -26.71 -39.06
N LEU A 392 -2.72 -27.04 -37.81
CA LEU A 392 -2.24 -28.39 -37.47
C LEU A 392 -3.34 -29.43 -37.76
N GLY A 393 -2.96 -30.57 -38.35
CA GLY A 393 -3.88 -31.63 -38.74
C GLY A 393 -3.42 -32.49 -39.92
N ASP A 394 -4.31 -33.37 -40.36
CA ASP A 394 -4.12 -34.27 -41.49
C ASP A 394 -4.60 -33.67 -42.81
N TYR A 395 -3.75 -33.77 -43.84
CA TYR A 395 -4.02 -33.32 -45.21
C TYR A 395 -3.70 -34.41 -46.23
N PHE A 396 -4.27 -34.28 -47.43
CA PHE A 396 -3.96 -35.11 -48.59
C PHE A 396 -3.42 -34.24 -49.72
N VAL A 397 -2.20 -34.52 -50.17
CA VAL A 397 -1.57 -33.87 -51.33
C VAL A 397 -1.88 -34.70 -52.56
N LYS A 398 -2.59 -34.10 -53.53
CA LYS A 398 -3.04 -34.75 -54.76
C LYS A 398 -2.40 -34.09 -55.97
N GLU A 399 -1.73 -34.85 -56.83
CA GLU A 399 -1.27 -34.31 -58.10
C GLU A 399 -2.47 -34.05 -59.03
N ILE A 400 -2.52 -32.86 -59.61
CA ILE A 400 -3.55 -32.39 -60.52
C ILE A 400 -3.00 -32.36 -61.95
N ASN A 401 -1.76 -31.90 -62.11
CA ASN A 401 -1.03 -31.97 -63.38
C ASN A 401 0.42 -32.43 -63.14
N ALA A 402 0.90 -33.34 -63.98
CA ALA A 402 2.29 -33.79 -63.97
C ALA A 402 3.20 -32.81 -64.73
N PRO A 403 4.52 -32.81 -64.44
CA PRO A 403 5.53 -32.21 -65.32
C PRO A 403 5.48 -32.77 -66.74
N GLU A 404 5.85 -31.97 -67.73
CA GLU A 404 5.88 -32.40 -69.12
C GLU A 404 6.86 -33.58 -69.34
N GLY A 405 6.39 -34.63 -70.02
CA GLY A 405 7.16 -35.87 -70.25
C GLY A 405 7.06 -36.91 -69.12
N TYR A 406 6.31 -36.65 -68.05
CA TYR A 406 6.14 -37.56 -66.91
C TYR A 406 4.72 -38.12 -66.80
N ILE A 407 4.59 -39.31 -66.22
CA ILE A 407 3.32 -39.96 -65.90
C ILE A 407 2.79 -39.36 -64.59
N LYS A 408 1.48 -39.07 -64.53
CA LYS A 408 0.83 -38.44 -63.38
C LYS A 408 0.55 -39.44 -62.24
N VAL A 409 0.71 -39.00 -61.00
CA VAL A 409 0.31 -39.77 -59.80
C VAL A 409 -1.11 -39.40 -59.36
N ASP A 410 -2.11 -40.18 -59.77
CA ASP A 410 -3.52 -39.93 -59.43
C ASP A 410 -3.90 -40.28 -57.97
N THR A 411 -3.04 -40.99 -57.22
CA THR A 411 -3.26 -41.37 -55.82
C THR A 411 -2.83 -40.23 -54.88
N PRO A 412 -3.72 -39.66 -54.04
CA PRO A 412 -3.33 -38.66 -53.05
C PRO A 412 -2.44 -39.25 -51.95
N VAL A 413 -1.44 -38.49 -51.51
CA VAL A 413 -0.53 -38.87 -50.42
C VAL A 413 -0.91 -38.12 -49.16
N LYS A 414 -1.08 -38.85 -48.04
CA LYS A 414 -1.36 -38.24 -46.73
C LYS A 414 -0.11 -37.56 -46.17
N VAL A 415 -0.25 -36.35 -45.64
CA VAL A 415 0.76 -35.66 -44.84
C VAL A 415 0.10 -35.11 -43.58
N THR A 416 0.82 -35.13 -42.46
CA THR A 416 0.34 -34.61 -41.17
C THR A 416 1.19 -33.40 -40.81
N ILE A 417 0.55 -32.28 -40.49
CA ILE A 417 1.16 -31.05 -39.99
C ILE A 417 0.94 -31.05 -38.48
N ASP A 418 1.91 -31.54 -37.71
CA ASP A 418 1.81 -31.72 -36.26
C ASP A 418 2.57 -30.65 -35.45
N ASN A 419 3.33 -29.78 -36.10
CA ASN A 419 4.09 -28.71 -35.48
C ASN A 419 4.33 -27.52 -36.46
N THR A 420 4.99 -26.46 -35.97
CA THR A 420 5.21 -25.18 -36.69
C THR A 420 6.43 -25.15 -37.63
N ASN A 421 7.23 -26.22 -37.72
CA ASN A 421 8.35 -26.30 -38.67
C ASN A 421 7.85 -26.50 -40.12
N VAL A 422 8.80 -26.48 -41.06
CA VAL A 422 8.55 -26.92 -42.44
C VAL A 422 8.55 -28.45 -42.48
N ILE A 423 7.40 -29.03 -42.82
CA ILE A 423 7.22 -30.46 -43.10
C ILE A 423 7.54 -30.68 -44.58
N GLU A 424 8.57 -31.49 -44.88
CA GLU A 424 8.95 -31.84 -46.25
C GLU A 424 8.24 -33.12 -46.75
N LEU A 425 7.64 -33.05 -47.94
CA LEU A 425 7.02 -34.18 -48.63
C LEU A 425 7.67 -34.37 -50.01
N VAL A 426 8.24 -35.56 -50.28
CA VAL A 426 8.84 -35.89 -51.58
C VAL A 426 7.85 -36.63 -52.47
N MET A 427 7.60 -36.11 -53.68
CA MET A 427 6.69 -36.66 -54.68
C MET A 427 7.45 -37.08 -55.96
N LYS A 428 7.25 -38.32 -56.41
CA LYS A 428 7.98 -38.96 -57.53
C LYS A 428 7.06 -39.25 -58.72
N ASN A 429 7.52 -39.01 -59.95
CA ASN A 429 6.81 -39.44 -61.16
C ASN A 429 7.75 -40.22 -62.08
N THR A 430 7.22 -41.25 -62.73
CA THR A 430 7.94 -42.02 -63.76
C THR A 430 8.04 -41.23 -65.06
N ARG A 431 9.20 -41.21 -65.69
CA ARG A 431 9.39 -40.64 -67.03
C ARG A 431 8.74 -41.52 -68.10
N LYS A 432 8.06 -40.92 -69.08
CA LYS A 432 7.37 -41.63 -70.17
C LYS A 432 8.36 -42.20 -71.20
N VAL A 433 8.12 -43.42 -71.68
CA VAL A 433 8.95 -44.13 -72.69
C VAL A 433 8.04 -44.78 -73.74
N GLU A 434 8.43 -44.78 -75.02
CA GLU A 434 7.58 -45.16 -76.16
C GLU A 434 8.33 -46.00 -77.22
N ASN A 435 7.62 -46.89 -77.93
CA ASN A 435 8.13 -47.84 -78.95
C ASN A 435 7.19 -47.84 -80.18
N GLY A 436 7.62 -48.30 -81.36
CA GLY A 436 6.82 -48.32 -82.61
C GLY A 436 7.21 -49.38 -83.64
N GLN A 437 6.77 -49.20 -84.90
CA GLN A 437 6.99 -50.12 -86.02
C GLN A 437 7.17 -49.37 -87.37
N PHE A 438 7.62 -50.06 -88.42
CA PHE A 438 7.54 -49.54 -89.79
C PHE A 438 7.15 -50.58 -90.86
N LYS A 439 6.66 -50.10 -92.00
CA LYS A 439 6.28 -50.87 -93.20
C LYS A 439 7.03 -50.37 -94.41
N LEU A 440 7.78 -51.23 -95.10
CA LEU A 440 8.47 -50.87 -96.34
C LEU A 440 7.61 -51.18 -97.58
N LEU A 441 7.58 -50.26 -98.55
CA LEU A 441 6.97 -50.47 -99.87
C LEU A 441 8.03 -50.28 -100.96
N LYS A 442 8.30 -51.34 -101.74
CA LYS A 442 9.23 -51.28 -102.87
C LYS A 442 8.49 -50.86 -104.14
N LYS A 443 8.97 -49.81 -104.80
CA LYS A 443 8.33 -49.19 -105.98
C LYS A 443 9.29 -48.96 -107.15
N ASP A 444 8.72 -48.78 -108.32
CA ASP A 444 9.30 -48.19 -109.53
C ASP A 444 9.38 -46.66 -109.38
N SER A 445 10.53 -46.04 -109.67
CA SER A 445 10.73 -44.60 -109.47
C SER A 445 10.11 -43.69 -110.54
N GLU A 446 9.61 -44.24 -111.64
CA GLU A 446 8.97 -43.47 -112.71
C GLU A 446 7.49 -43.85 -112.87
N SER A 447 7.13 -45.13 -112.76
CA SER A 447 5.72 -45.57 -112.88
C SER A 447 4.99 -45.81 -111.56
N GLY A 448 5.68 -45.77 -110.41
CA GLY A 448 5.10 -46.02 -109.08
C GLY A 448 4.61 -47.46 -108.84
N GLN A 449 4.71 -48.34 -109.84
CA GLN A 449 4.38 -49.76 -109.74
C GLN A 449 5.11 -50.41 -108.57
N LEU A 450 4.38 -51.13 -107.71
CA LEU A 450 4.96 -51.90 -106.61
C LEU A 450 5.76 -53.10 -107.17
N LEU A 451 6.93 -53.37 -106.57
CA LEU A 451 7.92 -54.31 -107.09
C LEU A 451 8.23 -55.42 -106.09
N PRO A 452 7.85 -56.68 -106.34
CA PRO A 452 8.11 -57.79 -105.42
C PRO A 452 9.58 -58.27 -105.46
N GLY A 453 10.02 -58.90 -104.37
CA GLY A 453 11.27 -59.67 -104.32
C GLY A 453 12.55 -58.90 -103.95
N ALA A 454 12.48 -57.60 -103.66
CA ALA A 454 13.62 -56.85 -103.12
C ALA A 454 13.92 -57.22 -101.66
N LYS A 455 15.20 -57.22 -101.27
CA LYS A 455 15.67 -57.59 -99.92
C LYS A 455 16.38 -56.42 -99.24
N PHE A 456 16.18 -56.29 -97.93
CA PHE A 456 16.63 -55.17 -97.13
C PHE A 456 17.16 -55.58 -95.75
N ASP A 457 18.35 -55.09 -95.37
CA ASP A 457 18.82 -55.15 -93.98
C ASP A 457 18.36 -53.90 -93.21
N VAL A 458 17.97 -54.08 -91.94
CA VAL A 458 17.53 -53.02 -91.02
C VAL A 458 18.56 -52.90 -89.90
N ILE A 459 19.12 -51.71 -89.71
CA ILE A 459 20.33 -51.46 -88.92
C ILE A 459 20.03 -50.39 -87.86
N ASP A 460 20.43 -50.63 -86.61
CA ASP A 460 20.28 -49.65 -85.53
C ASP A 460 21.35 -48.54 -85.56
N LYS A 461 21.15 -47.49 -84.74
CA LYS A 461 22.06 -46.35 -84.60
C LYS A 461 23.50 -46.72 -84.18
N ASP A 462 23.73 -47.92 -83.66
CA ASP A 462 25.04 -48.41 -83.22
C ASP A 462 25.71 -49.28 -84.32
N GLY A 463 25.10 -49.33 -85.51
CA GLY A 463 25.64 -49.99 -86.71
C GLY A 463 25.33 -51.48 -86.81
N LYS A 464 24.45 -52.01 -85.95
CA LYS A 464 24.15 -53.45 -85.89
C LYS A 464 22.88 -53.78 -86.67
N VAL A 465 22.94 -54.82 -87.52
CA VAL A 465 21.73 -55.37 -88.16
C VAL A 465 20.81 -55.95 -87.08
N VAL A 466 19.59 -55.39 -86.98
CA VAL A 466 18.56 -55.83 -86.03
C VAL A 466 17.51 -56.73 -86.67
N GLU A 467 17.30 -56.64 -87.99
CA GLU A 467 16.34 -57.43 -88.76
C GLU A 467 16.70 -57.42 -90.25
N THR A 468 16.25 -58.42 -91.01
CA THR A 468 16.35 -58.45 -92.48
C THR A 468 14.97 -58.76 -93.04
N ILE A 469 14.46 -57.95 -93.97
CA ILE A 469 13.10 -58.03 -94.51
C ILE A 469 13.13 -58.20 -96.04
N VAL A 470 12.11 -58.85 -96.60
CA VAL A 470 11.95 -59.11 -98.03
C VAL A 470 10.56 -58.69 -98.46
N THR A 471 10.45 -58.04 -99.61
CA THR A 471 9.15 -57.61 -100.15
C THR A 471 8.38 -58.75 -100.80
N ASP A 472 7.10 -58.88 -100.41
CA ASP A 472 6.17 -59.90 -100.86
C ASP A 472 5.71 -59.69 -102.32
N ASP A 473 4.81 -60.55 -102.82
CA ASP A 473 4.25 -60.47 -104.18
C ASP A 473 3.48 -59.17 -104.48
N LYS A 474 3.22 -58.32 -103.47
CA LYS A 474 2.61 -56.99 -103.61
C LYS A 474 3.64 -55.85 -103.49
N GLY A 475 4.92 -56.16 -103.33
CA GLY A 475 5.99 -55.20 -103.11
C GLY A 475 6.03 -54.64 -101.68
N GLU A 476 5.47 -55.33 -100.68
CA GLU A 476 5.36 -54.86 -99.30
C GLU A 476 6.20 -55.68 -98.32
N ALA A 477 6.73 -55.05 -97.27
CA ALA A 477 7.37 -55.70 -96.11
C ALA A 477 7.03 -54.95 -94.81
N LEU A 478 7.17 -55.59 -93.65
CA LEU A 478 6.86 -55.02 -92.33
C LEU A 478 7.95 -55.38 -91.32
N SER A 479 8.37 -54.43 -90.49
CA SER A 479 9.36 -54.66 -89.42
C SER A 479 8.70 -55.29 -88.18
N LYS A 480 9.53 -55.80 -87.26
CA LYS A 480 9.13 -55.99 -85.85
C LYS A 480 8.94 -54.65 -85.11
N GLN A 481 8.41 -54.73 -83.89
CA GLN A 481 8.34 -53.59 -82.96
C GLN A 481 9.74 -53.22 -82.45
N LEU A 482 10.05 -51.92 -82.43
CA LEU A 482 11.36 -51.33 -82.18
C LEU A 482 11.21 -50.08 -81.27
N PRO A 483 12.17 -49.78 -80.37
CA PRO A 483 12.18 -48.53 -79.62
C PRO A 483 12.16 -47.28 -80.51
N VAL A 484 11.64 -46.16 -79.99
CA VAL A 484 11.62 -44.90 -80.74
C VAL A 484 13.04 -44.41 -81.03
N GLY A 485 13.34 -44.20 -82.31
CA GLY A 485 14.67 -43.86 -82.80
C GLY A 485 14.85 -44.18 -84.28
N SER A 486 16.00 -43.78 -84.83
CA SER A 486 16.33 -43.97 -86.26
C SER A 486 16.93 -45.34 -86.55
N TYR A 487 16.46 -45.99 -87.62
CA TYR A 487 16.97 -47.24 -88.15
C TYR A 487 17.30 -47.09 -89.63
N THR A 488 18.51 -47.47 -90.05
CA THR A 488 18.93 -47.44 -91.45
C THR A 488 18.52 -48.73 -92.16
N ILE A 489 17.70 -48.62 -93.20
CA ILE A 489 17.29 -49.73 -94.07
C ILE A 489 18.16 -49.69 -95.34
N LYS A 490 18.76 -50.82 -95.75
CA LYS A 490 19.66 -50.89 -96.91
C LYS A 490 19.22 -51.96 -97.89
N GLU A 491 18.99 -51.60 -99.17
CA GLU A 491 18.74 -52.60 -100.22
C GLU A 491 20.01 -53.44 -100.44
N VAL A 492 19.84 -54.77 -100.44
CA VAL A 492 20.92 -55.74 -100.70
C VAL A 492 20.65 -56.60 -101.93
N GLU A 493 19.41 -56.63 -102.42
CA GLU A 493 19.01 -57.32 -103.66
C GLU A 493 17.79 -56.62 -104.27
N ALA A 494 17.82 -56.33 -105.57
CA ALA A 494 16.86 -55.45 -106.24
C ALA A 494 15.84 -56.18 -107.13
N PRO A 495 14.67 -55.56 -107.43
CA PRO A 495 13.68 -56.12 -108.34
C PRO A 495 14.20 -56.30 -109.76
N LYS A 496 13.87 -57.44 -110.37
CA LYS A 496 14.29 -57.82 -111.72
C LYS A 496 13.79 -56.82 -112.77
N GLY A 497 14.71 -56.16 -113.47
CA GLY A 497 14.42 -55.18 -114.53
C GLY A 497 14.60 -53.72 -114.10
N TYR A 498 15.06 -53.47 -112.87
CA TYR A 498 15.34 -52.15 -112.32
C TYR A 498 16.80 -52.07 -111.82
N GLU A 499 17.34 -50.86 -111.75
CA GLU A 499 18.68 -50.64 -111.18
C GLU A 499 18.68 -50.87 -109.65
N LEU A 500 19.76 -51.44 -109.10
CA LEU A 500 19.92 -51.65 -107.64
C LEU A 500 20.13 -50.31 -106.93
N SER A 501 19.35 -50.04 -105.87
CA SER A 501 19.52 -48.84 -105.07
C SER A 501 20.81 -48.91 -104.26
N SER A 502 21.77 -48.04 -104.59
CA SER A 502 22.99 -47.86 -103.80
C SER A 502 22.75 -47.03 -102.52
N SER A 503 21.60 -46.37 -102.43
CA SER A 503 21.14 -45.61 -101.27
C SER A 503 20.42 -46.48 -100.24
N SER A 504 20.89 -46.44 -98.99
CA SER A 504 20.10 -46.82 -97.81
C SER A 504 19.17 -45.69 -97.38
N VAL A 505 18.01 -46.04 -96.84
CA VAL A 505 16.96 -45.12 -96.37
C VAL A 505 16.83 -45.26 -94.85
N SER A 506 16.99 -44.17 -94.09
CA SER A 506 16.64 -44.18 -92.67
C SER A 506 15.13 -44.08 -92.48
N VAL A 507 14.62 -44.79 -91.48
CA VAL A 507 13.26 -44.65 -90.96
C VAL A 507 13.33 -44.35 -89.47
N ASP A 508 12.65 -43.27 -89.06
CA ASP A 508 12.45 -42.99 -87.65
C ASP A 508 11.21 -43.75 -87.18
N VAL A 509 11.40 -44.67 -86.22
CA VAL A 509 10.31 -45.43 -85.64
C VAL A 509 9.62 -44.57 -84.59
N GLU A 510 8.31 -44.34 -84.75
CA GLU A 510 7.52 -43.47 -83.89
C GLU A 510 6.57 -44.21 -82.92
N ALA A 511 6.37 -43.59 -81.76
CA ALA A 511 5.52 -44.05 -80.66
C ALA A 511 4.16 -44.59 -81.08
N ASN A 512 3.96 -45.90 -80.90
CA ASN A 512 2.75 -46.67 -81.18
C ASN A 512 2.22 -46.54 -82.62
N LYS A 513 3.06 -46.13 -83.58
CA LYS A 513 2.73 -46.00 -85.01
C LYS A 513 3.40 -47.10 -85.84
N VAL A 514 2.82 -47.36 -87.00
CA VAL A 514 3.48 -48.11 -88.10
C VAL A 514 3.81 -47.08 -89.18
N VAL A 515 5.06 -46.60 -89.19
CA VAL A 515 5.54 -45.62 -90.19
C VAL A 515 5.70 -46.33 -91.54
N THR A 516 5.15 -45.81 -92.64
CA THR A 516 5.35 -46.42 -93.96
C THR A 516 6.49 -45.71 -94.70
N VAL A 517 7.43 -46.48 -95.23
CA VAL A 517 8.66 -46.01 -95.90
C VAL A 517 8.74 -46.59 -97.32
N ASP A 518 8.82 -45.71 -98.32
CA ASP A 518 8.95 -46.09 -99.73
C ASP A 518 10.42 -46.25 -100.12
N VAL A 519 10.74 -47.29 -100.90
CA VAL A 519 12.04 -47.40 -101.59
C VAL A 519 11.82 -47.58 -103.08
N VAL A 520 12.33 -46.65 -103.89
CA VAL A 520 12.14 -46.60 -105.35
C VAL A 520 13.38 -47.05 -106.12
N ASN A 521 13.22 -47.84 -107.18
CA ASN A 521 14.30 -48.19 -108.13
C ASN A 521 13.89 -47.78 -109.56
N LYS A 522 14.85 -47.36 -110.37
CA LYS A 522 14.59 -46.48 -111.53
C LYS A 522 14.30 -47.19 -112.87
N LYS A 523 13.40 -46.58 -113.68
CA LYS A 523 13.09 -46.82 -115.11
C LYS A 523 13.69 -45.68 -116.01
N ILE A 524 13.29 -45.49 -117.27
CA ILE A 524 13.82 -44.41 -118.16
C ILE A 524 12.72 -43.84 -119.10
N SER A 525 12.55 -42.54 -119.39
CA SER A 525 12.78 -41.26 -118.65
C SER A 525 12.20 -40.05 -119.45
N GLU A 526 12.34 -38.79 -119.00
CA GLU A 526 11.31 -37.73 -119.20
C GLU A 526 11.70 -36.33 -119.82
N LYS A 527 11.03 -35.22 -119.40
CA LYS A 527 10.99 -33.83 -119.95
C LYS A 527 11.36 -32.72 -118.90
N VAL A 528 11.07 -31.41 -119.16
CA VAL A 528 11.68 -30.21 -118.50
C VAL A 528 10.71 -29.10 -117.99
N THR A 529 11.12 -28.26 -117.00
CA THR A 529 10.31 -27.26 -116.21
C THR A 529 11.14 -26.07 -115.62
N GLY A 530 10.59 -25.21 -114.72
CA GLY A 530 11.31 -24.12 -113.97
C GLY A 530 10.77 -23.83 -112.55
N GLN A 531 11.41 -22.95 -111.73
CA GLN A 531 11.07 -22.71 -110.29
C GLN A 531 11.39 -21.28 -109.77
N PHE A 532 10.91 -20.92 -108.55
CA PHE A 532 11.33 -19.73 -107.77
C PHE A 532 11.50 -20.02 -106.26
N GLU A 533 12.18 -19.13 -105.52
CA GLU A 533 12.42 -19.20 -104.07
C GLU A 533 12.04 -17.89 -103.37
N ILE A 534 11.40 -17.97 -102.21
CA ILE A 534 11.14 -16.84 -101.31
C ILE A 534 12.19 -16.82 -100.19
N VAL A 535 12.68 -15.63 -99.82
CA VAL A 535 13.54 -15.39 -98.65
C VAL A 535 12.88 -14.35 -97.73
N LYS A 536 12.38 -14.78 -96.58
CA LYS A 536 11.68 -13.92 -95.62
C LYS A 536 12.65 -13.36 -94.58
N VAL A 537 12.65 -12.04 -94.40
CA VAL A 537 13.51 -11.36 -93.41
C VAL A 537 12.76 -10.31 -92.57
N ASP A 538 13.43 -9.86 -91.50
CA ASP A 538 13.09 -8.70 -90.68
C ASP A 538 13.38 -7.39 -91.45
N ALA A 539 12.49 -6.41 -91.37
CA ALA A 539 12.62 -5.14 -92.10
C ALA A 539 13.75 -4.23 -91.57
N GLU A 540 14.04 -4.30 -90.26
CA GLU A 540 15.12 -3.51 -89.63
C GLU A 540 16.47 -4.25 -89.65
N ASP A 541 16.45 -5.59 -89.66
CA ASP A 541 17.64 -6.44 -89.76
C ASP A 541 17.48 -7.48 -90.89
N LYS A 542 17.87 -7.09 -92.10
CA LYS A 542 17.75 -7.94 -93.29
C LYS A 542 18.67 -9.17 -93.28
N THR A 543 19.52 -9.34 -92.26
CA THR A 543 20.28 -10.58 -92.03
C THR A 543 19.49 -11.60 -91.20
N LYS A 544 18.50 -11.13 -90.42
CA LYS A 544 17.61 -11.99 -89.64
C LYS A 544 16.49 -12.55 -90.53
N VAL A 545 16.69 -13.81 -90.95
CA VAL A 545 15.68 -14.62 -91.64
C VAL A 545 14.52 -15.01 -90.72
N LEU A 546 13.32 -15.17 -91.28
CA LEU A 546 12.08 -15.45 -90.54
C LEU A 546 11.34 -16.70 -91.06
N SER A 547 11.19 -17.70 -90.20
CA SER A 547 10.43 -18.91 -90.50
C SER A 547 8.91 -18.69 -90.42
N ASP A 548 8.16 -19.68 -90.92
CA ASP A 548 6.72 -19.86 -90.69
C ASP A 548 5.79 -18.76 -91.22
N ALA A 549 6.30 -17.89 -92.11
CA ALA A 549 5.47 -17.05 -92.97
C ALA A 549 4.76 -17.92 -94.01
N GLU A 550 3.45 -17.77 -94.17
CA GLU A 550 2.64 -18.59 -95.10
C GLU A 550 2.15 -17.74 -96.28
N PHE A 551 2.60 -18.11 -97.48
CA PHE A 551 2.29 -17.47 -98.75
C PHE A 551 1.37 -18.33 -99.61
N GLU A 552 0.38 -17.69 -100.23
CA GLU A 552 -0.35 -18.27 -101.34
C GLU A 552 0.21 -17.78 -102.67
N VAL A 553 0.35 -18.70 -103.63
CA VAL A 553 0.90 -18.40 -104.97
C VAL A 553 -0.22 -18.52 -106.00
N TYR A 554 -0.38 -17.48 -106.82
CA TYR A 554 -1.43 -17.36 -107.82
C TYR A 554 -0.83 -17.23 -109.24
N LYS A 555 -1.45 -17.89 -110.23
CA LYS A 555 -1.23 -17.65 -111.67
C LYS A 555 -2.57 -17.28 -112.30
N ASP A 556 -2.65 -16.18 -113.03
CA ASP A 556 -3.86 -15.72 -113.71
C ASP A 556 -5.12 -15.69 -112.79
N GLY A 557 -4.93 -15.28 -111.52
CA GLY A 557 -5.98 -15.23 -110.50
C GLY A 557 -6.37 -16.58 -109.86
N LYS A 558 -5.79 -17.70 -110.31
CA LYS A 558 -6.00 -19.03 -109.73
C LYS A 558 -4.85 -19.40 -108.78
N LYS A 559 -5.16 -19.88 -107.57
CA LYS A 559 -4.16 -20.44 -106.65
C LYS A 559 -3.54 -21.70 -107.25
N VAL A 560 -2.20 -21.76 -107.25
CA VAL A 560 -1.40 -22.85 -107.83
C VAL A 560 -0.43 -23.50 -106.83
N ASP A 561 -0.02 -22.78 -105.79
CA ASP A 561 0.89 -23.29 -104.75
C ASP A 561 0.56 -22.68 -103.37
N THR A 562 1.07 -23.30 -102.30
CA THR A 562 1.06 -22.73 -100.94
C THR A 562 2.43 -22.99 -100.30
N LEU A 563 3.15 -21.92 -99.98
CA LEU A 563 4.53 -21.98 -99.53
C LEU A 563 4.61 -21.49 -98.08
N ARG A 564 5.37 -22.19 -97.23
CA ARG A 564 5.68 -21.75 -95.86
C ARG A 564 7.19 -21.71 -95.67
N THR A 565 7.72 -20.60 -95.15
CA THR A 565 9.17 -20.50 -94.94
C THR A 565 9.66 -21.47 -93.86
N ASP A 566 10.76 -22.14 -94.15
CA ASP A 566 11.41 -23.07 -93.25
C ASP A 566 12.24 -22.35 -92.16
N LYS A 567 13.00 -23.10 -91.37
CA LYS A 567 13.86 -22.56 -90.30
C LYS A 567 15.04 -21.71 -90.79
N THR A 568 15.32 -21.68 -92.09
CA THR A 568 16.27 -20.77 -92.74
C THR A 568 15.58 -19.50 -93.30
N GLY A 569 14.26 -19.38 -93.10
CA GLY A 569 13.43 -18.33 -93.67
C GLY A 569 13.24 -18.44 -95.18
N LYS A 570 13.55 -19.60 -95.77
CA LYS A 570 13.44 -19.83 -97.22
C LYS A 570 12.32 -20.80 -97.56
N VAL A 571 11.80 -20.72 -98.79
CA VAL A 571 10.94 -21.76 -99.37
C VAL A 571 10.97 -21.72 -100.90
N VAL A 572 11.19 -22.88 -101.51
CA VAL A 572 11.22 -23.06 -102.97
C VAL A 572 9.87 -23.55 -103.48
N SER A 573 9.36 -22.96 -104.56
CA SER A 573 8.13 -23.38 -105.24
C SER A 573 8.25 -24.77 -105.87
N GLN A 574 7.11 -25.42 -106.15
CA GLN A 574 7.12 -26.60 -107.02
C GLN A 574 7.67 -26.27 -108.43
N LYS A 575 7.91 -27.31 -109.23
CA LYS A 575 8.26 -27.17 -110.65
C LYS A 575 7.08 -26.61 -111.45
N LEU A 576 7.17 -25.33 -111.77
CA LEU A 576 6.15 -24.54 -112.46
C LEU A 576 6.51 -24.35 -113.94
N GLU A 577 5.50 -24.01 -114.73
CA GLU A 577 5.69 -23.49 -116.09
C GLU A 577 6.22 -22.05 -116.03
N PRO A 578 7.01 -21.60 -117.02
CA PRO A 578 7.39 -20.19 -117.14
C PRO A 578 6.17 -19.25 -117.17
N GLY A 579 6.34 -18.04 -116.62
CA GLY A 579 5.28 -17.01 -116.58
C GLY A 579 5.33 -16.12 -115.33
N LYS A 580 4.39 -15.19 -115.25
CA LYS A 580 4.16 -14.35 -114.04
C LYS A 580 3.31 -15.09 -113.00
N TYR A 581 3.60 -14.83 -111.74
CA TYR A 581 2.85 -15.31 -110.58
C TYR A 581 2.75 -14.19 -109.53
N THR A 582 1.73 -14.25 -108.67
CA THR A 582 1.52 -13.31 -107.55
C THR A 582 1.61 -14.06 -106.22
N LEU A 583 2.32 -13.46 -105.27
CA LEU A 583 2.56 -13.96 -103.92
C LEU A 583 1.78 -13.11 -102.93
N LYS A 584 1.05 -13.77 -102.02
CA LYS A 584 0.25 -13.11 -100.99
C LYS A 584 0.62 -13.68 -99.62
N GLU A 585 1.16 -12.86 -98.72
CA GLU A 585 1.33 -13.29 -97.33
C GLU A 585 -0.06 -13.41 -96.68
N THR A 586 -0.35 -14.59 -96.14
CA THR A 586 -1.61 -14.90 -95.45
C THR A 586 -1.44 -15.03 -93.94
N LYS A 587 -0.20 -15.23 -93.50
CA LYS A 587 0.20 -15.29 -92.09
C LYS A 587 1.65 -14.83 -91.95
N ALA A 588 1.88 -13.87 -91.06
CA ALA A 588 3.23 -13.42 -90.71
C ALA A 588 3.96 -14.43 -89.80
N PRO A 589 5.30 -14.36 -89.75
CA PRO A 589 6.09 -14.90 -88.64
C PRO A 589 5.61 -14.36 -87.28
N GLU A 590 5.79 -15.15 -86.23
CA GLU A 590 5.37 -14.78 -84.87
C GLU A 590 6.10 -13.53 -84.35
N GLY A 591 5.34 -12.56 -83.82
CA GLY A 591 5.87 -11.25 -83.39
C GLY A 591 6.03 -10.21 -84.50
N TYR A 592 5.65 -10.52 -85.74
CA TYR A 592 5.74 -9.62 -86.90
C TYR A 592 4.37 -9.25 -87.47
N LYS A 593 4.28 -8.06 -88.07
CA LYS A 593 3.07 -7.54 -88.72
C LYS A 593 2.86 -8.24 -90.06
N LEU A 594 1.61 -8.63 -90.34
CA LEU A 594 1.19 -9.18 -91.63
C LEU A 594 1.37 -8.17 -92.76
N LEU A 595 2.13 -8.56 -93.79
CA LEU A 595 2.27 -7.78 -95.01
C LEU A 595 0.97 -7.87 -95.83
N LYS A 596 0.29 -6.74 -96.00
CA LYS A 596 -1.01 -6.64 -96.71
C LYS A 596 -0.88 -6.38 -98.21
N GLU A 597 0.34 -6.22 -98.71
CA GLU A 597 0.65 -5.95 -100.11
C GLU A 597 0.99 -7.26 -100.83
N GLU A 598 0.57 -7.38 -102.09
CA GLU A 598 0.81 -8.55 -102.93
C GLU A 598 2.03 -8.33 -103.84
N ILE A 599 2.84 -9.37 -104.04
CA ILE A 599 4.17 -9.28 -104.67
C ILE A 599 4.18 -10.10 -105.97
N GLU A 600 4.65 -9.53 -107.08
CA GLU A 600 4.83 -10.26 -108.34
C GLU A 600 6.19 -10.98 -108.42
N VAL A 601 6.20 -12.19 -108.98
CA VAL A 601 7.41 -12.95 -109.36
C VAL A 601 7.30 -13.48 -110.79
N VAL A 602 8.43 -13.65 -111.47
CA VAL A 602 8.51 -14.26 -112.81
C VAL A 602 9.29 -15.57 -112.71
N VAL A 603 8.70 -16.67 -113.20
CA VAL A 603 9.36 -17.97 -113.33
C VAL A 603 9.90 -18.12 -114.75
N GLU A 604 11.14 -18.60 -114.87
CA GLU A 604 11.82 -18.86 -116.13
C GLU A 604 12.16 -20.35 -116.30
N ALA A 605 12.27 -20.82 -117.55
CA ALA A 605 12.56 -22.22 -117.86
C ALA A 605 13.97 -22.62 -117.40
N ASN A 606 14.10 -23.78 -116.73
CA ASN A 606 15.35 -24.32 -116.19
C ASN A 606 16.10 -23.36 -115.23
N LYS A 607 15.43 -22.39 -114.61
CA LYS A 607 16.00 -21.49 -113.61
C LYS A 607 15.29 -21.60 -112.26
N LEU A 608 15.99 -21.10 -111.23
CA LEU A 608 15.45 -20.74 -109.92
C LEU A 608 15.60 -19.21 -109.77
N VAL A 609 14.54 -18.51 -109.36
CA VAL A 609 14.51 -17.05 -109.18
C VAL A 609 14.27 -16.72 -107.70
N GLU A 610 15.15 -15.96 -107.06
CA GLU A 610 15.03 -15.60 -105.63
C GLU A 610 14.23 -14.29 -105.44
N VAL A 611 13.39 -14.24 -104.40
CA VAL A 611 12.55 -13.07 -104.04
C VAL A 611 12.63 -12.80 -102.53
N GLN A 612 13.16 -11.65 -102.14
CA GLN A 612 13.26 -11.23 -100.73
C GLN A 612 12.01 -10.48 -100.26
N ILE A 613 11.49 -10.80 -99.07
CA ILE A 613 10.24 -10.24 -98.51
C ILE A 613 10.40 -9.86 -97.03
N GLU A 614 10.06 -8.62 -96.67
CA GLU A 614 10.39 -7.99 -95.37
C GLU A 614 9.14 -7.77 -94.50
N ASN A 615 9.19 -8.09 -93.19
CA ASN A 615 8.12 -7.70 -92.23
C ASN A 615 8.70 -6.91 -91.06
N ALA A 616 7.91 -5.95 -90.55
CA ALA A 616 8.23 -5.16 -89.36
C ALA A 616 7.72 -5.83 -88.07
N LYS A 617 8.42 -5.64 -86.95
CA LYS A 617 8.03 -6.15 -85.63
C LYS A 617 6.78 -5.47 -85.07
N GLU A 618 6.10 -6.14 -84.16
CA GLU A 618 5.17 -5.50 -83.22
C GLU A 618 5.93 -4.96 -82.00
N LEU A 619 5.56 -3.77 -81.51
CA LEU A 619 6.24 -3.08 -80.39
C LEU A 619 5.22 -2.51 -79.41
N GLY A 620 5.58 -2.43 -78.13
CA GLY A 620 4.77 -1.90 -77.03
C GLY A 620 5.42 -0.72 -76.29
N SER A 621 4.86 -0.38 -75.14
CA SER A 621 5.36 0.68 -74.25
C SER A 621 5.03 0.39 -72.78
N LEU A 622 5.81 0.98 -71.88
CA LEU A 622 5.63 0.92 -70.43
C LEU A 622 5.48 2.35 -69.86
N GLN A 623 4.45 2.59 -69.07
CA GLN A 623 4.25 3.79 -68.27
C GLN A 623 4.34 3.43 -66.78
N VAL A 624 5.30 4.02 -66.07
CA VAL A 624 5.46 3.87 -64.63
C VAL A 624 4.83 5.06 -63.93
N ILE A 625 4.06 4.80 -62.87
CA ILE A 625 3.40 5.79 -62.02
C ILE A 625 3.93 5.63 -60.59
N LYS A 626 4.70 6.62 -60.13
CA LYS A 626 5.33 6.65 -58.82
C LYS A 626 4.42 7.30 -57.79
N LYS A 627 4.20 6.63 -56.66
CA LYS A 627 3.38 7.12 -55.55
C LYS A 627 4.08 7.01 -54.18
N ASP A 628 3.56 7.77 -53.22
CA ASP A 628 3.71 7.59 -51.77
C ASP A 628 2.80 6.44 -51.32
N ALA A 629 3.33 5.54 -50.49
CA ALA A 629 2.68 4.27 -50.15
C ALA A 629 1.42 4.40 -49.26
N GLU A 630 1.24 5.50 -48.55
CA GLU A 630 0.20 5.67 -47.52
C GLU A 630 -0.91 6.63 -47.98
N SER A 631 -0.52 7.74 -48.59
CA SER A 631 -1.42 8.77 -49.13
C SER A 631 -1.85 8.53 -50.58
N GLY A 632 -1.15 7.65 -51.30
CA GLY A 632 -1.35 7.43 -52.74
C GLY A 632 -0.99 8.62 -53.64
N THR A 633 -0.40 9.69 -53.08
CA THR A 633 -0.03 10.89 -53.84
C THR A 633 1.15 10.62 -54.77
N VAL A 634 1.14 11.26 -55.95
CA VAL A 634 2.18 11.05 -56.97
C VAL A 634 3.51 11.71 -56.60
N LEU A 635 4.63 11.04 -56.90
CA LEU A 635 5.98 11.48 -56.51
C LEU A 635 6.89 11.73 -57.71
N ALA A 636 7.41 12.96 -57.79
CA ALA A 636 8.46 13.33 -58.72
C ALA A 636 9.86 12.95 -58.22
N GLY A 637 10.81 12.79 -59.13
CA GLY A 637 12.23 12.67 -58.79
C GLY A 637 12.75 11.26 -58.48
N ALA A 638 11.90 10.23 -58.47
CA ALA A 638 12.36 8.85 -58.57
C ALA A 638 13.04 8.60 -59.92
N GLU A 639 14.19 7.95 -59.93
CA GLU A 639 14.92 7.51 -61.13
C GLU A 639 14.74 6.00 -61.32
N PHE A 640 14.41 5.58 -62.54
CA PHE A 640 14.20 4.19 -62.91
C PHE A 640 15.10 3.74 -64.06
N LYS A 641 15.67 2.53 -63.96
CA LYS A 641 16.22 1.78 -65.10
C LYS A 641 15.28 0.64 -65.46
N LEU A 642 15.24 0.31 -66.74
CA LEU A 642 14.52 -0.84 -67.27
C LEU A 642 15.53 -1.83 -67.83
N LYS A 643 15.38 -3.11 -67.52
CA LYS A 643 16.20 -4.22 -68.02
C LYS A 643 15.33 -5.21 -68.79
N ASN A 644 15.84 -5.77 -69.88
CA ASN A 644 15.19 -6.90 -70.55
C ASN A 644 15.39 -8.21 -69.76
N GLU A 645 14.74 -9.28 -70.21
CA GLU A 645 14.88 -10.64 -69.65
C GLU A 645 16.33 -11.16 -69.60
N ALA A 646 17.20 -10.70 -70.50
CA ALA A 646 18.65 -10.99 -70.48
C ALA A 646 19.45 -10.12 -69.49
N GLY A 647 18.78 -9.33 -68.63
CA GLY A 647 19.39 -8.44 -67.63
C GLY A 647 20.05 -7.17 -68.19
N GLN A 648 19.97 -6.95 -69.51
CA GLN A 648 20.59 -5.80 -70.19
C GLN A 648 19.72 -4.56 -70.03
N VAL A 649 20.32 -3.41 -69.72
CA VAL A 649 19.60 -2.14 -69.58
C VAL A 649 19.09 -1.66 -70.94
N VAL A 650 17.81 -1.31 -71.01
CA VAL A 650 17.11 -0.89 -72.24
C VAL A 650 16.81 0.61 -72.17
N GLY A 651 17.65 1.40 -72.84
CA GLY A 651 17.59 2.85 -72.85
C GLY A 651 18.28 3.49 -71.62
N GLU A 652 18.14 4.81 -71.50
CA GLU A 652 18.69 5.59 -70.39
C GLU A 652 17.80 5.57 -69.14
N ALA A 653 18.35 5.99 -68.00
CA ALA A 653 17.64 6.06 -66.73
C ALA A 653 16.55 7.17 -66.75
N LYS A 654 15.30 6.74 -66.55
CA LYS A 654 14.05 7.51 -66.50
C LYS A 654 13.75 8.23 -65.19
N THR A 655 13.86 9.55 -65.09
CA THR A 655 13.33 10.28 -63.91
C THR A 655 11.85 10.65 -64.06
N THR A 656 11.09 10.48 -62.97
CA THR A 656 9.65 10.80 -62.88
C THR A 656 9.37 12.30 -62.82
N ASN A 657 8.37 12.74 -63.58
CA ASN A 657 7.95 14.15 -63.69
C ASN A 657 7.08 14.61 -62.49
N LYS A 658 6.54 15.85 -62.54
CA LYS A 658 5.70 16.43 -61.48
C LYS A 658 4.40 15.66 -61.23
N GLU A 659 3.93 14.95 -62.25
CA GLU A 659 2.76 14.09 -62.24
C GLU A 659 3.10 12.67 -61.73
N GLY A 660 4.35 12.42 -61.34
CA GLY A 660 4.89 11.14 -60.87
C GLY A 660 5.06 10.09 -61.96
N VAL A 661 5.05 10.49 -63.22
CA VAL A 661 5.04 9.59 -64.39
C VAL A 661 6.40 9.54 -65.08
N VAL A 662 6.77 8.36 -65.57
CA VAL A 662 7.82 8.17 -66.57
C VAL A 662 7.40 7.12 -67.60
N LYS A 663 7.87 7.24 -68.86
CA LYS A 663 7.48 6.34 -69.96
C LYS A 663 8.69 5.79 -70.73
N PHE A 664 8.66 4.50 -71.02
CA PHE A 664 9.55 3.78 -71.92
C PHE A 664 8.75 3.34 -73.15
N GLU A 665 9.33 3.48 -74.34
CA GLU A 665 8.63 3.39 -75.63
C GLU A 665 9.43 2.53 -76.62
N ASN A 666 8.78 2.05 -77.67
CA ASN A 666 9.37 1.18 -78.71
C ASN A 666 10.01 -0.10 -78.15
N LEU A 667 9.40 -0.66 -77.10
CA LEU A 667 9.84 -1.88 -76.44
C LEU A 667 9.37 -3.10 -77.23
N VAL A 668 10.20 -4.15 -77.28
CA VAL A 668 9.79 -5.46 -77.83
C VAL A 668 8.85 -6.13 -76.83
N PRO A 669 7.74 -6.77 -77.25
CA PRO A 669 6.87 -7.48 -76.32
C PRO A 669 7.62 -8.58 -75.56
N GLY A 670 7.34 -8.73 -74.27
CA GLY A 670 8.04 -9.69 -73.38
C GLY A 670 8.36 -9.13 -72.00
N LYS A 671 9.16 -9.88 -71.24
CA LYS A 671 9.44 -9.62 -69.83
C LYS A 671 10.55 -8.58 -69.62
N TYR A 672 10.31 -7.65 -68.70
CA TYR A 672 11.27 -6.64 -68.25
C TYR A 672 11.34 -6.59 -66.72
N THR A 673 12.49 -6.15 -66.19
CA THR A 673 12.67 -5.76 -64.78
C THR A 673 12.85 -4.25 -64.68
N LEU A 674 12.06 -3.62 -63.82
CA LEU A 674 12.11 -2.21 -63.47
C LEU A 674 12.86 -2.04 -62.14
N GLU A 675 13.88 -1.19 -62.12
CA GLU A 675 14.78 -0.96 -60.98
C GLU A 675 14.71 0.52 -60.59
N GLU A 676 14.32 0.84 -59.35
CA GLU A 676 14.46 2.20 -58.84
C GLU A 676 15.92 2.45 -58.45
N THR A 677 16.64 3.27 -59.21
CA THR A 677 18.05 3.60 -58.95
C THR A 677 18.22 4.82 -58.07
N LYS A 678 17.14 5.57 -57.82
CA LYS A 678 17.11 6.69 -56.87
C LYS A 678 15.69 6.93 -56.37
N ALA A 679 15.51 6.97 -55.06
CA ALA A 679 14.25 7.35 -54.42
C ALA A 679 13.89 8.84 -54.66
N PRO A 680 12.59 9.20 -54.59
CA PRO A 680 12.17 10.58 -54.37
C PRO A 680 12.77 11.17 -53.07
N GLU A 681 12.97 12.48 -53.03
CA GLU A 681 13.54 13.16 -51.85
C GLU A 681 12.63 13.00 -50.62
N GLY A 682 13.20 12.52 -49.50
CA GLY A 682 12.46 12.23 -48.27
C GLY A 682 11.76 10.86 -48.24
N TYR A 683 12.04 9.97 -49.20
CA TYR A 683 11.51 8.61 -49.26
C TYR A 683 12.64 7.57 -49.16
N LYS A 684 12.29 6.37 -48.68
CA LYS A 684 13.18 5.21 -48.73
C LYS A 684 13.37 4.77 -50.18
N ALA A 685 14.53 4.21 -50.51
CA ALA A 685 14.75 3.54 -51.80
C ALA A 685 14.07 2.16 -51.81
N LEU A 686 13.49 1.80 -52.95
CA LEU A 686 12.94 0.47 -53.15
C LEU A 686 14.05 -0.50 -53.57
N GLU A 687 14.57 -1.30 -52.63
CA GLU A 687 15.64 -2.28 -52.89
C GLU A 687 15.21 -3.49 -53.75
N VAL A 688 13.92 -3.55 -54.14
CA VAL A 688 13.32 -4.67 -54.89
C VAL A 688 13.00 -4.24 -56.31
N THR A 689 13.41 -5.04 -57.30
CA THR A 689 13.03 -4.82 -58.70
C THR A 689 11.60 -5.29 -58.98
N VAL A 690 10.85 -4.52 -59.77
CA VAL A 690 9.47 -4.83 -60.16
C VAL A 690 9.48 -5.49 -61.54
N GLU A 691 9.01 -6.72 -61.63
CA GLU A 691 8.84 -7.39 -62.93
C GLU A 691 7.60 -6.85 -63.66
N VAL A 692 7.70 -6.61 -64.96
CA VAL A 692 6.60 -6.14 -65.80
C VAL A 692 6.68 -6.72 -67.21
N ASN A 693 5.56 -7.21 -67.72
CA ASN A 693 5.46 -7.76 -69.08
C ASN A 693 4.89 -6.70 -70.02
N VAL A 694 5.58 -6.41 -71.12
CA VAL A 694 5.14 -5.44 -72.13
C VAL A 694 4.40 -6.16 -73.27
N VAL A 695 3.26 -5.61 -73.68
CA VAL A 695 2.36 -6.19 -74.68
C VAL A 695 2.44 -5.42 -76.01
N ALA A 696 2.31 -6.15 -77.11
CA ALA A 696 2.33 -5.60 -78.48
C ALA A 696 1.25 -4.53 -78.69
N ASN A 697 1.65 -3.39 -79.27
CA ASN A 697 0.81 -2.24 -79.60
C ASN A 697 0.09 -1.57 -78.39
N GLU A 698 0.42 -1.93 -77.15
CA GLU A 698 -0.20 -1.38 -75.92
C GLU A 698 0.74 -0.47 -75.10
N VAL A 699 0.15 0.28 -74.16
CA VAL A 699 0.87 1.03 -73.12
C VAL A 699 0.55 0.41 -71.76
N VAL A 700 1.39 -0.53 -71.33
CA VAL A 700 1.27 -1.20 -70.02
C VAL A 700 1.53 -0.19 -68.92
N LYS A 701 0.72 -0.20 -67.85
CA LYS A 701 0.86 0.71 -66.70
C LYS A 701 1.32 -0.05 -65.47
N GLN A 702 2.43 0.39 -64.87
CA GLN A 702 2.97 -0.14 -63.63
C GLN A 702 2.93 0.94 -62.54
N GLU A 703 2.36 0.64 -61.38
CA GLU A 703 2.45 1.52 -60.22
C GLU A 703 3.61 1.08 -59.30
N VAL A 704 4.32 2.06 -58.71
CA VAL A 704 5.45 1.80 -57.80
C VAL A 704 5.37 2.76 -56.60
N THR A 705 5.23 2.20 -55.40
CA THR A 705 5.06 2.93 -54.12
C THR A 705 6.35 2.94 -53.30
N ASN A 706 6.71 4.08 -52.68
CA ASN A 706 7.77 4.12 -51.66
C ASN A 706 7.22 4.60 -50.31
N GLU A 707 7.80 4.08 -49.23
CA GLU A 707 7.61 4.60 -47.89
C GLU A 707 8.33 5.93 -47.70
N LYS A 708 7.69 6.83 -46.94
CA LYS A 708 8.28 8.10 -46.51
C LYS A 708 9.26 7.86 -45.36
N VAL A 709 10.37 8.60 -45.31
CA VAL A 709 11.29 8.52 -44.17
C VAL A 709 10.63 9.17 -42.94
N THR A 710 10.50 8.37 -41.88
CA THR A 710 9.88 8.74 -40.61
C THR A 710 10.81 8.39 -39.45
N GLY A 711 10.66 9.07 -38.32
CA GLY A 711 11.38 8.79 -37.07
C GLY A 711 10.47 9.02 -35.86
N GLN A 712 11.02 8.97 -34.65
CA GLN A 712 10.26 9.07 -33.40
C GLN A 712 11.01 9.88 -32.34
N PHE A 713 10.30 10.33 -31.31
CA PHE A 713 10.90 10.91 -30.11
C PHE A 713 10.28 10.32 -28.83
N GLU A 714 11.08 10.26 -27.75
CA GLU A 714 10.64 9.88 -26.40
C GLU A 714 10.39 11.15 -25.59
N ILE A 715 9.19 11.34 -25.06
CA ILE A 715 8.97 12.29 -23.96
C ILE A 715 9.28 11.56 -22.66
N VAL A 716 10.14 12.14 -21.83
CA VAL A 716 10.38 11.71 -20.44
C VAL A 716 9.80 12.79 -19.52
N LYS A 717 8.79 12.44 -18.75
CA LYS A 717 8.05 13.37 -17.90
C LYS A 717 8.57 13.32 -16.47
N VAL A 718 9.01 14.46 -15.93
CA VAL A 718 9.66 14.55 -14.62
C VAL A 718 9.04 15.62 -13.71
N ASP A 719 9.31 15.50 -12.40
CA ASP A 719 9.12 16.58 -11.42
C ASP A 719 10.20 17.66 -11.64
N ALA A 720 9.80 18.93 -11.68
CA ALA A 720 10.72 20.05 -11.90
C ALA A 720 11.79 20.19 -10.79
N ASN A 721 11.53 19.69 -9.58
CA ASN A 721 12.44 19.74 -8.44
C ASN A 721 13.21 18.42 -8.21
N ASP A 722 12.72 17.32 -8.77
CA ASP A 722 13.34 16.00 -8.71
C ASP A 722 13.26 15.31 -10.07
N LYS A 723 14.29 15.53 -10.89
CA LYS A 723 14.43 14.94 -12.23
C LYS A 723 14.57 13.41 -12.22
N THR A 724 14.78 12.78 -11.06
CA THR A 724 14.76 11.30 -10.95
C THR A 724 13.34 10.76 -10.83
N LYS A 725 12.39 11.59 -10.41
CA LYS A 725 10.99 11.21 -10.25
C LYS A 725 10.23 11.37 -11.57
N LEU A 726 9.98 10.24 -12.23
CA LEU A 726 9.18 10.16 -13.45
C LEU A 726 7.68 10.25 -13.14
N LEU A 727 6.89 10.86 -14.02
CA LEU A 727 5.46 11.17 -13.78
C LEU A 727 4.54 10.59 -14.87
N SER A 728 3.66 9.68 -14.47
CA SER A 728 2.64 9.07 -15.32
C SER A 728 1.42 9.98 -15.55
N GLY A 729 0.67 9.69 -16.61
CA GLY A 729 -0.65 10.30 -16.86
C GLY A 729 -0.65 11.74 -17.37
N ALA A 730 0.49 12.35 -17.69
CA ALA A 730 0.53 13.61 -18.44
C ALA A 730 -0.03 13.38 -19.85
N GLU A 731 -0.89 14.26 -20.34
CA GLU A 731 -1.40 14.21 -21.72
C GLU A 731 -0.85 15.40 -22.51
N PHE A 732 -0.38 15.14 -23.73
CA PHE A 732 0.30 16.08 -24.62
C PHE A 732 -0.32 16.07 -26.02
N GLU A 733 -0.27 17.21 -26.69
CA GLU A 733 -0.52 17.33 -28.12
C GLU A 733 0.77 17.65 -28.87
N VAL A 734 0.97 17.00 -30.02
CA VAL A 734 2.09 17.23 -30.94
C VAL A 734 1.60 17.96 -32.18
N TYR A 735 2.27 19.05 -32.53
CA TYR A 735 1.94 19.92 -33.65
C TYR A 735 3.08 19.97 -34.68
N LYS A 736 2.71 20.03 -35.96
CA LYS A 736 3.60 20.36 -37.08
C LYS A 736 2.93 21.39 -37.98
N ASP A 737 3.64 22.45 -38.33
CA ASP A 737 3.14 23.55 -39.17
C ASP A 737 1.79 24.12 -38.69
N GLY A 738 1.58 24.15 -37.37
CA GLY A 738 0.34 24.59 -36.72
C GLY A 738 -0.80 23.56 -36.67
N LYS A 739 -0.68 22.40 -37.33
CA LYS A 739 -1.67 21.32 -37.31
C LYS A 739 -1.31 20.26 -36.26
N LYS A 740 -2.29 19.80 -35.47
CA LYS A 740 -2.12 18.64 -34.58
C LYS A 740 -1.89 17.36 -35.40
N VAL A 741 -0.89 16.58 -35.01
CA VAL A 741 -0.45 15.34 -35.69
C VAL A 741 -0.39 14.12 -34.78
N ALA A 742 -0.32 14.29 -33.46
CA ALA A 742 -0.44 13.21 -32.49
C ALA A 742 -0.97 13.71 -31.15
N GLU A 743 -1.55 12.78 -30.38
CA GLU A 743 -1.85 12.93 -28.95
C GLU A 743 -1.06 11.85 -28.21
N LEU A 744 -0.40 12.20 -27.11
CA LEU A 744 0.50 11.32 -26.36
C LEU A 744 0.13 11.35 -24.88
N LYS A 745 0.18 10.20 -24.20
CA LYS A 745 -0.03 10.11 -22.75
C LYS A 745 1.11 9.35 -22.09
N THR A 746 1.66 9.86 -20.98
CA THR A 746 2.76 9.16 -20.30
C THR A 746 2.27 7.92 -19.57
N ASP A 747 3.00 6.82 -19.79
CA ASP A 747 2.78 5.53 -19.16
C ASP A 747 3.17 5.53 -17.67
N GLU A 748 3.05 4.37 -17.02
CA GLU A 748 3.36 4.18 -15.60
C GLU A 748 4.87 4.32 -15.30
N SER A 749 5.75 4.28 -16.31
CA SER A 749 7.17 4.64 -16.21
C SER A 749 7.43 6.16 -16.38
N GLY A 750 6.39 6.95 -16.60
CA GLY A 750 6.47 8.39 -16.82
C GLY A 750 7.01 8.78 -18.21
N LYS A 751 6.82 7.92 -19.21
CA LYS A 751 7.35 8.09 -20.57
C LYS A 751 6.28 7.94 -21.64
N VAL A 752 6.55 8.45 -22.83
CA VAL A 752 5.76 8.12 -24.03
C VAL A 752 6.59 8.29 -25.30
N MET A 753 6.50 7.30 -26.19
CA MET A 753 7.05 7.38 -27.55
C MET A 753 6.04 8.05 -28.48
N SER A 754 6.49 8.96 -29.34
CA SER A 754 5.66 9.45 -30.45
C SER A 754 5.31 8.30 -31.40
N PRO A 755 4.20 8.38 -32.17
CA PRO A 755 4.07 7.57 -33.38
C PRO A 755 5.23 7.88 -34.35
N LYS A 756 5.41 7.04 -35.38
CA LYS A 756 6.34 7.35 -36.47
C LYS A 756 5.84 8.60 -37.21
N LEU A 757 6.67 9.63 -37.22
CA LEU A 757 6.36 10.96 -37.76
C LEU A 757 7.39 11.33 -38.84
N PRO A 758 7.02 12.01 -39.93
CA PRO A 758 7.96 12.43 -40.98
C PRO A 758 9.09 13.32 -40.45
N LEU A 759 10.25 13.34 -41.12
CA LEU A 759 11.36 14.21 -40.73
C LEU A 759 10.98 15.71 -40.67
N GLY A 760 11.65 16.48 -39.80
CA GLY A 760 11.44 17.92 -39.59
C GLY A 760 11.08 18.31 -38.16
N GLU A 761 10.72 19.57 -37.95
CA GLU A 761 10.39 20.13 -36.63
C GLU A 761 8.96 19.83 -36.17
N TYR A 762 8.79 19.68 -34.85
CA TYR A 762 7.53 19.51 -34.15
C TYR A 762 7.51 20.38 -32.89
N THR A 763 6.31 20.79 -32.47
CA THR A 763 6.07 21.47 -31.19
C THR A 763 5.15 20.60 -30.33
N VAL A 764 5.60 20.27 -29.13
CA VAL A 764 4.89 19.47 -28.14
C VAL A 764 4.36 20.42 -27.06
N LYS A 765 3.09 20.27 -26.68
CA LYS A 765 2.44 21.05 -25.62
C LYS A 765 1.78 20.10 -24.64
N GLU A 766 1.91 20.35 -23.33
CA GLU A 766 1.13 19.60 -22.34
C GLU A 766 -0.31 20.16 -22.33
N THR A 767 -1.30 19.28 -22.42
CA THR A 767 -2.73 19.63 -22.31
C THR A 767 -3.33 19.20 -20.98
N LYS A 768 -2.67 18.31 -20.24
CA LYS A 768 -3.07 17.87 -18.90
C LYS A 768 -1.84 17.45 -18.09
N ALA A 769 -1.71 18.02 -16.88
CA ALA A 769 -0.69 17.62 -15.94
C ALA A 769 -0.91 16.20 -15.37
N PRO A 770 0.16 15.53 -14.91
CA PRO A 770 0.06 14.43 -13.96
C PRO A 770 -0.78 14.80 -12.73
N ALA A 771 -1.40 13.79 -12.10
CA ALA A 771 -2.18 14.01 -10.88
C ALA A 771 -1.31 14.61 -9.75
N GLY A 772 -1.75 15.73 -9.18
CA GLY A 772 -1.00 16.47 -8.16
C GLY A 772 0.09 17.41 -8.71
N TYR A 773 0.10 17.70 -10.01
CA TYR A 773 1.03 18.64 -10.66
C TYR A 773 0.28 19.78 -11.37
N LYS A 774 0.94 20.93 -11.53
CA LYS A 774 0.41 22.08 -12.28
C LYS A 774 0.56 21.83 -13.78
N LEU A 775 -0.38 22.34 -14.59
CA LEU A 775 -0.28 22.29 -16.06
C LEU A 775 0.87 23.17 -16.55
N SER A 776 1.76 22.59 -17.34
CA SER A 776 2.92 23.28 -17.88
C SER A 776 2.58 24.03 -19.16
N ASN A 777 2.56 25.37 -19.10
CA ASN A 777 2.39 26.24 -20.28
C ASN A 777 3.66 26.32 -21.17
N LYS A 778 4.62 25.42 -20.98
CA LYS A 778 5.88 25.34 -21.73
C LYS A 778 5.62 24.63 -23.05
N GLU A 779 6.13 25.19 -24.15
CA GLU A 779 6.16 24.50 -25.44
C GLU A 779 7.55 23.90 -25.64
N TRP A 780 7.64 22.61 -25.92
CA TRP A 780 8.89 21.92 -26.22
C TRP A 780 9.02 21.75 -27.74
N LYS A 781 10.19 22.09 -28.30
CA LYS A 781 10.50 21.81 -29.71
C LYS A 781 11.31 20.54 -29.83
N VAL A 782 11.01 19.73 -30.84
CA VAL A 782 11.74 18.50 -31.16
C VAL A 782 11.86 18.36 -32.68
N THR A 783 13.06 18.01 -33.16
CA THR A 783 13.36 17.98 -34.60
C THR A 783 13.86 16.59 -34.98
N ILE A 784 13.05 15.84 -35.73
CA ILE A 784 13.36 14.48 -36.15
C ILE A 784 14.23 14.57 -37.41
N GLN A 785 15.52 14.24 -37.31
CA GLN A 785 16.49 14.41 -38.40
C GLN A 785 16.77 13.11 -39.19
N ASN A 786 16.55 11.93 -38.61
CA ASN A 786 16.75 10.64 -39.26
C ASN A 786 15.84 9.54 -38.65
N GLU A 787 15.75 8.37 -39.30
CA GLU A 787 14.87 7.26 -38.87
C GLU A 787 15.39 6.44 -37.68
N LYS A 788 16.70 6.46 -37.40
CA LYS A 788 17.33 5.58 -36.40
C LYS A 788 17.52 6.23 -35.03
N GLU A 789 17.46 7.56 -34.96
CA GLU A 789 17.65 8.33 -33.75
C GLU A 789 16.32 8.65 -33.06
N VAL A 790 16.17 8.19 -31.82
CA VAL A 790 15.06 8.60 -30.94
C VAL A 790 15.51 9.82 -30.14
N VAL A 791 15.06 11.00 -30.56
CA VAL A 791 15.32 12.25 -29.84
C VAL A 791 14.57 12.21 -28.49
N LYS A 792 15.19 12.71 -27.42
CA LYS A 792 14.59 12.71 -26.07
C LYS A 792 14.18 14.12 -25.65
N VAL A 793 12.95 14.24 -25.15
CA VAL A 793 12.34 15.50 -24.70
C VAL A 793 12.03 15.40 -23.20
N GLU A 794 12.77 16.13 -22.38
CA GLU A 794 12.50 16.17 -20.93
C GLU A 794 11.43 17.22 -20.61
N ALA A 795 10.29 16.75 -20.09
CA ALA A 795 9.13 17.56 -19.79
C ALA A 795 8.91 17.68 -18.27
N GLU A 796 9.24 18.84 -17.71
CA GLU A 796 9.18 19.17 -16.28
C GLU A 796 7.81 19.75 -15.90
N ASN A 797 7.23 19.33 -14.76
CA ASN A 797 6.11 20.05 -14.12
C ASN A 797 6.40 20.37 -12.66
N GLU A 798 5.89 21.51 -12.20
CA GLU A 798 5.84 21.87 -10.78
C GLU A 798 4.76 21.05 -10.06
N LYS A 799 5.10 20.54 -8.88
CA LYS A 799 4.15 19.85 -8.00
C LYS A 799 3.17 20.85 -7.37
N ILE A 800 1.91 20.45 -7.21
CA ILE A 800 0.94 21.20 -6.39
C ILE A 800 1.33 21.02 -4.92
N LEU A 801 1.57 22.14 -4.25
CA LEU A 801 1.92 22.21 -2.83
C LEU A 801 0.97 23.16 -2.11
N GLY A 802 0.56 22.77 -0.91
CA GLY A 802 -0.34 23.52 -0.04
C GLY A 802 0.37 24.17 1.14
N SER A 803 -0.43 24.74 2.03
CA SER A 803 0.09 25.39 3.23
C SER A 803 -0.85 25.30 4.44
N LEU A 804 -0.28 25.22 5.63
CA LEU A 804 -1.00 25.35 6.90
C LEU A 804 -0.84 26.77 7.44
N GLN A 805 -1.90 27.36 7.97
CA GLN A 805 -1.80 28.55 8.83
C GLN A 805 -2.25 28.19 10.25
N ILE A 806 -1.27 28.08 11.15
CA ILE A 806 -1.53 27.80 12.56
C ILE A 806 -1.96 29.11 13.23
N ILE A 807 -3.05 29.08 13.99
CA ILE A 807 -3.64 30.22 14.68
C ILE A 807 -3.76 29.88 16.16
N LYS A 808 -2.91 30.50 16.99
CA LYS A 808 -2.78 30.23 18.42
C LYS A 808 -3.59 31.23 19.25
N MET A 809 -4.40 30.73 20.17
CA MET A 809 -5.22 31.56 21.07
C MET A 809 -5.30 31.01 22.51
N ASP A 810 -5.82 31.85 23.41
CA ASP A 810 -6.26 31.53 24.78
C ASP A 810 -7.51 30.64 24.71
N ASP A 811 -7.68 29.72 25.68
CA ASP A 811 -8.77 28.73 25.69
C ASP A 811 -10.15 29.36 25.99
N LYS A 812 -10.17 30.43 26.79
CA LYS A 812 -11.39 31.11 27.26
C LYS A 812 -11.63 32.40 26.49
N ASP A 813 -10.57 33.10 26.08
CA ASP A 813 -10.64 34.28 25.22
C ASP A 813 -10.05 34.00 23.83
N GLN A 814 -10.87 33.42 22.95
CA GLN A 814 -10.46 33.11 21.57
C GLN A 814 -10.21 34.38 20.71
N THR A 815 -10.44 35.59 21.22
CA THR A 815 -10.01 36.83 20.54
C THR A 815 -8.52 37.11 20.78
N LYS A 816 -8.00 36.68 21.94
CA LYS A 816 -6.62 36.86 22.36
C LYS A 816 -5.70 35.85 21.69
N ARG A 817 -4.93 36.35 20.72
CA ARG A 817 -3.89 35.60 20.01
C ARG A 817 -2.61 35.50 20.84
N LEU A 818 -1.90 34.37 20.75
CA LEU A 818 -0.72 34.08 21.58
C LEU A 818 0.54 33.87 20.74
N ALA A 819 1.59 34.63 21.05
CA ALA A 819 2.89 34.52 20.42
C ALA A 819 3.80 33.47 21.11
N GLY A 820 4.83 33.00 20.41
CA GLY A 820 5.90 32.18 21.00
C GLY A 820 5.60 30.71 21.29
N ALA A 821 4.40 30.20 20.98
CA ALA A 821 4.18 28.75 20.90
C ALA A 821 5.12 28.13 19.86
N LYS A 822 5.59 26.91 20.10
CA LYS A 822 6.35 26.11 19.14
C LYS A 822 5.62 24.82 18.82
N PHE A 823 5.65 24.45 17.54
CA PHE A 823 5.08 23.22 17.03
C PHE A 823 6.10 22.39 16.26
N THR A 824 5.86 21.08 16.26
CA THR A 824 6.42 20.13 15.29
C THR A 824 5.27 19.59 14.43
N LEU A 825 5.50 19.54 13.11
CA LEU A 825 4.60 18.97 12.12
C LEU A 825 5.19 17.64 11.62
N LYS A 826 4.38 16.57 11.64
CA LYS A 826 4.72 15.22 11.21
C LYS A 826 3.79 14.76 10.08
N ASP A 827 4.27 13.87 9.21
CA ASP A 827 3.46 13.25 8.16
C ASP A 827 2.55 12.13 8.72
N ALA A 828 1.72 11.54 7.84
CA ALA A 828 0.85 10.41 8.15
C ALA A 828 1.58 9.13 8.63
N LYS A 829 2.90 9.04 8.46
CA LYS A 829 3.75 7.92 8.93
C LYS A 829 4.47 8.27 10.25
N GLY A 830 4.27 9.47 10.79
CA GLY A 830 4.92 9.97 12.00
C GLY A 830 6.30 10.59 11.77
N ASN A 831 6.79 10.69 10.53
CA ASN A 831 8.07 11.33 10.22
C ASN A 831 7.96 12.83 10.46
N VAL A 832 8.99 13.42 11.08
CA VAL A 832 9.09 14.87 11.27
C VAL A 832 9.30 15.56 9.93
N VAL A 833 8.36 16.45 9.57
CA VAL A 833 8.41 17.25 8.33
C VAL A 833 8.98 18.64 8.61
N LYS A 834 8.65 19.24 9.75
CA LYS A 834 9.21 20.53 10.18
C LYS A 834 9.08 20.75 11.68
N GLU A 835 10.16 21.16 12.33
CA GLU A 835 10.19 21.47 13.77
C GLU A 835 10.32 22.97 14.05
N GLY A 836 10.11 23.36 15.31
CA GLY A 836 10.36 24.72 15.78
C GLY A 836 9.47 25.78 15.15
N ILE A 837 8.35 25.37 14.53
CA ILE A 837 7.37 26.25 13.88
C ILE A 837 6.82 27.19 14.96
N THR A 838 7.24 28.45 14.96
CA THR A 838 7.00 29.38 16.08
C THR A 838 5.97 30.44 15.69
N THR A 839 4.92 30.61 16.50
CA THR A 839 3.87 31.62 16.27
C THR A 839 4.38 33.03 16.52
N ASP A 840 4.06 33.94 15.61
CA ASP A 840 4.50 35.34 15.61
C ASP A 840 3.72 36.24 16.57
N LYS A 841 3.91 37.57 16.49
CA LYS A 841 3.20 38.56 17.31
C LYS A 841 1.69 38.67 17.02
N SER A 842 1.21 38.20 15.87
CA SER A 842 -0.22 38.04 15.58
C SER A 842 -0.80 36.73 16.15
N GLY A 843 0.04 35.92 16.79
CA GLY A 843 -0.28 34.56 17.22
C GLY A 843 -0.58 33.63 16.05
N THR A 844 0.05 33.85 14.89
CA THR A 844 -0.08 32.95 13.74
C THR A 844 1.28 32.55 13.19
N VAL A 845 1.32 31.47 12.39
CA VAL A 845 2.50 31.10 11.61
C VAL A 845 2.07 30.26 10.41
N LYS A 846 2.61 30.58 9.24
CA LYS A 846 2.36 29.84 8.00
C LYS A 846 3.46 28.78 7.77
N VAL A 847 3.05 27.62 7.27
CA VAL A 847 3.94 26.53 6.84
C VAL A 847 3.61 26.21 5.40
N ASP A 848 4.41 26.77 4.49
CA ASP A 848 4.33 26.56 3.04
C ASP A 848 5.12 25.34 2.56
N GLY A 849 4.83 24.88 1.35
CA GLY A 849 5.57 23.82 0.66
C GLY A 849 5.15 22.40 1.04
N LEU A 850 3.96 22.24 1.63
CA LEU A 850 3.45 20.94 2.09
C LEU A 850 2.85 20.16 0.92
N VAL A 851 3.03 18.84 0.94
CA VAL A 851 2.43 17.94 -0.06
C VAL A 851 0.98 17.67 0.35
N PRO A 852 -0.01 17.68 -0.56
CA PRO A 852 -1.37 17.32 -0.19
C PRO A 852 -1.46 15.93 0.46
N GLY A 853 -2.19 15.83 1.59
CA GLY A 853 -2.25 14.63 2.43
C GLY A 853 -2.45 14.93 3.91
N GLU A 854 -2.44 13.88 4.74
CA GLU A 854 -2.62 13.95 6.18
C GLU A 854 -1.34 14.30 6.94
N TYR A 855 -1.46 15.21 7.91
CA TYR A 855 -0.41 15.61 8.84
C TYR A 855 -0.89 15.56 10.28
N THR A 856 0.05 15.42 11.21
CA THR A 856 -0.17 15.66 12.64
C THR A 856 0.64 16.85 13.13
N LEU A 857 -0.01 17.74 13.87
CA LEU A 857 0.56 18.92 14.49
C LEU A 857 0.59 18.75 16.02
N GLU A 858 1.75 18.93 16.62
CA GLU A 858 2.02 18.74 18.04
C GLU A 858 2.63 20.03 18.61
N GLU A 859 2.09 20.57 19.71
CA GLU A 859 2.72 21.69 20.42
C GLU A 859 3.89 21.16 21.25
N THR A 860 5.10 21.65 20.98
CA THR A 860 6.34 21.26 21.67
C THR A 860 6.83 22.34 22.64
N LYS A 861 6.27 23.55 22.60
CA LYS A 861 6.41 24.57 23.64
C LYS A 861 5.18 25.47 23.71
N ALA A 862 4.62 25.69 24.89
CA ALA A 862 3.56 26.65 25.14
C ALA A 862 4.03 28.11 24.95
N PRO A 863 3.10 29.05 24.67
CA PRO A 863 3.29 30.48 24.91
C PRO A 863 3.67 30.78 26.36
N GLU A 864 4.34 31.92 26.59
CA GLU A 864 4.70 32.37 27.93
C GLU A 864 3.45 32.67 28.78
N GLY A 865 3.36 32.06 29.97
CA GLY A 865 2.21 32.15 30.86
C GLY A 865 1.06 31.15 30.57
N TYR A 866 1.26 30.17 29.69
CA TYR A 866 0.27 29.15 29.34
C TYR A 866 0.81 27.74 29.59
N GLU A 867 -0.10 26.81 29.88
CA GLU A 867 0.23 25.38 29.97
C GLU A 867 0.38 24.79 28.56
N LEU A 868 1.22 23.76 28.41
CA LEU A 868 1.43 23.05 27.14
C LEU A 868 0.19 22.22 26.79
N THR A 869 -0.36 22.38 25.58
CA THR A 869 -1.46 21.49 25.17
C THR A 869 -0.94 20.10 24.84
N LYS A 870 -1.60 19.07 25.37
CA LYS A 870 -1.34 17.65 25.03
C LYS A 870 -2.18 17.16 23.84
N GLN A 871 -2.90 18.06 23.19
CA GLN A 871 -3.73 17.74 22.04
C GLN A 871 -2.87 17.57 20.78
N ILE A 872 -2.84 16.35 20.24
CA ILE A 872 -2.37 16.09 18.88
C ILE A 872 -3.49 16.51 17.93
N ILE A 873 -3.16 17.31 16.91
CA ILE A 873 -4.13 17.82 15.94
C ILE A 873 -3.85 17.20 14.58
N HIS A 874 -4.82 16.45 14.05
CA HIS A 874 -4.78 15.90 12.70
C HIS A 874 -5.29 16.95 11.71
N VAL A 875 -4.64 17.09 10.56
CA VAL A 875 -5.02 18.04 9.51
C VAL A 875 -4.67 17.56 8.10
N THR A 876 -5.67 17.53 7.23
CA THR A 876 -5.51 17.36 5.79
C THR A 876 -5.02 18.65 5.14
N VAL A 877 -3.94 18.60 4.37
CA VAL A 877 -3.55 19.66 3.42
C VAL A 877 -4.13 19.32 2.05
N ASP A 878 -4.87 20.25 1.44
CA ASP A 878 -5.56 20.06 0.15
C ASP A 878 -5.12 21.09 -0.90
N GLY A 879 -4.45 20.61 -1.96
CA GLY A 879 -4.08 21.40 -3.12
C GLY A 879 -3.26 22.66 -2.80
N GLU A 880 -3.52 23.75 -3.52
CA GLU A 880 -2.87 25.07 -3.29
C GLU A 880 -3.48 25.86 -2.11
N LYS A 881 -4.37 25.26 -1.30
CA LYS A 881 -5.11 26.00 -0.26
C LYS A 881 -4.21 26.35 0.93
N VAL A 882 -4.63 27.40 1.65
CA VAL A 882 -4.22 27.64 3.03
C VAL A 882 -5.26 26.99 3.93
N VAL A 883 -4.83 26.09 4.83
CA VAL A 883 -5.72 25.42 5.80
C VAL A 883 -5.46 25.97 7.20
N ASP A 884 -6.48 26.61 7.78
CA ASP A 884 -6.44 27.23 9.10
C ASP A 884 -6.52 26.18 10.23
N VAL A 885 -5.46 26.09 11.05
CA VAL A 885 -5.40 25.20 12.21
C VAL A 885 -5.46 26.01 13.49
N LYS A 886 -6.58 25.96 14.21
CA LYS A 886 -6.79 26.70 15.46
C LYS A 886 -6.32 25.89 16.67
N VAL A 887 -5.49 26.48 17.52
CA VAL A 887 -4.91 25.82 18.70
C VAL A 887 -5.08 26.67 19.96
N THR A 888 -5.80 26.16 20.95
CA THR A 888 -6.09 26.79 22.25
C THR A 888 -5.19 26.28 23.37
N ASN A 889 -4.68 27.15 24.24
CA ASN A 889 -4.03 26.74 25.51
C ASN A 889 -4.66 27.49 26.69
N SER A 890 -4.74 26.79 27.82
CA SER A 890 -5.11 27.34 29.11
C SER A 890 -3.98 28.17 29.71
N LYS A 891 -4.30 29.29 30.37
CA LYS A 891 -3.32 30.03 31.19
C LYS A 891 -2.77 29.14 32.30
N SER A 892 -1.47 29.23 32.57
CA SER A 892 -0.86 28.61 33.76
C SER A 892 -1.40 29.25 35.03
N LEU A 893 -1.98 28.43 35.91
CA LEU A 893 -2.48 28.86 37.21
C LEU A 893 -1.39 28.73 38.29
N GLY A 894 -1.56 29.45 39.39
CA GLY A 894 -0.71 29.39 40.58
C GLY A 894 -1.52 29.19 41.84
N GLN A 895 -0.85 29.04 42.97
CA GLN A 895 -1.43 28.91 44.31
C GLN A 895 -0.59 29.70 45.32
N PHE A 896 -1.14 29.90 46.51
CA PHE A 896 -0.42 30.35 47.69
C PHE A 896 -0.79 29.51 48.92
N GLU A 897 0.12 29.38 49.86
CA GLU A 897 -0.08 28.74 51.16
C GLU A 897 0.03 29.79 52.27
N ILE A 898 -0.99 29.86 53.14
CA ILE A 898 -0.94 30.66 54.37
C ILE A 898 -0.27 29.81 55.45
N VAL A 899 0.70 30.40 56.17
CA VAL A 899 1.31 29.82 57.38
C VAL A 899 1.01 30.74 58.56
N LYS A 900 0.06 30.33 59.39
CA LYS A 900 -0.46 31.13 60.49
C LYS A 900 0.35 30.88 61.76
N VAL A 901 0.90 31.93 62.35
CA VAL A 901 1.73 31.87 63.57
C VAL A 901 1.33 32.92 64.61
N ASP A 902 1.86 32.74 65.82
CA ASP A 902 1.91 33.72 66.92
C ASP A 902 2.92 34.85 66.60
N ALA A 903 2.57 36.10 66.90
CA ALA A 903 3.41 37.25 66.59
C ALA A 903 4.69 37.32 67.45
N GLU A 904 4.64 36.84 68.69
CA GLU A 904 5.78 36.85 69.62
C GLU A 904 6.63 35.56 69.52
N ASP A 905 6.01 34.45 69.12
CA ASP A 905 6.67 33.15 68.93
C ASP A 905 6.32 32.56 67.57
N LYS A 906 7.10 32.94 66.55
CA LYS A 906 6.87 32.52 65.16
C LYS A 906 7.09 31.02 64.92
N THR A 907 7.54 30.25 65.92
CA THR A 907 7.57 28.78 65.88
C THR A 907 6.22 28.15 66.25
N LYS A 908 5.38 28.89 66.98
CA LYS A 908 4.04 28.46 67.37
C LYS A 908 3.03 28.73 66.26
N VAL A 909 2.74 27.69 65.50
CA VAL A 909 1.67 27.66 64.48
C VAL A 909 0.27 27.71 65.10
N LEU A 910 -0.69 28.33 64.41
CA LEU A 910 -2.07 28.56 64.90
C LEU A 910 -3.13 27.98 63.94
N SER A 911 -3.92 27.04 64.44
CA SER A 911 -5.04 26.44 63.74
C SER A 911 -6.31 27.29 63.80
N ASP A 912 -7.28 26.97 62.94
CA ASP A 912 -8.65 27.47 62.93
C ASP A 912 -8.83 28.99 62.70
N ALA A 913 -7.81 29.68 62.18
CA ALA A 913 -7.96 31.00 61.56
C ALA A 913 -8.74 30.85 60.25
N GLU A 914 -9.73 31.72 60.00
CA GLU A 914 -10.54 31.69 58.76
C GLU A 914 -10.31 32.96 57.92
N PHE A 915 -9.88 32.78 56.67
CA PHE A 915 -9.55 33.82 55.72
C PHE A 915 -10.52 33.85 54.55
N GLU A 916 -10.90 35.05 54.12
CA GLU A 916 -11.50 35.26 52.80
C GLU A 916 -10.44 35.78 51.82
N VAL A 917 -10.50 35.31 50.58
CA VAL A 917 -9.55 35.66 49.52
C VAL A 917 -10.28 36.46 48.44
N TYR A 918 -9.76 37.64 48.12
CA TYR A 918 -10.35 38.58 47.16
C TYR A 918 -9.45 38.81 45.95
N LYS A 919 -10.04 39.00 44.77
CA LYS A 919 -9.40 39.52 43.56
C LYS A 919 -10.25 40.67 43.02
N ASP A 920 -9.65 41.83 42.76
CA ASP A 920 -10.35 43.00 42.19
C ASP A 920 -11.65 43.37 42.96
N GLY A 921 -11.63 43.23 44.30
CA GLY A 921 -12.77 43.48 45.19
C GLY A 921 -13.84 42.36 45.25
N LYS A 922 -13.72 41.30 44.46
CA LYS A 922 -14.62 40.14 44.47
C LYS A 922 -14.03 38.98 45.28
N LYS A 923 -14.81 38.36 46.18
CA LYS A 923 -14.40 37.13 46.85
C LYS A 923 -14.26 35.97 45.86
N VAL A 924 -13.14 35.27 45.91
CA VAL A 924 -12.82 34.12 45.05
C VAL A 924 -12.62 32.82 45.81
N ASP A 925 -12.17 32.86 47.07
CA ASP A 925 -11.89 31.67 47.89
C ASP A 925 -12.21 31.93 49.38
N THR A 926 -12.26 30.89 50.21
CA THR A 926 -12.40 30.98 51.67
C THR A 926 -11.69 29.80 52.33
N LEU A 927 -10.69 30.10 53.16
CA LEU A 927 -9.67 29.17 53.64
C LEU A 927 -9.70 29.10 55.17
N ARG A 928 -9.34 27.94 55.74
CA ARG A 928 -9.18 27.76 57.20
C ARG A 928 -7.89 27.02 57.51
N THR A 929 -7.10 27.52 58.46
CA THR A 929 -5.81 26.90 58.82
C THR A 929 -6.01 25.59 59.56
N ASP A 930 -5.25 24.56 59.16
CA ASP A 930 -5.33 23.22 59.73
C ASP A 930 -4.60 23.11 61.08
N LYS A 931 -4.45 21.88 61.61
CA LYS A 931 -3.74 21.63 62.87
C LYS A 931 -2.23 21.93 62.82
N THR A 932 -1.65 22.10 61.65
CA THR A 932 -0.27 22.57 61.44
C THR A 932 -0.18 24.08 61.25
N GLY A 933 -1.32 24.78 61.32
CA GLY A 933 -1.45 26.22 61.05
C GLY A 933 -1.32 26.58 59.57
N LYS A 934 -1.39 25.61 58.65
CA LYS A 934 -1.24 25.83 57.21
C LYS A 934 -2.57 25.71 56.47
N VAL A 935 -2.70 26.41 55.33
CA VAL A 935 -3.76 26.16 54.34
C VAL A 935 -3.35 26.65 52.95
N VAL A 936 -3.55 25.82 51.94
CA VAL A 936 -3.29 26.15 50.53
C VAL A 936 -4.58 26.59 49.84
N SER A 937 -4.51 27.67 49.07
CA SER A 937 -5.60 28.15 48.20
C SER A 937 -5.89 27.22 47.02
N GLN A 938 -7.07 27.36 46.42
CA GLN A 938 -7.36 26.74 45.12
C GLN A 938 -6.41 27.27 44.02
N LYS A 939 -6.40 26.63 42.85
CA LYS A 939 -5.66 27.16 41.68
C LYS A 939 -6.28 28.46 41.18
N LEU A 940 -5.52 29.54 41.27
CA LEU A 940 -5.89 30.91 40.92
C LEU A 940 -5.07 31.40 39.71
N GLU A 941 -5.59 32.38 38.97
CA GLU A 941 -4.78 33.03 37.92
C GLU A 941 -3.62 33.82 38.54
N PRO A 942 -2.48 33.98 37.86
CA PRO A 942 -1.42 34.88 38.31
C PRO A 942 -1.92 36.33 38.50
N GLY A 943 -1.37 37.02 39.49
CA GLY A 943 -1.75 38.40 39.84
C GLY A 943 -1.80 38.66 41.35
N LYS A 944 -2.24 39.86 41.73
CA LYS A 944 -2.47 40.24 43.13
C LYS A 944 -3.80 39.70 43.65
N TYR A 945 -3.79 39.24 44.90
CA TYR A 945 -4.96 38.86 45.70
C TYR A 945 -4.84 39.48 47.09
N THR A 946 -5.98 39.68 47.74
CA THR A 946 -6.07 40.26 49.08
C THR A 946 -6.63 39.22 50.04
N LEU A 947 -5.91 38.96 51.12
CA LEU A 947 -6.28 38.04 52.19
C LEU A 947 -6.84 38.84 53.37
N LYS A 948 -8.03 38.46 53.84
CA LYS A 948 -8.72 39.10 54.96
C LYS A 948 -8.96 38.05 56.04
N GLU A 949 -8.34 38.20 57.21
CA GLU A 949 -8.73 37.37 58.35
C GLU A 949 -10.15 37.77 58.79
N THR A 950 -11.04 36.79 58.83
CA THR A 950 -12.45 36.99 59.25
C THR A 950 -12.72 36.42 60.63
N LYS A 951 -11.83 35.54 61.12
CA LYS A 951 -11.89 34.93 62.44
C LYS A 951 -10.48 34.55 62.89
N ALA A 952 -10.12 35.01 64.09
CA ALA A 952 -8.84 34.68 64.71
C ALA A 952 -8.83 33.25 65.28
N PRO A 953 -7.64 32.64 65.45
CA PRO A 953 -7.43 31.52 66.36
C PRO A 953 -7.91 31.83 67.79
N GLN A 954 -8.33 30.80 68.53
CA GLN A 954 -8.83 30.96 69.90
C GLN A 954 -7.75 31.57 70.83
N GLY A 955 -8.09 32.68 71.51
CA GLY A 955 -7.17 33.40 72.39
C GLY A 955 -6.26 34.41 71.70
N TYR A 956 -6.49 34.68 70.40
CA TYR A 956 -5.75 35.66 69.61
C TYR A 956 -6.65 36.78 69.11
N LYS A 957 -6.08 37.97 68.94
CA LYS A 957 -6.76 39.13 68.37
C LYS A 957 -6.95 38.93 66.87
N LEU A 958 -8.11 39.35 66.35
CA LEU A 958 -8.40 39.36 64.92
C LEU A 958 -7.51 40.38 64.20
N LEU A 959 -6.79 39.93 63.18
CA LEU A 959 -6.02 40.80 62.30
C LEU A 959 -6.97 41.61 61.42
N LYS A 960 -7.06 42.91 61.66
CA LYS A 960 -7.94 43.83 60.92
C LYS A 960 -7.32 44.36 59.61
N GLU A 961 -6.02 44.18 59.44
CA GLU A 961 -5.28 44.58 58.24
C GLU A 961 -5.40 43.51 57.17
N GLU A 962 -5.52 43.95 55.90
CA GLU A 962 -5.63 43.06 54.76
C GLU A 962 -4.26 42.85 54.11
N ILE A 963 -3.93 41.60 53.76
CA ILE A 963 -2.59 41.21 53.29
C ILE A 963 -2.63 41.01 51.78
N GLU A 964 -1.74 41.68 51.04
CA GLU A 964 -1.53 41.37 49.62
C GLU A 964 -0.66 40.12 49.44
N VAL A 965 -1.10 39.19 48.58
CA VAL A 965 -0.26 38.11 48.04
C VAL A 965 -0.20 38.21 46.51
N VAL A 966 0.97 37.96 45.94
CA VAL A 966 1.14 37.80 44.49
C VAL A 966 1.16 36.32 44.17
N VAL A 967 0.16 35.85 43.40
CA VAL A 967 0.15 34.49 42.84
C VAL A 967 0.99 34.50 41.57
N GLU A 968 1.95 33.57 41.49
CA GLU A 968 2.80 33.34 40.32
C GLU A 968 2.41 32.05 39.59
N ALA A 969 2.52 32.05 38.26
CA ALA A 969 2.22 30.90 37.41
C ALA A 969 3.05 29.66 37.79
N ASN A 970 2.39 28.51 37.93
CA ASN A 970 2.99 27.20 38.24
C ASN A 970 3.78 27.15 39.56
N LYS A 971 3.54 28.07 40.51
CA LYS A 971 4.15 28.08 41.85
C LYS A 971 3.11 27.95 42.96
N VAL A 972 3.56 27.53 44.13
CA VAL A 972 2.89 27.77 45.42
C VAL A 972 3.72 28.81 46.16
N VAL A 973 3.13 29.97 46.48
CA VAL A 973 3.80 31.07 47.21
C VAL A 973 3.47 30.98 48.69
N GLU A 974 4.46 30.84 49.57
CA GLU A 974 4.23 30.80 51.02
C GLU A 974 4.04 32.23 51.59
N VAL A 975 3.05 32.40 52.46
CA VAL A 975 2.68 33.68 53.10
C VAL A 975 2.54 33.48 54.60
N GLN A 976 3.48 33.99 55.38
CA GLN A 976 3.40 33.95 56.85
C GLN A 976 2.44 35.04 57.37
N VAL A 977 1.55 34.67 58.29
CA VAL A 977 0.53 35.58 58.86
C VAL A 977 0.50 35.49 60.37
N GLU A 978 0.66 36.62 61.06
CA GLU A 978 0.96 36.72 62.50
C GLU A 978 -0.23 37.30 63.28
N ASN A 979 -0.62 36.71 64.42
CA ASN A 979 -1.59 37.34 65.34
C ASN A 979 -1.00 37.48 66.75
N ALA A 980 -1.34 38.59 67.42
CA ALA A 980 -1.04 38.83 68.82
C ALA A 980 -2.07 38.16 69.74
N LYS A 981 -1.63 37.74 70.94
CA LYS A 981 -2.49 37.15 71.99
C LYS A 981 -3.49 38.16 72.55
N GLU A 982 -4.60 37.66 73.06
CA GLU A 982 -5.43 38.40 74.01
C GLU A 982 -4.84 38.29 75.42
N LEU A 983 -4.69 39.42 76.11
CA LEU A 983 -4.07 39.52 77.44
C LEU A 983 -4.91 40.43 78.34
N GLY A 984 -4.91 40.14 79.64
CA GLY A 984 -5.58 40.91 80.69
C GLY A 984 -4.66 41.20 81.88
N SER A 985 -5.23 41.63 83.00
CA SER A 985 -4.50 41.97 84.21
C SER A 985 -5.33 41.79 85.49
N LEU A 986 -4.63 41.70 86.63
CA LEU A 986 -5.17 41.53 87.96
C LEU A 986 -4.63 42.63 88.89
N GLN A 987 -5.53 43.29 89.62
CA GLN A 987 -5.22 44.24 90.69
C GLN A 987 -5.74 43.69 92.02
N VAL A 988 -4.86 43.54 93.00
CA VAL A 988 -5.20 43.09 94.36
C VAL A 988 -5.19 44.28 95.31
N ILE A 989 -6.17 44.34 96.22
CA ILE A 989 -6.35 45.40 97.22
C ILE A 989 -6.43 44.76 98.61
N LYS A 990 -5.41 45.00 99.44
CA LYS A 990 -5.33 44.48 100.81
C LYS A 990 -5.97 45.45 101.79
N LYS A 991 -6.81 44.93 102.69
CA LYS A 991 -7.49 45.67 103.76
C LYS A 991 -7.37 45.01 105.14
N ASP A 992 -7.68 45.78 106.17
CA ASP A 992 -8.04 45.40 107.53
C ASP A 992 -9.51 44.96 107.57
N SER A 993 -9.82 43.87 108.31
CA SER A 993 -11.13 43.21 108.29
C SER A 993 -12.23 43.88 109.11
N GLU A 994 -11.90 44.79 110.03
CA GLU A 994 -12.85 45.40 110.98
C GLU A 994 -13.13 46.88 110.64
N SER A 995 -12.09 47.61 110.24
CA SER A 995 -12.11 49.03 109.88
C SER A 995 -12.09 49.29 108.37
N GLY A 996 -11.86 48.27 107.54
CA GLY A 996 -11.83 48.37 106.08
C GLY A 996 -10.67 49.20 105.50
N LYS A 997 -9.73 49.64 106.32
CA LYS A 997 -8.57 50.45 105.90
C LYS A 997 -7.60 49.62 105.04
N VAL A 998 -7.01 50.26 104.03
CA VAL A 998 -6.01 49.61 103.17
C VAL A 998 -4.70 49.32 103.92
N LEU A 999 -4.05 48.20 103.60
CA LEU A 999 -2.84 47.72 104.28
C LEU A 999 -1.65 47.56 103.32
N ALA A 1000 -0.60 48.33 103.56
CA ALA A 1000 0.70 48.17 102.93
C ALA A 1000 1.48 46.98 103.52
N GLY A 1001 2.39 46.40 102.75
CA GLY A 1001 3.34 45.40 103.24
C GLY A 1001 2.87 43.94 103.22
N ALA A 1002 1.67 43.62 102.69
CA ALA A 1002 1.29 42.25 102.40
C ALA A 1002 2.00 41.76 101.13
N GLU A 1003 2.60 40.56 101.16
CA GLU A 1003 3.23 39.95 99.98
C GLU A 1003 2.31 38.91 99.35
N PHE A 1004 2.18 38.95 98.02
CA PHE A 1004 1.35 38.03 97.25
C PHE A 1004 2.12 37.28 96.17
N LYS A 1005 1.84 35.98 96.02
CA LYS A 1005 2.18 35.19 94.83
C LYS A 1005 0.92 34.87 94.04
N LEU A 1006 1.07 34.80 92.72
CA LEU A 1006 0.02 34.39 91.79
C LEU A 1006 0.42 33.06 91.13
N LYS A 1007 -0.51 32.12 91.00
CA LYS A 1007 -0.35 30.84 90.31
C LYS A 1007 -1.38 30.70 89.19
N ASN A 1008 -1.04 30.04 88.09
CA ASN A 1008 -2.00 29.68 87.05
C ASN A 1008 -2.84 28.44 87.44
N GLU A 1009 -3.83 28.07 86.62
CA GLU A 1009 -4.65 26.85 86.79
C GLU A 1009 -3.82 25.54 86.84
N ALA A 1010 -2.59 25.53 86.32
CA ALA A 1010 -1.64 24.42 86.45
C ALA A 1010 -0.78 24.47 87.73
N GLY A 1011 -1.08 25.38 88.66
CA GLY A 1011 -0.37 25.55 89.95
C GLY A 1011 1.01 26.21 89.85
N GLN A 1012 1.48 26.57 88.66
CA GLN A 1012 2.78 27.19 88.43
C GLN A 1012 2.74 28.67 88.82
N VAL A 1013 3.79 29.17 89.48
CA VAL A 1013 3.89 30.58 89.88
C VAL A 1013 4.09 31.47 88.64
N VAL A 1014 3.33 32.57 88.55
CA VAL A 1014 3.27 33.46 87.39
C VAL A 1014 3.86 34.82 87.75
N GLY A 1015 5.11 35.03 87.36
CA GLY A 1015 5.90 36.20 87.74
C GLY A 1015 6.44 36.10 89.18
N GLU A 1016 7.08 37.17 89.63
CA GLU A 1016 7.63 37.26 90.98
C GLU A 1016 6.55 37.55 92.03
N ALA A 1017 6.86 37.28 93.31
CA ALA A 1017 6.04 37.73 94.42
C ALA A 1017 6.03 39.26 94.49
N LYS A 1018 4.90 39.87 94.83
CA LYS A 1018 4.74 41.33 94.86
C LYS A 1018 4.07 41.81 96.13
N THR A 1019 4.60 42.89 96.70
CA THR A 1019 4.14 43.47 97.97
C THR A 1019 3.18 44.65 97.74
N THR A 1020 2.16 44.80 98.60
CA THR A 1020 1.23 45.92 98.53
C THR A 1020 1.88 47.26 98.89
N ASN A 1021 1.58 48.26 98.06
CA ASN A 1021 2.10 49.62 98.22
C ASN A 1021 1.39 50.38 99.38
N LYS A 1022 1.70 51.68 99.54
CA LYS A 1022 1.08 52.54 100.58
C LYS A 1022 -0.45 52.65 100.49
N ASP A 1023 -1.03 52.41 99.32
CA ASP A 1023 -2.48 52.42 99.07
C ASP A 1023 -3.11 51.03 99.29
N GLY A 1024 -2.32 50.04 99.75
CA GLY A 1024 -2.71 48.64 99.89
C GLY A 1024 -2.85 47.89 98.57
N VAL A 1025 -2.33 48.41 97.47
CA VAL A 1025 -2.54 47.90 96.10
C VAL A 1025 -1.31 47.16 95.58
N VAL A 1026 -1.54 46.10 94.80
CA VAL A 1026 -0.52 45.44 93.96
C VAL A 1026 -1.13 44.99 92.64
N LYS A 1027 -0.31 44.82 91.59
CA LYS A 1027 -0.76 44.46 90.23
C LYS A 1027 0.07 43.37 89.56
N PHE A 1028 -0.62 42.50 88.82
CA PHE A 1028 -0.07 41.53 87.88
C PHE A 1028 -0.62 41.86 86.49
N GLU A 1029 0.27 42.02 85.50
CA GLU A 1029 -0.05 42.57 84.18
C GLU A 1029 0.40 41.59 83.09
N SER A 1030 -0.12 41.72 81.87
CA SER A 1030 0.15 40.81 80.72
C SER A 1030 -0.18 39.33 80.99
N LEU A 1031 -1.26 39.08 81.74
CA LEU A 1031 -1.75 37.74 82.04
C LEU A 1031 -2.60 37.19 80.89
N VAL A 1032 -2.56 35.88 80.65
CA VAL A 1032 -3.46 35.21 79.69
C VAL A 1032 -4.85 35.07 80.33
N PRO A 1033 -5.97 35.31 79.62
CA PRO A 1033 -7.30 35.12 80.18
C PRO A 1033 -7.53 33.68 80.68
N GLY A 1034 -8.08 33.54 81.88
CA GLY A 1034 -8.24 32.24 82.54
C GLY A 1034 -8.19 32.33 84.07
N LYS A 1035 -8.18 31.17 84.73
CA LYS A 1035 -8.14 31.08 86.20
C LYS A 1035 -6.73 31.18 86.77
N TYR A 1036 -6.65 31.86 87.91
CA TYR A 1036 -5.46 32.02 88.72
C TYR A 1036 -5.78 31.82 90.21
N THR A 1037 -4.77 31.45 90.99
CA THR A 1037 -4.85 31.32 92.45
C THR A 1037 -3.87 32.30 93.09
N LEU A 1038 -4.37 33.13 94.00
CA LEU A 1038 -3.63 34.15 94.73
C LEU A 1038 -3.33 33.66 96.16
N GLU A 1039 -2.11 33.90 96.64
CA GLU A 1039 -1.59 33.41 97.91
C GLU A 1039 -0.90 34.55 98.68
N GLU A 1040 -1.36 34.88 99.90
CA GLU A 1040 -0.64 35.80 100.78
C GLU A 1040 0.54 35.06 101.41
N THR A 1041 1.77 35.42 101.02
CA THR A 1041 2.99 34.81 101.57
C THR A 1041 3.57 35.58 102.76
N LYS A 1042 3.07 36.78 103.03
CA LYS A 1042 3.43 37.58 104.20
C LYS A 1042 2.31 38.54 104.59
N ALA A 1043 1.94 38.54 105.87
CA ALA A 1043 0.96 39.46 106.44
C ALA A 1043 1.53 40.89 106.63
N PRO A 1044 0.67 41.93 106.62
CA PRO A 1044 1.01 43.25 107.13
C PRO A 1044 1.40 43.24 108.62
N GLU A 1045 2.27 44.16 109.03
CA GLU A 1045 2.77 44.24 110.40
C GLU A 1045 1.65 44.54 111.42
N GLY A 1046 1.62 43.76 112.51
CA GLY A 1046 0.59 43.86 113.54
C GLY A 1046 -0.72 43.13 113.22
N TYR A 1047 -0.79 42.37 112.12
CA TYR A 1047 -1.95 41.57 111.73
C TYR A 1047 -1.65 40.06 111.71
N LYS A 1048 -2.69 39.24 111.90
CA LYS A 1048 -2.64 37.79 111.62
C LYS A 1048 -2.47 37.57 110.10
N ALA A 1049 -1.84 36.46 109.70
CA ALA A 1049 -1.74 36.06 108.30
C ALA A 1049 -3.03 35.39 107.79
N LEU A 1050 -3.28 35.48 106.48
CA LEU A 1050 -4.38 34.74 105.85
C LEU A 1050 -3.93 33.34 105.41
N GLU A 1051 -4.41 32.30 106.09
CA GLU A 1051 -4.02 30.90 105.82
C GLU A 1051 -4.69 30.27 104.58
N VAL A 1052 -5.49 31.03 103.83
CA VAL A 1052 -6.26 30.55 102.67
C VAL A 1052 -5.91 31.28 101.38
N THR A 1053 -5.88 30.54 100.27
CA THR A 1053 -5.71 31.10 98.92
C THR A 1053 -7.03 31.61 98.35
N VAL A 1054 -6.95 32.54 97.40
CA VAL A 1054 -8.11 33.18 96.74
C VAL A 1054 -8.07 32.88 95.25
N GLU A 1055 -9.10 32.22 94.71
CA GLU A 1055 -9.24 32.06 93.25
C GLU A 1055 -9.70 33.37 92.59
N VAL A 1056 -9.18 33.65 91.40
CA VAL A 1056 -9.58 34.81 90.58
C VAL A 1056 -9.47 34.49 89.10
N ASN A 1057 -10.45 34.91 88.30
CA ASN A 1057 -10.48 34.69 86.86
C ASN A 1057 -10.16 35.98 86.11
N VAL A 1058 -9.07 35.99 85.34
CA VAL A 1058 -8.63 37.15 84.53
C VAL A 1058 -9.34 37.15 83.18
N VAL A 1059 -9.78 38.33 82.74
CA VAL A 1059 -10.55 38.54 81.50
C VAL A 1059 -9.71 39.33 80.47
N ALA A 1060 -9.93 39.03 79.18
CA ALA A 1060 -9.20 39.64 78.08
C ALA A 1060 -9.38 41.17 78.01
N ASN A 1061 -8.27 41.89 77.92
CA ASN A 1061 -8.19 43.35 77.82
C ASN A 1061 -8.76 44.12 79.05
N GLU A 1062 -9.00 43.45 80.17
CA GLU A 1062 -9.54 44.05 81.41
C GLU A 1062 -8.54 44.12 82.57
N VAL A 1063 -8.91 44.87 83.62
CA VAL A 1063 -8.22 44.93 84.92
C VAL A 1063 -9.16 44.36 86.00
N VAL A 1064 -9.06 43.06 86.24
CA VAL A 1064 -9.85 42.37 87.26
C VAL A 1064 -9.38 42.82 88.65
N LYS A 1065 -10.30 43.08 89.57
CA LYS A 1065 -10.00 43.57 90.93
C LYS A 1065 -10.38 42.55 91.99
N GLN A 1066 -9.46 42.26 92.91
CA GLN A 1066 -9.66 41.32 94.02
C GLN A 1066 -9.33 41.99 95.36
N GLU A 1067 -10.13 41.74 96.40
CA GLU A 1067 -9.88 42.26 97.76
C GLU A 1067 -9.53 41.13 98.75
N VAL A 1068 -8.70 41.42 99.77
CA VAL A 1068 -8.15 40.44 100.73
C VAL A 1068 -7.99 41.06 102.15
N MET A 1069 -8.40 40.39 103.24
CA MET A 1069 -8.63 40.99 104.59
C MET A 1069 -7.98 40.26 105.79
N ASN A 1070 -7.40 40.97 106.78
CA ASN A 1070 -6.69 40.42 107.98
C ASN A 1070 -7.05 41.14 109.33
N GLU A 1071 -6.67 40.59 110.50
CA GLU A 1071 -7.19 40.86 111.88
C GLU A 1071 -6.09 41.19 112.97
N LYS A 1072 -6.42 41.66 114.21
CA LYS A 1072 -5.53 42.37 115.21
C LYS A 1072 -5.63 41.89 116.73
N VAL A 1073 -4.88 42.46 117.72
CA VAL A 1073 -4.55 41.87 119.10
C VAL A 1073 -4.59 42.88 120.34
N LYS A 1074 -4.68 42.46 121.67
CA LYS A 1074 -4.94 43.26 122.95
C LYS A 1074 -4.40 42.67 124.35
N GLU A 1075 -4.46 43.37 125.54
CA GLU A 1075 -3.84 43.04 126.93
C GLU A 1075 -4.59 43.51 128.29
N GLU A 1076 -4.08 43.28 129.56
CA GLU A 1076 -4.77 43.38 130.95
C GLU A 1076 -4.00 43.97 132.25
N ILE A 1077 -4.55 43.95 133.54
CA ILE A 1077 -4.14 44.72 134.80
C ILE A 1077 -4.29 44.01 136.25
N THR A 1078 -3.51 44.34 137.35
CA THR A 1078 -3.56 43.75 138.78
C THR A 1078 -3.03 44.64 140.00
N GLY A 1079 -3.11 44.28 141.32
CA GLY A 1079 -2.67 45.08 142.55
C GLY A 1079 -2.04 44.33 143.80
N GLN A 1080 -1.79 44.93 145.02
CA GLN A 1080 -1.10 44.33 146.24
C GLN A 1080 -1.39 44.93 147.68
N LEU A 1081 -0.93 44.28 148.79
CA LEU A 1081 -0.93 44.76 150.20
C LEU A 1081 0.48 44.76 150.88
N GLU A 1082 0.80 45.73 151.74
CA GLU A 1082 1.91 45.76 152.73
C GLU A 1082 1.40 45.92 154.19
N ILE A 1083 2.05 45.27 155.16
CA ILE A 1083 1.73 45.37 156.60
C ILE A 1083 2.97 45.69 157.46
N THR A 1084 2.77 46.29 158.64
CA THR A 1084 3.82 46.55 159.65
C THR A 1084 3.33 46.19 161.06
N LYS A 1085 4.05 45.32 161.78
CA LYS A 1085 3.75 44.89 163.16
C LYS A 1085 4.66 45.56 164.18
N VAL A 1086 4.10 46.03 165.29
CA VAL A 1086 4.81 46.76 166.36
C VAL A 1086 4.32 46.34 167.76
N ASP A 1087 5.06 46.71 168.81
CA ASP A 1087 4.66 46.51 170.21
C ASP A 1087 3.49 47.44 170.58
N ALA A 1088 2.44 46.90 171.21
CA ALA A 1088 1.25 47.64 171.62
C ALA A 1088 1.54 48.75 172.64
N ASN A 1089 2.62 48.61 173.42
CA ASN A 1089 3.05 49.59 174.42
C ASN A 1089 4.20 50.48 173.92
N ASN A 1090 4.77 50.19 172.74
CA ASN A 1090 5.81 51.02 172.11
C ASN A 1090 5.77 50.83 170.58
N THR A 1091 4.99 51.67 169.88
CA THR A 1091 4.77 51.54 168.43
C THR A 1091 6.00 51.80 167.56
N ASN A 1092 7.12 52.26 168.12
CA ASN A 1092 8.40 52.39 167.41
C ASN A 1092 9.22 51.09 167.43
N LYS A 1093 8.87 50.14 168.29
CA LYS A 1093 9.50 48.82 168.41
C LYS A 1093 8.76 47.84 167.49
N THR A 1094 9.32 47.60 166.31
CA THR A 1094 8.77 46.67 165.31
C THR A 1094 8.96 45.21 165.72
N LEU A 1095 8.04 44.34 165.30
CA LEU A 1095 7.97 42.94 165.71
C LEU A 1095 8.05 41.99 164.51
N ALA A 1096 9.13 41.21 164.45
CA ALA A 1096 9.35 40.14 163.49
C ALA A 1096 8.65 38.84 163.91
N GLY A 1097 8.26 38.00 162.95
CA GLY A 1097 7.70 36.67 163.20
C GLY A 1097 6.20 36.63 163.50
N ALA A 1098 5.45 37.73 163.34
CA ALA A 1098 3.99 37.62 163.24
C ALA A 1098 3.63 36.94 161.92
N VAL A 1099 2.79 35.90 161.97
CA VAL A 1099 2.21 35.29 160.77
C VAL A 1099 0.75 35.69 160.67
N PHE A 1100 0.40 36.22 159.51
CA PHE A 1100 -0.96 36.59 159.13
C PHE A 1100 -1.42 35.79 157.92
N GLU A 1101 -2.73 35.64 157.78
CA GLU A 1101 -3.35 35.12 156.57
C GLU A 1101 -4.24 36.17 155.92
N ILE A 1102 -4.17 36.26 154.59
CA ILE A 1102 -5.11 37.03 153.78
C ILE A 1102 -6.17 36.06 153.24
N TRP A 1103 -7.43 36.36 153.51
CA TRP A 1103 -8.60 35.61 153.06
C TRP A 1103 -9.51 36.47 152.19
N LYS A 1104 -10.10 35.90 151.13
CA LYS A 1104 -11.18 36.50 150.33
C LYS A 1104 -12.26 35.45 150.16
N ASP A 1105 -13.51 35.83 150.43
CA ASP A 1105 -14.70 34.97 150.26
C ASP A 1105 -14.56 33.57 150.87
N GLY A 1106 -13.97 33.49 152.08
CA GLY A 1106 -13.75 32.23 152.79
C GLY A 1106 -12.59 31.36 152.28
N THR A 1107 -11.84 31.81 151.27
CA THR A 1107 -10.65 31.13 150.72
C THR A 1107 -9.37 31.85 151.16
N LYS A 1108 -8.34 31.10 151.58
CA LYS A 1108 -7.03 31.69 151.89
C LYS A 1108 -6.29 32.02 150.60
N ILE A 1109 -5.92 33.29 150.46
CA ILE A 1109 -5.27 33.85 149.28
C ILE A 1109 -3.75 33.96 149.48
N ASP A 1110 -3.30 34.33 150.68
CA ASP A 1110 -1.88 34.53 150.98
C ASP A 1110 -1.56 34.30 152.47
N THR A 1111 -0.28 34.21 152.82
CA THR A 1111 0.20 34.08 154.21
C THR A 1111 1.46 34.92 154.40
N LEU A 1112 1.37 35.97 155.21
CA LEU A 1112 2.40 36.98 155.39
C LEU A 1112 3.13 36.80 156.73
N THR A 1113 4.45 36.59 156.71
CA THR A 1113 5.28 36.57 157.92
C THR A 1113 6.11 37.84 158.03
N THR A 1114 6.04 38.56 159.16
CA THR A 1114 6.78 39.81 159.33
C THR A 1114 8.29 39.59 159.45
N ASN A 1115 9.05 40.29 158.62
CA ASN A 1115 10.51 40.26 158.59
C ASN A 1115 11.13 41.00 159.78
N LYS A 1116 12.48 41.08 159.83
CA LYS A 1116 13.24 41.73 160.91
C LYS A 1116 12.94 43.23 161.13
N SER A 1117 12.31 43.94 160.19
CA SER A 1117 11.83 45.32 160.38
C SER A 1117 10.33 45.39 160.75
N GLY A 1118 9.71 44.24 161.05
CA GLY A 1118 8.29 44.10 161.34
C GLY A 1118 7.37 44.16 160.12
N LYS A 1119 7.91 44.11 158.90
CA LYS A 1119 7.12 44.28 157.67
C LYS A 1119 6.89 42.99 156.88
N ALA A 1120 5.77 42.92 156.16
CA ALA A 1120 5.51 41.90 155.13
C ALA A 1120 4.65 42.49 153.99
N THR A 1121 4.70 41.87 152.80
CA THR A 1121 3.97 42.32 151.61
C THR A 1121 3.42 41.10 150.87
N SER A 1122 2.20 41.18 150.34
CA SER A 1122 1.51 40.09 149.64
C SER A 1122 2.03 39.85 148.23
N LYS A 1123 1.68 38.70 147.66
CA LYS A 1123 1.65 38.48 146.21
C LYS A 1123 0.73 39.48 145.51
N LYS A 1124 0.77 39.51 144.17
CA LYS A 1124 -0.24 40.26 143.39
C LYS A 1124 -1.63 39.68 143.61
N LEU A 1125 -2.54 40.58 144.01
CA LEU A 1125 -3.95 40.35 144.26
C LEU A 1125 -4.77 40.93 143.11
N GLU A 1126 -5.85 40.24 142.76
CA GLU A 1126 -6.89 40.80 141.90
C GLU A 1126 -7.71 41.85 142.67
N PRO A 1127 -8.52 42.66 141.98
CA PRO A 1127 -9.41 43.62 142.63
C PRO A 1127 -10.44 42.97 143.58
N GLY A 1128 -10.94 43.77 144.52
CA GLY A 1128 -11.98 43.40 145.49
C GLY A 1128 -11.52 43.37 146.95
N ASP A 1129 -12.40 42.87 147.82
CA ASP A 1129 -12.24 42.90 149.27
C ASP A 1129 -11.49 41.69 149.84
N TYR A 1130 -10.77 41.93 150.93
CA TYR A 1130 -9.91 40.97 151.61
C TYR A 1130 -9.97 41.15 153.13
N THR A 1131 -9.77 40.07 153.88
CA THR A 1131 -9.69 40.03 155.35
C THR A 1131 -8.30 39.56 155.76
N LEU A 1132 -7.66 40.26 156.70
CA LEU A 1132 -6.36 39.92 157.27
C LEU A 1132 -6.54 39.46 158.72
N LYS A 1133 -5.98 38.30 159.06
CA LYS A 1133 -6.06 37.68 160.40
C LYS A 1133 -4.66 37.35 160.90
N GLU A 1134 -4.31 37.69 162.14
CA GLU A 1134 -3.10 37.14 162.77
C GLU A 1134 -3.39 35.69 163.20
N ILE A 1135 -2.51 34.77 162.83
CA ILE A 1135 -2.61 33.34 163.21
C ILE A 1135 -1.44 32.90 164.10
N GLN A 1136 -0.35 33.65 164.11
CA GLN A 1136 0.78 33.45 165.01
C GLN A 1136 1.34 34.81 165.41
N ALA A 1137 1.50 35.03 166.71
CA ALA A 1137 2.16 36.23 167.21
C ALA A 1137 3.69 36.17 167.01
N PRO A 1138 4.37 37.33 167.01
CA PRO A 1138 5.82 37.42 167.18
C PRO A 1138 6.31 36.60 168.37
N GLU A 1139 7.55 36.08 168.31
CA GLU A 1139 8.08 35.24 169.39
C GLU A 1139 8.08 35.98 170.74
N GLY A 1140 7.40 35.39 171.73
CA GLY A 1140 7.17 36.05 173.01
C GLY A 1140 6.22 37.24 172.91
N TYR A 1141 5.12 37.12 172.17
CA TYR A 1141 3.96 38.03 172.17
C TYR A 1141 2.65 37.23 172.13
N THR A 1142 1.60 37.79 172.71
CA THR A 1142 0.26 37.18 172.75
C THR A 1142 -0.43 37.32 171.40
N LEU A 1143 -1.12 36.27 170.93
CA LEU A 1143 -1.90 36.31 169.70
C LEU A 1143 -3.05 37.33 169.77
N SER A 1144 -3.26 38.09 168.69
CA SER A 1144 -4.40 39.00 168.55
C SER A 1144 -5.49 38.39 167.67
N ASP A 1145 -6.58 37.93 168.31
CA ASP A 1145 -7.79 37.41 167.63
C ASP A 1145 -8.52 38.44 166.74
N LYS A 1146 -8.05 39.69 166.69
CA LYS A 1146 -8.65 40.78 165.92
C LYS A 1146 -8.36 40.67 164.42
N GLU A 1147 -9.38 40.30 163.66
CA GLU A 1147 -9.41 40.41 162.19
C GLU A 1147 -9.54 41.87 161.72
N MET A 1148 -9.04 42.15 160.51
CA MET A 1148 -9.13 43.44 159.83
C MET A 1148 -9.51 43.26 158.35
N LYS A 1149 -9.98 44.31 157.68
CA LYS A 1149 -10.37 44.25 156.25
C LYS A 1149 -9.70 45.34 155.42
N PHE A 1150 -9.49 45.07 154.13
CA PHE A 1150 -8.93 45.99 153.14
C PHE A 1150 -9.42 45.64 151.72
N THR A 1151 -9.20 46.53 150.75
CA THR A 1151 -9.74 46.42 149.37
C THR A 1151 -8.65 46.75 148.36
N ILE A 1152 -8.65 46.11 147.19
CA ILE A 1152 -7.78 46.42 146.03
C ILE A 1152 -8.65 46.98 144.89
N SER A 1153 -8.31 48.14 144.33
CA SER A 1153 -9.04 48.74 143.20
C SER A 1153 -8.87 47.97 141.88
N ASN A 1154 -9.88 48.06 141.01
CA ASN A 1154 -9.86 47.60 139.62
C ASN A 1154 -9.45 48.68 138.60
N GLU A 1155 -9.28 49.94 139.03
CA GLU A 1155 -8.99 51.06 138.14
C GLU A 1155 -7.49 51.22 137.81
N LYS A 1156 -6.61 50.68 138.66
CA LYS A 1156 -5.15 50.88 138.57
C LYS A 1156 -4.38 49.84 139.40
N ILE A 1157 -3.07 49.73 139.14
CA ILE A 1157 -2.14 48.96 139.98
C ILE A 1157 -1.81 49.78 141.24
N GLU A 1158 -2.14 49.26 142.44
CA GLU A 1158 -1.85 49.95 143.72
C GLU A 1158 -1.40 49.00 144.85
N VAL A 1159 -0.86 49.58 145.94
CA VAL A 1159 -0.38 48.86 147.13
C VAL A 1159 -0.97 49.47 148.41
N VAL A 1160 -1.84 48.73 149.09
CA VAL A 1160 -2.46 49.15 150.37
C VAL A 1160 -1.49 48.97 151.54
N LYS A 1161 -1.56 49.79 152.60
CA LYS A 1161 -0.65 49.69 153.77
C LYS A 1161 -1.38 49.69 155.11
N LEU A 1162 -1.03 48.78 156.03
CA LEU A 1162 -1.62 48.65 157.37
C LEU A 1162 -0.56 48.59 158.48
N GLN A 1163 -0.88 49.10 159.68
CA GLN A 1163 -0.06 48.97 160.89
C GLN A 1163 -0.84 48.31 162.03
N ILE A 1164 -0.18 47.42 162.78
CA ILE A 1164 -0.81 46.43 163.66
C ILE A 1164 0.05 46.25 164.92
N THR A 1165 -0.55 45.96 166.08
CA THR A 1165 0.13 45.86 167.40
C THR A 1165 0.07 44.44 168.01
N ASN A 1166 0.87 44.11 169.04
CA ASN A 1166 0.66 42.99 170.01
C ASN A 1166 1.23 43.27 171.41
N LYS A 1167 0.75 42.53 172.42
CA LYS A 1167 1.25 42.50 173.82
C LYS A 1167 2.25 41.34 174.02
N LYS A 1168 3.07 41.33 175.09
CA LYS A 1168 4.27 40.48 175.21
C LYS A 1168 4.11 39.21 176.09
N ASP A 1169 4.64 38.08 175.59
CA ASP A 1169 4.75 36.72 176.20
C ASP A 1169 6.25 36.24 176.31
N THR A 1170 6.55 34.92 176.36
CA THR A 1170 7.87 34.34 176.73
C THR A 1170 8.36 33.01 176.03
N GLU A 1171 9.08 33.09 174.87
CA GLU A 1171 10.24 32.25 174.29
C GLU A 1171 10.18 30.91 173.38
N LYS A 1172 10.85 30.88 172.14
CA LYS A 1172 11.70 29.85 171.33
C LYS A 1172 11.36 29.08 169.90
N GLY A 1173 12.01 29.28 168.66
CA GLY A 1173 12.26 28.28 167.44
C GLY A 1173 12.46 28.61 165.81
N PRO A 1174 13.28 27.92 164.87
CA PRO A 1174 13.55 28.23 163.33
C PRO A 1174 14.11 27.23 162.11
N GLU A 1175 13.97 27.53 160.73
CA GLU A 1175 14.71 27.28 159.33
C GLU A 1175 14.95 25.90 158.45
N LYS A 1176 15.42 25.62 157.11
CA LYS A 1176 15.88 26.18 155.70
C LYS A 1176 16.13 25.18 154.38
N PRO A 1177 16.40 25.56 153.03
CA PRO A 1177 16.56 24.72 151.70
C PRO A 1177 17.69 24.96 150.50
N GLY A 1178 17.62 24.49 149.16
CA GLY A 1178 18.70 24.47 147.99
C GLY A 1178 18.40 24.37 146.36
N GLU A 1179 19.35 24.12 145.34
CA GLU A 1179 19.34 24.50 143.78
C GLU A 1179 20.16 23.69 142.57
N GLY A 1180 20.21 24.02 141.19
CA GLY A 1180 20.99 23.38 139.97
C GLY A 1180 20.91 23.86 138.38
N THR A 1181 21.74 23.38 137.31
CA THR A 1181 21.91 23.82 135.78
C THR A 1181 22.53 22.79 134.65
N GLU A 1182 22.93 22.84 133.28
CA GLU A 1182 22.99 23.60 131.88
C GLU A 1182 23.47 22.70 130.55
N LYS A 1183 23.86 22.91 129.18
CA LYS A 1183 24.20 23.96 128.05
C LYS A 1183 24.10 23.75 126.38
N PRO A 1184 25.10 23.55 125.38
CA PRO A 1184 25.24 24.07 123.88
C PRO A 1184 25.53 23.10 122.59
N GLY A 1185 25.89 23.27 121.22
CA GLY A 1185 26.22 24.20 119.99
C GLY A 1185 26.75 23.41 118.63
N GLU A 1186 27.17 23.70 117.31
CA GLU A 1186 27.31 24.70 116.08
C GLU A 1186 27.93 23.98 114.70
N GLY A 1187 28.24 24.28 113.35
CA GLY A 1187 28.29 25.25 112.11
C GLY A 1187 29.09 24.67 110.78
N THR A 1188 29.41 25.07 109.45
CA THR A 1188 29.11 25.99 108.18
C THR A 1188 29.99 25.79 106.79
N GLU A 1189 29.66 26.19 105.48
CA GLU A 1189 30.60 26.45 104.22
C GLU A 1189 30.19 26.30 102.61
N LYS A 1190 31.07 26.53 101.53
CA LYS A 1190 30.85 26.72 99.96
C LYS A 1190 32.14 26.64 98.95
N PRO A 1191 32.43 27.11 97.62
CA PRO A 1191 31.87 27.46 96.19
C PRO A 1191 32.70 27.09 94.79
N GLY A 1192 32.40 27.54 93.48
CA GLY A 1192 33.28 27.48 92.17
C GLY A 1192 32.72 27.57 90.64
N GLU A 1193 33.51 27.73 89.49
CA GLU A 1193 33.10 27.89 88.00
C GLU A 1193 34.09 27.35 86.85
N GLY A 1194 33.67 26.94 85.60
CA GLY A 1194 34.54 26.78 84.35
C GLY A 1194 34.14 25.80 83.15
N THR A 1195 34.37 26.16 81.86
CA THR A 1195 33.80 25.69 80.52
C THR A 1195 34.27 24.42 79.72
N GLU A 1196 33.37 23.94 78.82
CA GLU A 1196 33.53 23.34 77.44
C GLU A 1196 33.61 21.80 77.09
N LYS A 1197 33.58 21.46 75.78
CA LYS A 1197 33.00 20.25 75.07
C LYS A 1197 33.96 19.64 73.99
N PRO A 1198 33.63 18.53 73.29
CA PRO A 1198 32.88 17.30 73.63
C PRO A 1198 33.61 15.98 73.22
N VAL A 1199 33.04 14.79 73.47
CA VAL A 1199 33.51 13.48 72.94
C VAL A 1199 32.32 12.60 72.50
N GLU A 1200 32.58 11.58 71.67
CA GLU A 1200 31.70 10.45 71.36
C GLU A 1200 31.30 9.62 72.61
N GLY A 1201 30.36 8.68 72.47
CA GLY A 1201 30.02 7.73 73.53
C GLY A 1201 28.82 6.84 73.23
N THR A 1202 29.06 5.66 72.65
CA THR A 1202 28.06 4.59 72.47
C THR A 1202 27.79 3.83 73.77
N GLU A 1203 26.59 3.24 73.95
CA GLU A 1203 26.45 1.77 74.03
C GLU A 1203 24.98 1.24 74.01
N LYS A 1204 24.87 -0.09 73.99
CA LYS A 1204 23.67 -0.98 73.98
C LYS A 1204 23.78 -1.93 75.21
N PRO A 1205 22.84 -2.84 75.59
CA PRO A 1205 21.92 -3.67 74.78
C PRO A 1205 20.47 -3.76 75.38
N GLY A 1206 19.52 -4.63 74.95
CA GLY A 1206 19.40 -5.45 73.73
C GLY A 1206 18.50 -6.69 73.88
N GLU A 1207 17.68 -6.97 72.86
CA GLU A 1207 16.88 -8.18 72.54
C GLU A 1207 16.81 -8.23 70.99
N GLY A 1208 16.33 -9.23 70.23
CA GLY A 1208 15.60 -10.49 70.50
C GLY A 1208 15.43 -11.36 69.22
N VAL A 1209 16.21 -11.08 68.16
CA VAL A 1209 16.66 -11.96 67.05
C VAL A 1209 15.65 -12.86 66.31
N GLU A 1210 15.41 -12.57 65.02
CA GLU A 1210 14.97 -13.56 64.01
C GLU A 1210 15.88 -13.65 62.77
N LYS A 1211 16.36 -14.88 62.51
CA LYS A 1211 16.64 -15.64 61.25
C LYS A 1211 17.16 -14.98 59.93
N PRO A 1212 17.91 -15.73 59.09
CA PRO A 1212 19.22 -15.22 58.64
C PRO A 1212 19.65 -15.53 57.17
N ASN A 1213 20.92 -15.23 56.87
CA ASN A 1213 21.84 -15.86 55.89
C ASN A 1213 21.74 -15.56 54.37
N LEU A 1214 22.55 -14.56 53.94
CA LEU A 1214 23.84 -14.70 53.22
C LEU A 1214 24.36 -16.14 52.90
N PRO A 1215 25.13 -16.37 51.81
CA PRO A 1215 26.45 -15.76 51.51
C PRO A 1215 26.57 -15.11 50.10
N GLU A 1216 27.57 -14.31 49.72
CA GLU A 1216 28.99 -14.06 50.09
C GLU A 1216 30.06 -14.70 49.13
N LYS A 1217 31.31 -14.18 49.16
CA LYS A 1217 32.29 -14.17 48.05
C LYS A 1217 33.46 -15.16 48.20
N GLY A 1218 34.13 -15.46 47.09
CA GLY A 1218 35.57 -15.86 47.03
C GLY A 1218 35.88 -17.00 46.04
N GLN A 1219 37.09 -17.17 45.49
CA GLN A 1219 38.27 -16.29 45.43
C GLN A 1219 39.27 -16.81 44.35
N GLY A 1220 39.99 -15.93 43.64
CA GLY A 1220 41.04 -16.26 42.64
C GLY A 1220 41.02 -15.27 41.46
N SER A 1221 42.02 -14.39 41.22
CA SER A 1221 43.42 -14.62 40.79
C SER A 1221 43.50 -15.02 39.30
N SER A 1222 44.20 -14.31 38.38
CA SER A 1222 45.17 -13.21 38.53
C SER A 1222 45.31 -12.31 37.27
N ASN A 1223 46.00 -11.16 37.45
CA ASN A 1223 46.96 -10.52 36.52
C ASN A 1223 46.58 -10.04 35.09
N ASN A 1224 46.65 -8.69 34.97
CA ASN A 1224 47.50 -7.92 34.04
C ASN A 1224 46.98 -7.39 32.68
N GLN A 1225 47.82 -6.52 32.10
CA GLN A 1225 47.57 -5.48 31.12
C GLN A 1225 47.59 -5.97 29.64
N GLN A 1226 46.87 -5.25 28.78
CA GLN A 1226 47.33 -4.64 27.51
C GLN A 1226 48.15 -5.48 26.47
N LEU A 1227 47.60 -5.55 25.24
CA LEU A 1227 48.21 -5.62 23.87
C LEU A 1227 49.70 -6.02 23.70
N PRO A 1228 50.10 -6.79 22.65
CA PRO A 1228 49.55 -6.75 21.27
C PRO A 1228 49.49 -8.11 20.52
N ALA A 1229 49.50 -8.07 19.18
CA ALA A 1229 49.22 -9.16 18.23
C ALA A 1229 50.32 -10.23 18.01
N THR A 1230 49.95 -11.41 17.44
CA THR A 1230 50.56 -12.07 16.24
C THR A 1230 49.97 -13.47 15.94
N GLY A 1231 50.09 -13.96 14.69
CA GLY A 1231 50.58 -15.34 14.41
C GLY A 1231 49.62 -16.52 14.11
N HIS A 1232 49.38 -16.78 12.81
CA HIS A 1232 49.61 -18.07 12.09
C HIS A 1232 48.91 -19.43 12.43
N ASN A 1233 48.25 -19.99 11.38
CA ASN A 1233 48.48 -21.32 10.73
C ASN A 1233 47.70 -22.65 11.03
N THR A 1234 46.87 -23.06 10.03
CA THR A 1234 46.92 -24.33 9.20
C THR A 1234 46.78 -25.74 9.83
N ASN A 1235 46.47 -26.87 9.14
CA ASN A 1235 46.15 -27.26 7.73
C ASN A 1235 45.47 -28.67 7.68
N TYR A 1236 44.92 -29.25 6.59
CA TYR A 1236 44.55 -28.76 5.24
C TYR A 1236 43.17 -29.35 4.80
N VAL A 1237 42.89 -30.32 3.90
CA VAL A 1237 43.50 -31.10 2.76
C VAL A 1237 42.31 -31.81 2.01
N PRO A 1238 42.37 -32.23 0.71
CA PRO A 1238 42.96 -31.56 -0.46
C PRO A 1238 42.15 -31.66 -1.81
N PHE A 1239 42.61 -30.93 -2.85
CA PHE A 1239 42.38 -31.11 -4.32
C PHE A 1239 40.94 -30.95 -4.91
N ILE A 1240 40.64 -30.20 -6.00
CA ILE A 1240 41.38 -29.48 -7.08
C ILE A 1240 40.56 -28.21 -7.50
N GLY A 1241 41.06 -27.09 -8.05
CA GLY A 1241 42.45 -26.61 -8.13
C GLY A 1241 43.01 -25.97 -9.44
N PHE A 1242 42.32 -25.10 -10.21
CA PHE A 1242 42.99 -24.28 -11.28
C PHE A 1242 42.44 -22.84 -11.49
N MET A 1243 43.24 -21.95 -12.13
CA MET A 1243 43.17 -20.49 -11.98
C MET A 1243 43.74 -19.70 -13.20
N LEU A 1244 43.13 -18.53 -13.55
CA LEU A 1244 43.58 -17.25 -14.21
C LEU A 1244 44.80 -17.21 -15.20
N LEU A 1245 45.18 -16.15 -15.95
CA LEU A 1245 44.89 -14.69 -16.03
C LEU A 1245 45.36 -14.12 -17.41
N LEU A 1246 44.85 -12.98 -17.93
CA LEU A 1246 45.68 -11.79 -18.33
C LEU A 1246 44.93 -10.62 -19.04
N LEU A 1247 45.56 -9.42 -18.99
CA LEU A 1247 45.34 -8.16 -19.76
C LEU A 1247 44.04 -7.33 -19.51
N GLY A 1248 44.08 -5.99 -19.35
CA GLY A 1248 45.25 -5.12 -19.08
C GLY A 1248 45.04 -3.58 -19.10
N ILE A 1249 45.50 -2.91 -18.02
CA ILE A 1249 46.14 -1.55 -17.98
C ILE A 1249 45.26 -0.26 -17.96
N ARG A 1250 45.79 0.80 -17.33
CA ARG A 1250 45.25 2.18 -17.13
C ARG A 1250 46.00 3.23 -17.99
N LEU A 1251 45.42 4.43 -18.16
CA LEU A 1251 46.18 5.70 -18.10
C LEU A 1251 45.29 6.93 -17.78
N ARG A 1252 45.90 8.09 -17.50
CA ARG A 1252 45.27 9.41 -17.28
C ARG A 1252 45.76 10.40 -18.36
N PHE A 1253 44.96 11.40 -18.74
CA PHE A 1253 45.34 12.83 -18.64
C PHE A 1253 44.12 13.77 -18.82
N MET A 1254 44.37 15.09 -18.91
CA MET A 1254 43.39 16.18 -18.76
C MET A 1254 42.94 16.82 -20.08
N ALA A 1255 41.89 17.66 -19.96
CA ALA A 1255 41.67 18.95 -20.63
C ALA A 1255 40.78 18.99 -21.89
N LYS A 1256 40.12 20.12 -22.24
CA LYS A 1256 39.56 21.27 -21.46
C LYS A 1256 38.89 22.23 -22.46
N ASN A 1257 37.59 22.49 -22.31
CA ASN A 1257 36.76 23.38 -23.15
C ASN A 1257 36.61 22.88 -24.62
N SER A 1258 35.53 23.21 -25.35
CA SER A 1258 34.39 24.10 -25.02
C SER A 1258 33.04 23.43 -25.22
#